data_AF-A0AAY5F0G0-F1
#
_entry.id   AF-A0AAY5F0G0-F1
#
_cell.length_a   1.000
_cell.length_b   1.000
_cell.length_c   1.000
_cell.angle_alpha   90.00
_cell.angle_beta   90.00
_cell.angle_gamma   90.00
#
_symmetry.space_group_name_H-M   'P 1'
#
loop_
_entity.id
_entity.type
_entity.pdbx_description
1 polymer ?
#
loop_
_entity_poly.entity_id
_entity_poly.type
_entity_poly.pdbx_seq_one_letter_code
_entity_poly.pdbx_strand_id
1 'polypeptide(L)'
;MALPMETQLQSIFEDVVVRVRFCLNSSNRVSCCLAAKMFMDTPEDERTKLVSCLGAFRQYWGTLPQESHEQCVQWTVRFIHGQHSPKRISFLYDCLAVAVETNLLPPRMVCQALISSEALEWECTQLWALTFRLIRKIIGGVDYKGVRDLLKAMLDKVQTIPHLVSSAIVQHLLPAREVVEYILDRNACLLPAYFAVNEIRKLYPEGQLSHWLLGSLISDFVDSFRPTARLNSICGRCSLLPVVNNSGAICNSWKLDPTTLRFPLKGMLPYDKDLFEPQTGLLRYVLEQPYSRDMVCNMLGLNKQHKQRCPVLEEQLVDLVVYAMERSETEEQFDDGGTSQLLWQHLSSQLIFFVLFQFASFPHMVLSLHQKLAGRGLIKGRDHLMWVLLQFISGSIQKNALADFLPVMKLFDLLYPEKECIPVPDINKPQSTHAFAMTCIWIHLNRKAQSDNSKLQIPIPHSLKLHHEFLQQSLRSKSLPMTDYKIALLCNAYSTNSECFTLPMGVLVETIYGNGTARISLPGTNCMASGSTTPLPMNLLDSLTVHAKMSLIHSIATRVIKLAHAKSSIALAPALVETYSRLLVYMEIESLGIKGFISQLLPNVFKSHAWGILHTLLEMFSYRMHHIQPHYRVQLLSHLHSLAAVPQTNQNQLHLCVESTALRLITALGSSEVQPQFTRFLSDPKTVLSAESEELNRALILTLARATHITDFFTGSDSIQGTWCKDILQTIMNFTPHNWASHTLSCFPAPLQAFFKQNNVPQESRFNLKKNVEEEYRKWKSMTNEGDIITHFSMQGSPPLFLCLLWKMLLETDHINQIGFRWACAVLERIGARALVAHVRTFADFLVYEFSTSAGGQQLNKCIEILNDMVWKYNIVTLDRLILCLAMRSHEGNEAQVCYFIIQLLLLKPNDFRNRVSDFVKENAPEHWLQSDWHNKHMSYHKKYPEKLYFEGLAEQVSPPMQLQPQYLPIYFGNLLPVSKSLETLAATRKSPGPFPNCDWRFNEFPNPAAHALHVTCVELMALAVPGKEVGNALLNVVLKSQPLVPRDNVTACMNAIGLVITALPEPYWIVLHDRLVSVIGSPALTSETEWVGYPFQLLDFTACHQSYSEMYCAYVLALAHRAVRLPGTFLSEVLKPLVKTEFQLLYVYHLVGPFLQRFQQERTRCMLEISVAFYEMLQAVDHHSKHLAYMDPICDFLYHIKYMFTGDSVKDQVERIICTLRPAMKLRLRFITHISKMEPVAAVTTVTSASQPTTVSSPAPQGGAGPPTVPQ
;
A
#
# COMPACT_ATOMS: atom_id res chain seq x y z
N MET A 1 57.99 10.43 42.44
CA MET A 1 57.78 9.69 41.17
C MET A 1 56.96 8.46 41.50
N ALA A 2 55.68 8.43 41.14
CA ALA A 2 54.85 7.24 41.34
C ALA A 2 55.33 6.15 40.38
N LEU A 3 55.67 4.98 40.91
CA LEU A 3 56.00 3.80 40.11
C LEU A 3 54.81 3.47 39.18
N PRO A 4 55.05 3.05 37.92
CA PRO A 4 53.98 2.64 37.01
C PRO A 4 53.13 1.53 37.67
N MET A 5 51.80 1.61 37.58
CA MET A 5 50.86 0.65 38.17
C MET A 5 51.25 -0.82 37.93
N GLU A 6 51.69 -1.12 36.72
CA GLU A 6 52.13 -2.46 36.30
C GLU A 6 53.35 -2.97 37.10
N THR A 7 54.27 -2.10 37.50
CA THR A 7 55.45 -2.49 38.29
C THR A 7 55.11 -2.83 39.74
N GLN A 8 54.10 -2.16 40.31
CA GLN A 8 53.57 -2.47 41.63
C GLN A 8 52.79 -3.78 41.61
N LEU A 9 51.96 -3.98 40.58
CA LEU A 9 51.25 -5.24 40.38
C LEU A 9 52.21 -6.42 40.16
N GLN A 10 53.30 -6.23 39.41
CA GLN A 10 54.35 -7.26 39.24
C GLN A 10 54.93 -7.69 40.59
N SER A 11 55.31 -6.75 41.45
CA SER A 11 55.84 -7.04 42.79
C SER A 11 54.83 -7.80 43.66
N ILE A 12 53.56 -7.37 43.67
CA ILE A 12 52.49 -7.99 44.46
C ILE A 12 52.24 -9.43 44.00
N PHE A 13 52.09 -9.66 42.70
CA PHE A 13 51.80 -10.99 42.17
C PHE A 13 53.02 -11.93 42.17
N GLU A 14 54.25 -11.40 42.11
CA GLU A 14 55.46 -12.19 42.34
C GLU A 14 55.55 -12.68 43.79
N ASP A 15 55.24 -11.84 44.80
CA ASP A 15 55.17 -12.28 46.21
C ASP A 15 54.10 -13.39 46.41
N VAL A 16 52.93 -13.23 45.77
CA VAL A 16 51.88 -14.27 45.77
C VAL A 16 52.42 -15.57 45.16
N VAL A 17 53.11 -15.53 44.02
CA VAL A 17 53.69 -16.72 43.37
C VAL A 17 54.81 -17.36 44.20
N VAL A 18 55.60 -16.57 44.93
CA VAL A 18 56.66 -17.06 45.83
C VAL A 18 56.05 -17.79 47.03
N ARG A 19 55.00 -17.24 47.65
CA ARG A 19 54.24 -17.91 48.73
C ARG A 19 53.60 -19.22 48.25
N VAL A 20 53.15 -19.26 47.00
CA VAL A 20 52.61 -20.45 46.33
C VAL A 20 53.67 -21.53 46.12
N ARG A 21 54.90 -21.17 45.79
CA ARG A 21 56.03 -22.11 45.63
C ARG A 21 56.39 -22.79 46.96
N PHE A 22 56.25 -22.09 48.08
CA PHE A 22 56.40 -22.63 49.43
C PHE A 22 55.28 -23.62 49.79
N CYS A 23 54.04 -23.35 49.34
CA CYS A 23 52.89 -24.21 49.61
C CYS A 23 52.85 -25.48 48.73
N LEU A 24 53.16 -25.39 47.43
CA LEU A 24 53.02 -26.49 46.46
C LEU A 24 54.14 -27.57 46.52
N ASN A 25 55.35 -27.22 46.96
CA ASN A 25 56.48 -28.15 47.06
C ASN A 25 56.45 -29.05 48.32
N SER A 26 55.45 -28.89 49.18
CA SER A 26 55.33 -29.58 50.48
C SER A 26 54.93 -31.06 50.38
N SER A 27 54.56 -31.57 49.20
CA SER A 27 54.12 -32.99 49.05
C SER A 27 55.23 -34.01 48.75
N ASN A 28 56.47 -33.63 48.41
CA ASN A 28 57.47 -34.60 47.90
C ASN A 28 58.85 -34.61 48.58
N ARG A 29 59.05 -33.95 49.73
CA ARG A 29 60.28 -34.11 50.53
C ARG A 29 59.96 -34.23 52.02
N VAL A 30 60.35 -35.37 52.61
CA VAL A 30 60.13 -35.80 54.01
C VAL A 30 60.62 -34.79 55.07
N SER A 31 61.46 -33.81 54.72
CA SER A 31 61.93 -32.81 55.68
C SER A 31 61.02 -31.58 55.86
N CYS A 32 59.93 -31.43 55.09
CA CYS A 32 59.00 -30.29 55.20
C CYS A 32 57.67 -30.61 55.93
N CYS A 33 57.45 -31.85 56.39
CA CYS A 33 56.20 -32.24 57.04
C CYS A 33 55.97 -31.57 58.42
N LEU A 34 57.00 -31.01 59.06
CA LEU A 34 56.88 -30.32 60.35
C LEU A 34 56.28 -28.91 60.24
N ALA A 35 56.46 -28.20 59.11
CA ALA A 35 55.95 -26.83 58.95
C ALA A 35 54.51 -26.78 58.41
N ALA A 36 54.09 -27.76 57.60
CA ALA A 36 52.74 -27.81 57.05
C ALA A 36 51.67 -28.19 58.10
N LYS A 37 52.06 -28.89 59.17
CA LYS A 37 51.17 -29.31 60.27
C LYS A 37 50.93 -28.25 61.35
N MET A 38 51.68 -27.14 61.35
CA MET A 38 51.52 -26.11 62.39
C MET A 38 50.38 -25.11 62.14
N PHE A 39 49.67 -25.19 61.00
CA PHE A 39 48.70 -24.15 60.60
C PHE A 39 47.43 -24.62 59.87
N MET A 40 47.15 -25.92 59.75
CA MET A 40 46.01 -26.42 58.95
C MET A 40 45.36 -27.63 59.64
N ASP A 41 44.16 -27.46 60.20
CA ASP A 41 43.40 -28.57 60.82
C ASP A 41 41.95 -28.68 60.32
N THR A 42 41.41 -27.74 59.50
CA THR A 42 40.03 -27.87 58.98
C THR A 42 39.83 -27.28 57.56
N PRO A 43 38.81 -27.74 56.79
CA PRO A 43 38.53 -27.25 55.43
C PRO A 43 38.14 -25.75 55.32
N GLU A 44 37.84 -25.06 56.43
CA GLU A 44 37.71 -23.59 56.45
C GLU A 44 39.06 -22.86 56.21
N ASP A 45 40.18 -23.57 56.35
CA ASP A 45 41.53 -23.02 56.24
C ASP A 45 41.97 -22.74 54.79
N GLU A 46 41.47 -23.47 53.79
CA GLU A 46 41.82 -23.25 52.37
C GLU A 46 41.26 -21.91 51.85
N ARG A 47 40.03 -21.54 52.25
CA ARG A 47 39.42 -20.25 51.90
C ARG A 47 40.16 -19.09 52.57
N THR A 48 40.49 -19.25 53.85
CA THR A 48 41.20 -18.24 54.65
C THR A 48 42.64 -18.03 54.15
N LYS A 49 43.30 -19.11 53.71
CA LYS A 49 44.60 -19.09 53.03
C LYS A 49 44.58 -18.32 51.71
N LEU A 50 43.57 -18.54 50.86
CA LEU A 50 43.40 -17.81 49.59
C LEU A 50 43.09 -16.32 49.83
N VAL A 51 42.24 -15.99 50.82
CA VAL A 51 41.97 -14.60 51.23
C VAL A 51 43.22 -13.91 51.78
N SER A 52 44.02 -14.60 52.59
CA SER A 52 45.28 -14.09 53.15
C SER A 52 46.33 -13.81 52.06
N CYS A 53 46.44 -14.68 51.05
CA CYS A 53 47.31 -14.47 49.90
C CYS A 53 46.94 -13.21 49.10
N LEU A 54 45.66 -12.84 49.07
CA LEU A 54 45.14 -11.64 48.40
C LEU A 54 45.16 -10.39 49.28
N GLY A 55 45.61 -10.45 50.53
CA GLY A 55 45.58 -9.32 51.47
C GLY A 55 46.31 -8.07 50.96
N ALA A 56 47.50 -8.25 50.36
CA ALA A 56 48.28 -7.16 49.77
C ALA A 56 47.60 -6.56 48.53
N PHE A 57 47.02 -7.43 47.69
CA PHE A 57 46.25 -6.99 46.52
C PHE A 57 44.97 -6.25 46.92
N ARG A 58 44.28 -6.69 47.98
CA ARG A 58 43.08 -6.04 48.53
C ARG A 58 43.38 -4.62 49.03
N GLN A 59 44.51 -4.41 49.71
CA GLN A 59 44.94 -3.08 50.15
C GLN A 59 45.27 -2.17 48.97
N TYR A 60 45.97 -2.70 47.95
CA TYR A 60 46.29 -1.97 46.73
C TYR A 60 45.04 -1.63 45.90
N TRP A 61 44.09 -2.55 45.76
CA TRP A 61 42.85 -2.33 45.04
C TRP A 61 42.00 -1.19 45.62
N GLY A 62 41.99 -1.07 46.96
CA GLY A 62 41.28 0.00 47.67
C GLY A 62 41.86 1.41 47.45
N THR A 63 43.11 1.53 46.99
CA THR A 63 43.75 2.84 46.71
C THR A 63 43.62 3.26 45.24
N LEU A 64 43.09 2.40 44.37
CA LEU A 64 42.96 2.64 42.94
C LEU A 64 41.63 3.32 42.56
N PRO A 65 41.65 4.36 41.69
CA PRO A 65 40.43 4.93 41.12
C PRO A 65 39.73 3.96 40.15
N GLN A 66 38.40 4.08 40.02
CA GLN A 66 37.56 3.17 39.22
C GLN A 66 38.00 3.03 37.76
N GLU A 67 38.54 4.09 37.14
CA GLU A 67 39.05 4.06 35.75
C GLU A 67 40.24 3.10 35.57
N SER A 68 41.00 2.87 36.64
CA SER A 68 42.18 2.01 36.62
C SER A 68 41.92 0.55 37.00
N HIS A 69 40.69 0.25 37.45
CA HIS A 69 40.27 -1.10 37.81
C HIS A 69 40.31 -2.05 36.61
N GLU A 70 39.97 -1.55 35.41
CA GLU A 70 39.99 -2.37 34.19
C GLU A 70 41.42 -2.73 33.76
N GLN A 71 42.32 -1.75 33.76
CA GLN A 71 43.73 -1.96 33.42
C GLN A 71 44.42 -2.90 34.41
N CYS A 72 44.12 -2.77 35.70
CA CYS A 72 44.62 -3.64 36.75
C CYS A 72 44.18 -5.11 36.56
N VAL A 73 42.91 -5.35 36.25
CA VAL A 73 42.38 -6.70 36.00
C VAL A 73 42.93 -7.28 34.70
N GLN A 74 43.02 -6.50 33.62
CA GLN A 74 43.62 -6.93 32.35
C GLN A 74 45.09 -7.33 32.53
N TRP A 75 45.85 -6.53 33.28
CA TRP A 75 47.25 -6.83 33.60
C TRP A 75 47.36 -8.13 34.43
N THR A 76 46.49 -8.29 35.43
CA THR A 76 46.44 -9.50 36.27
C THR A 76 46.18 -10.75 35.43
N VAL A 77 45.25 -10.68 34.48
CA VAL A 77 44.95 -11.78 33.55
C VAL A 77 46.14 -12.07 32.63
N ARG A 78 46.79 -11.04 32.07
CA ARG A 78 48.01 -11.21 31.26
C ARG A 78 49.13 -11.91 32.04
N PHE A 79 49.34 -11.51 33.30
CA PHE A 79 50.32 -12.15 34.17
C PHE A 79 50.02 -13.63 34.43
N ILE A 80 48.74 -13.98 34.63
CA ILE A 80 48.31 -15.37 34.84
C ILE A 80 48.49 -16.21 33.58
N HIS A 81 48.10 -15.69 32.41
CA HIS A 81 48.22 -16.41 31.13
C HIS A 81 49.69 -16.56 30.68
N GLY A 82 50.59 -15.68 31.14
CA GLY A 82 52.04 -15.81 30.91
C GLY A 82 52.75 -16.90 31.72
N GLN A 83 52.06 -17.62 32.62
CA GLN A 83 52.66 -18.68 33.43
C GLN A 83 52.71 -20.02 32.70
N HIS A 84 53.83 -20.75 32.77
CA HIS A 84 53.97 -22.06 32.10
C HIS A 84 53.45 -23.25 32.93
N SER A 85 53.22 -23.09 34.24
CA SER A 85 52.80 -24.20 35.12
C SER A 85 51.28 -24.22 35.35
N PRO A 86 50.57 -25.30 34.96
CA PRO A 86 49.11 -25.36 35.09
C PRO A 86 48.63 -25.43 36.53
N LYS A 87 49.43 -26.00 37.45
CA LYS A 87 49.14 -26.00 38.89
C LYS A 87 49.17 -24.59 39.49
N ARG A 88 50.08 -23.74 38.99
CA ARG A 88 50.18 -22.34 39.41
C ARG A 88 49.01 -21.51 38.87
N ILE A 89 48.64 -21.74 37.61
CA ILE A 89 47.45 -21.11 37.01
C ILE A 89 46.19 -21.49 37.78
N SER A 90 45.99 -22.77 38.10
CA SER A 90 44.84 -23.22 38.90
C SER A 90 44.76 -22.52 40.25
N PHE A 91 45.88 -22.44 40.99
CA PHE A 91 45.90 -21.77 42.29
C PHE A 91 45.59 -20.26 42.17
N LEU A 92 46.15 -19.58 41.16
CA LEU A 92 45.86 -18.16 40.92
C LEU A 92 44.40 -17.92 40.50
N TYR A 93 43.80 -18.86 39.77
CA TYR A 93 42.38 -18.83 39.46
C TYR A 93 41.49 -19.11 40.68
N ASP A 94 41.89 -19.99 41.58
CA ASP A 94 41.18 -20.19 42.85
C ASP A 94 41.25 -18.94 43.75
N CYS A 95 42.40 -18.23 43.76
CA CYS A 95 42.48 -16.89 44.35
C CYS A 95 41.50 -15.92 43.70
N LEU A 96 41.48 -15.81 42.37
CA LEU A 96 40.56 -14.91 41.67
C LEU A 96 39.07 -15.26 41.93
N ALA A 97 38.72 -16.53 42.01
CA ALA A 97 37.37 -16.97 42.35
C ALA A 97 36.96 -16.45 43.73
N VAL A 98 37.83 -16.62 44.74
CA VAL A 98 37.59 -16.13 46.11
C VAL A 98 37.56 -14.60 46.18
N ALA A 99 38.37 -13.90 45.36
CA ALA A 99 38.32 -12.44 45.26
C ALA A 99 36.97 -11.94 44.73
N VAL A 100 36.37 -12.65 43.79
CA VAL A 100 35.03 -12.33 43.26
C VAL A 100 33.95 -12.69 44.27
N GLU A 101 34.02 -13.86 44.92
CA GLU A 101 33.06 -14.27 45.96
C GLU A 101 33.03 -13.32 47.17
N THR A 102 34.17 -12.72 47.51
CA THR A 102 34.29 -11.73 48.59
C THR A 102 33.93 -10.30 48.16
N ASN A 103 33.36 -10.13 46.95
CA ASN A 103 33.01 -8.84 46.33
C ASN A 103 34.19 -7.85 46.19
N LEU A 104 35.45 -8.34 46.18
CA LEU A 104 36.62 -7.49 45.97
C LEU A 104 36.74 -7.08 44.50
N LEU A 105 36.54 -8.04 43.59
CA LEU A 105 36.60 -7.83 42.15
C LEU A 105 35.21 -8.00 41.50
N PRO A 106 34.80 -7.08 40.62
CA PRO A 106 33.54 -7.23 39.89
C PRO A 106 33.62 -8.40 38.89
N PRO A 107 32.68 -9.36 38.92
CA PRO A 107 32.74 -10.59 38.11
C PRO A 107 32.74 -10.30 36.61
N ARG A 108 32.04 -9.25 36.17
CA ARG A 108 31.96 -8.84 34.76
C ARG A 108 33.34 -8.51 34.19
N MET A 109 34.11 -7.69 34.89
CA MET A 109 35.42 -7.21 34.42
C MET A 109 36.43 -8.36 34.34
N VAL A 110 36.39 -9.26 35.33
CA VAL A 110 37.24 -10.46 35.35
C VAL A 110 36.89 -11.39 34.17
N CYS A 111 35.61 -11.70 33.96
CA CYS A 111 35.20 -12.55 32.83
C CYS A 111 35.57 -11.94 31.48
N GLN A 112 35.35 -10.64 31.31
CA GLN A 112 35.64 -9.93 30.07
C GLN A 112 37.15 -9.93 29.77
N ALA A 113 37.99 -9.64 30.77
CA ALA A 113 39.44 -9.67 30.62
C ALA A 113 39.99 -11.08 30.33
N LEU A 114 39.41 -12.13 30.94
CA LEU A 114 39.79 -13.52 30.69
C LEU A 114 39.51 -13.94 29.24
N ILE A 115 38.33 -13.61 28.72
CA ILE A 115 37.92 -13.99 27.35
C ILE A 115 38.62 -13.12 26.29
N SER A 116 38.85 -11.84 26.57
CA SER A 116 39.50 -10.92 25.63
C SER A 116 41.02 -11.10 25.53
N SER A 117 41.62 -11.95 26.37
CA SER A 117 43.06 -12.21 26.33
C SER A 117 43.48 -12.86 25.01
N GLU A 118 44.53 -12.31 24.39
CA GLU A 118 45.15 -12.86 23.18
C GLU A 118 45.83 -14.21 23.46
N ALA A 119 46.37 -14.40 24.66
CA ALA A 119 47.02 -15.65 25.08
C ALA A 119 46.03 -16.81 25.31
N LEU A 120 44.72 -16.57 25.28
CA LEU A 120 43.70 -17.61 25.36
C LEU A 120 43.42 -18.19 23.97
N GLU A 121 44.20 -19.20 23.62
CA GLU A 121 44.09 -19.99 22.39
C GLU A 121 43.64 -21.43 22.71
N TRP A 122 42.94 -22.08 21.76
CA TRP A 122 42.46 -23.45 21.92
C TRP A 122 43.60 -24.48 21.92
N GLU A 123 44.76 -24.15 21.33
CA GLU A 123 45.98 -24.97 21.32
C GLU A 123 46.55 -25.14 22.74
N CYS A 124 46.38 -24.13 23.60
CA CYS A 124 46.72 -24.17 25.02
C CYS A 124 45.63 -24.89 25.84
N THR A 125 45.44 -26.19 25.57
CA THR A 125 44.32 -27.01 26.07
C THR A 125 44.08 -26.94 27.59
N GLN A 126 45.15 -26.94 28.38
CA GLN A 126 45.07 -26.89 29.84
C GLN A 126 44.68 -25.51 30.36
N LEU A 127 45.17 -24.43 29.72
CA LEU A 127 44.81 -23.05 30.05
C LEU A 127 43.33 -22.84 29.72
N TRP A 128 42.91 -23.20 28.51
CA TRP A 128 41.52 -23.17 28.07
C TRP A 128 40.58 -23.82 29.09
N ALA A 129 40.83 -25.08 29.45
CA ALA A 129 39.99 -25.82 30.40
C ALA A 129 39.88 -25.11 31.77
N LEU A 130 40.99 -24.57 32.29
CA LEU A 130 41.01 -23.90 33.60
C LEU A 130 40.32 -22.53 33.55
N THR A 131 40.50 -21.76 32.47
CA THR A 131 39.86 -20.45 32.29
C THR A 131 38.34 -20.59 32.25
N PHE A 132 37.80 -21.52 31.45
CA PHE A 132 36.35 -21.71 31.35
C PHE A 132 35.74 -22.30 32.62
N ARG A 133 36.46 -23.15 33.37
CA ARG A 133 36.03 -23.59 34.72
C ARG A 133 35.94 -22.45 35.72
N LEU A 134 36.87 -21.48 35.67
CA LEU A 134 36.78 -20.28 36.49
C LEU A 134 35.56 -19.45 36.10
N ILE A 135 35.38 -19.17 34.80
CA ILE A 135 34.24 -18.40 34.29
C ILE A 135 32.91 -19.04 34.74
N ARG A 136 32.79 -20.37 34.69
CA ARG A 136 31.60 -21.10 35.15
C ARG A 136 31.20 -20.79 36.60
N LYS A 137 32.18 -20.55 37.49
CA LYS A 137 31.95 -20.24 38.91
C LYS A 137 31.46 -18.80 39.10
N ILE A 138 32.05 -17.84 38.38
CA ILE A 138 31.86 -16.41 38.63
C ILE A 138 30.76 -15.75 37.77
N ILE A 139 30.42 -16.34 36.62
CA ILE A 139 29.49 -15.73 35.66
C ILE A 139 28.07 -15.50 36.22
N GLY A 140 27.67 -16.26 37.23
CA GLY A 140 26.36 -16.10 37.89
C GLY A 140 26.16 -14.75 38.59
N GLY A 141 27.24 -14.03 38.92
CA GLY A 141 27.19 -12.70 39.52
C GLY A 141 27.16 -11.53 38.52
N VAL A 142 27.18 -11.81 37.22
CA VAL A 142 27.20 -10.79 36.15
C VAL A 142 25.77 -10.32 35.83
N ASP A 143 25.61 -9.05 35.48
CA ASP A 143 24.34 -8.52 35.01
C ASP A 143 23.92 -9.16 33.67
N TYR A 144 22.62 -9.32 33.42
CA TYR A 144 22.12 -9.99 32.21
C TYR A 144 22.63 -9.40 30.88
N LYS A 145 22.92 -8.07 30.81
CA LYS A 145 23.53 -7.46 29.63
C LYS A 145 24.99 -7.87 29.48
N GLY A 146 25.73 -7.88 30.59
CA GLY A 146 27.10 -8.39 30.64
C GLY A 146 27.19 -9.86 30.24
N VAL A 147 26.27 -10.71 30.72
CA VAL A 147 26.22 -12.13 30.33
C VAL A 147 25.99 -12.28 28.81
N ARG A 148 25.14 -11.47 28.20
CA ARG A 148 24.95 -11.44 26.75
C ARG A 148 26.24 -11.06 26.01
N ASP A 149 26.93 -10.03 26.46
CA ASP A 149 28.18 -9.57 25.84
C ASP A 149 29.27 -10.66 25.93
N LEU A 150 29.35 -11.35 27.07
CA LEU A 150 30.24 -12.49 27.29
C LEU A 150 29.87 -13.69 26.41
N LEU A 151 28.57 -14.01 26.28
CA LEU A 151 28.10 -15.10 25.42
C LEU A 151 28.58 -14.92 23.98
N LYS A 152 28.46 -13.70 23.42
CA LYS A 152 28.96 -13.39 22.09
C LYS A 152 30.47 -13.65 21.98
N ALA A 153 31.26 -13.10 22.90
CA ALA A 153 32.71 -13.25 22.89
C ALA A 153 33.15 -14.72 23.04
N MET A 154 32.41 -15.52 23.81
CA MET A 154 32.66 -16.95 23.96
C MET A 154 32.35 -17.73 22.67
N LEU A 155 31.23 -17.42 22.02
CA LEU A 155 30.88 -18.03 20.73
C LEU A 155 31.90 -17.68 19.64
N ASP A 156 32.40 -16.45 19.60
CA ASP A 156 33.48 -16.02 18.69
C ASP A 156 34.77 -16.82 18.94
N LYS A 157 35.16 -17.03 20.20
CA LYS A 157 36.33 -17.86 20.56
C LYS A 157 36.12 -19.33 20.18
N VAL A 158 34.93 -19.89 20.35
CA VAL A 158 34.62 -21.27 19.93
C VAL A 158 34.70 -21.42 18.41
N GLN A 159 34.33 -20.40 17.63
CA GLN A 159 34.46 -20.44 16.16
C GLN A 159 35.91 -20.49 15.66
N THR A 160 36.90 -20.12 16.48
CA THR A 160 38.33 -20.25 16.11
C THR A 160 38.83 -21.69 16.08
N ILE A 161 38.06 -22.63 16.66
CA ILE A 161 38.42 -24.04 16.73
C ILE A 161 38.16 -24.69 15.35
N PRO A 162 39.13 -25.41 14.77
CA PRO A 162 38.93 -26.08 13.48
C PRO A 162 37.95 -27.26 13.59
N HIS A 163 37.40 -27.67 12.45
CA HIS A 163 36.47 -28.81 12.36
C HIS A 163 37.14 -30.17 12.63
N LEU A 164 38.47 -30.28 12.50
CA LEU A 164 39.24 -31.49 12.73
C LEU A 164 40.22 -31.26 13.88
N VAL A 165 40.00 -31.91 15.02
CA VAL A 165 40.89 -31.83 16.20
C VAL A 165 41.22 -33.22 16.73
N SER A 166 42.33 -33.33 17.45
CA SER A 166 42.72 -34.57 18.14
C SER A 166 41.71 -34.94 19.23
N SER A 167 41.38 -36.24 19.34
CA SER A 167 40.41 -36.76 20.32
C SER A 167 40.78 -36.46 21.78
N ALA A 168 42.07 -36.35 22.09
CA ALA A 168 42.57 -36.00 23.42
C ALA A 168 42.22 -34.56 23.84
N ILE A 169 42.08 -33.65 22.87
CA ILE A 169 41.84 -32.22 23.12
C ILE A 169 40.36 -31.96 23.44
N VAL A 170 39.46 -32.83 22.95
CA VAL A 170 38.00 -32.66 23.10
C VAL A 170 37.60 -32.54 24.57
N GLN A 171 38.15 -33.36 25.46
CA GLN A 171 37.85 -33.30 26.90
C GLN A 171 38.27 -31.98 27.54
N HIS A 172 39.32 -31.34 27.03
CA HIS A 172 39.79 -30.04 27.50
C HIS A 172 38.99 -28.87 26.93
N LEU A 173 38.26 -29.06 25.84
CA LEU A 173 37.39 -28.05 25.22
C LEU A 173 35.97 -28.05 25.79
N LEU A 174 35.50 -29.17 26.37
CA LEU A 174 34.17 -29.30 26.99
C LEU A 174 33.84 -28.25 28.06
N PRO A 175 34.76 -27.75 28.91
CA PRO A 175 34.44 -26.70 29.87
C PRO A 175 33.87 -25.42 29.23
N ALA A 176 34.24 -25.11 27.98
CA ALA A 176 33.63 -23.99 27.26
C ALA A 176 32.16 -24.27 26.92
N ARG A 177 31.83 -25.52 26.55
CA ARG A 177 30.45 -25.98 26.34
C ARG A 177 29.64 -25.90 27.63
N GLU A 178 30.20 -26.32 28.76
CA GLU A 178 29.51 -26.27 30.07
C GLU A 178 29.15 -24.83 30.50
N VAL A 179 29.99 -23.85 30.17
CA VAL A 179 29.63 -22.44 30.45
C VAL A 179 28.51 -21.98 29.52
N VAL A 180 28.57 -22.31 28.23
CA VAL A 180 27.48 -21.98 27.30
C VAL A 180 26.19 -22.65 27.75
N GLU A 181 26.21 -23.91 28.15
CA GLU A 181 25.07 -24.64 28.71
C GLU A 181 24.49 -23.93 29.94
N TYR A 182 25.35 -23.46 30.84
CA TYR A 182 24.91 -22.71 32.02
C TYR A 182 24.30 -21.34 31.68
N ILE A 183 24.81 -20.65 30.65
CA ILE A 183 24.21 -19.40 30.16
C ILE A 183 22.85 -19.65 29.52
N LEU A 184 22.70 -20.76 28.78
CA LEU A 184 21.48 -21.14 28.08
C LEU A 184 20.44 -21.83 28.99
N ASP A 185 20.82 -22.24 30.19
CA ASP A 185 19.91 -22.84 31.16
C ASP A 185 18.84 -21.83 31.60
N ARG A 186 17.59 -22.13 31.24
CA ARG A 186 16.42 -21.30 31.55
C ARG A 186 16.14 -21.24 33.06
N ASN A 187 16.54 -22.26 33.82
CA ASN A 187 16.35 -22.29 35.27
C ASN A 187 17.36 -21.39 36.00
N ALA A 188 18.58 -21.28 35.46
CA ALA A 188 19.60 -20.36 35.98
C ALA A 188 19.19 -18.88 35.81
N CYS A 189 18.39 -18.57 34.77
CA CYS A 189 17.78 -17.26 34.52
C CYS A 189 18.77 -16.08 34.62
N LEU A 190 19.98 -16.27 34.06
CA LEU A 190 21.05 -15.27 34.06
C LEU A 190 20.73 -14.09 33.12
N LEU A 191 20.03 -14.38 32.03
CA LEU A 191 19.56 -13.41 31.06
C LEU A 191 18.24 -13.87 30.44
N PRO A 192 17.47 -12.97 29.80
CA PRO A 192 16.35 -13.37 28.97
C PRO A 192 16.84 -14.32 27.87
N ALA A 193 16.21 -15.50 27.76
CA ALA A 193 16.54 -16.47 26.73
C ALA A 193 16.47 -15.86 25.31
N TYR A 194 15.57 -14.89 25.10
CA TYR A 194 15.45 -14.12 23.86
C TYR A 194 16.75 -13.37 23.45
N PHE A 195 17.55 -12.91 24.41
CA PHE A 195 18.85 -12.30 24.09
C PHE A 195 19.89 -13.33 23.69
N ALA A 196 19.89 -14.50 24.34
CA ALA A 196 20.81 -15.58 24.00
C ALA A 196 20.57 -16.08 22.57
N VAL A 197 19.31 -16.33 22.17
CA VAL A 197 18.99 -16.78 20.81
C VAL A 197 19.33 -15.73 19.76
N ASN A 198 19.17 -14.45 20.07
CA ASN A 198 19.50 -13.36 19.15
C ASN A 198 21.01 -13.30 18.86
N GLU A 199 21.87 -13.43 19.88
CA GLU A 199 23.32 -13.48 19.66
C GLU A 199 23.76 -14.76 18.93
N ILE A 200 23.17 -15.91 19.28
CA ILE A 200 23.42 -17.18 18.57
C ILE A 200 23.10 -17.04 17.08
N ARG A 201 21.92 -16.49 16.74
CA ARG A 201 21.45 -16.40 15.34
C ARG A 201 22.15 -15.31 14.53
N LYS A 202 22.79 -14.33 15.18
CA LYS A 202 23.70 -13.40 14.50
C LYS A 202 24.98 -14.09 14.02
N LEU A 203 25.49 -15.05 14.80
CA LEU A 203 26.71 -15.81 14.49
C LEU A 203 26.43 -17.05 13.63
N TYR A 204 25.27 -17.67 13.83
CA TYR A 204 24.77 -18.83 13.09
C TYR A 204 23.43 -18.49 12.43
N PRO A 205 23.44 -17.73 11.31
CA PRO A 205 22.23 -17.42 10.56
C PRO A 205 21.61 -18.70 9.94
N GLU A 206 20.37 -18.57 9.48
CA GLU A 206 19.63 -19.67 8.84
C GLU A 206 20.43 -20.30 7.69
N GLY A 207 20.64 -21.61 7.74
CA GLY A 207 21.42 -22.38 6.76
C GLY A 207 22.89 -22.66 7.15
N GLN A 208 23.42 -22.00 8.19
CA GLN A 208 24.76 -22.29 8.72
C GLN A 208 24.68 -23.34 9.84
N LEU A 209 25.48 -24.41 9.72
CA LEU A 209 25.55 -25.44 10.76
C LEU A 209 26.23 -24.90 12.03
N SER A 210 25.72 -25.30 13.19
CA SER A 210 26.34 -25.00 14.48
C SER A 210 27.71 -25.68 14.59
N HIS A 211 28.63 -25.05 15.32
CA HIS A 211 29.95 -25.63 15.57
C HIS A 211 29.82 -26.98 16.29
N TRP A 212 30.60 -27.99 15.88
CA TRP A 212 30.48 -29.37 16.35
C TRP A 212 30.55 -29.52 17.88
N LEU A 213 31.31 -28.65 18.56
CA LEU A 213 31.40 -28.62 20.04
C LEU A 213 30.06 -28.29 20.73
N LEU A 214 29.24 -27.46 20.11
CA LEU A 214 27.99 -26.93 20.68
C LEU A 214 26.74 -27.46 19.95
N GLY A 215 26.93 -28.36 18.98
CA GLY A 215 25.96 -28.71 17.94
C GLY A 215 24.53 -28.90 18.44
N SER A 216 24.29 -29.95 19.24
CA SER A 216 22.97 -30.27 19.77
C SER A 216 22.45 -29.21 20.73
N LEU A 217 23.31 -28.66 21.61
CA LEU A 217 22.92 -27.68 22.62
C LEU A 217 22.34 -26.41 21.99
N ILE A 218 22.99 -25.87 20.97
CA ILE A 218 22.50 -24.68 20.26
C ILE A 218 21.25 -25.02 19.44
N SER A 219 21.23 -26.16 18.75
CA SER A 219 20.07 -26.58 17.96
C SER A 219 18.82 -26.73 18.82
N ASP A 220 18.91 -27.47 19.93
CA ASP A 220 17.80 -27.69 20.86
C ASP A 220 17.31 -26.36 21.47
N PHE A 221 18.26 -25.47 21.83
CA PHE A 221 17.93 -24.16 22.37
C PHE A 221 17.23 -23.27 21.32
N VAL A 222 17.72 -23.24 20.08
CA VAL A 222 17.07 -22.50 18.99
C VAL A 222 15.68 -23.08 18.71
N ASP A 223 15.52 -24.41 18.69
CA ASP A 223 14.23 -25.04 18.46
C ASP A 223 13.19 -24.71 19.54
N SER A 224 13.63 -24.42 20.78
CA SER A 224 12.73 -23.92 21.83
C SER A 224 12.03 -22.59 21.48
N PHE A 225 12.58 -21.79 20.56
CA PHE A 225 11.99 -20.54 20.06
C PHE A 225 11.12 -20.71 18.82
N ARG A 226 11.05 -21.92 18.23
CA ARG A 226 10.18 -22.21 17.08
C ARG A 226 8.70 -21.87 17.36
N PRO A 227 8.12 -22.17 18.54
CA PRO A 227 6.77 -21.71 18.89
C PRO A 227 6.62 -20.19 18.81
N THR A 228 7.57 -19.44 19.35
CA THR A 228 7.56 -17.96 19.32
C THR A 228 7.67 -17.40 17.90
N ALA A 229 8.43 -18.05 17.03
CA ALA A 229 8.48 -17.69 15.62
C ALA A 229 7.12 -17.89 14.93
N ARG A 230 6.43 -19.01 15.23
CA ARG A 230 5.08 -19.29 14.70
C ARG A 230 4.02 -18.30 15.22
N LEU A 231 4.08 -17.95 16.50
CA LEU A 231 3.20 -16.92 17.09
C LEU A 231 3.30 -15.56 16.38
N ASN A 232 4.43 -15.26 15.73
CA ASN A 232 4.64 -14.03 14.97
C ASN A 232 4.52 -14.20 13.45
N SER A 233 4.16 -15.40 12.97
CA SER A 233 4.12 -15.73 11.54
C SER A 233 2.69 -15.85 11.02
N ILE A 234 2.43 -15.25 9.86
CA ILE A 234 1.16 -15.40 9.15
C ILE A 234 1.13 -16.80 8.50
N CYS A 235 0.12 -17.61 8.85
CA CYS A 235 -0.04 -18.96 8.29
C CYS A 235 -0.19 -18.95 6.75
N GLY A 236 0.78 -19.55 6.06
CA GLY A 236 0.78 -19.66 4.59
C GLY A 236 1.02 -18.33 3.87
N ARG A 237 1.75 -17.38 4.48
CA ARG A 237 2.03 -16.05 3.94
C ARG A 237 2.56 -16.05 2.50
N CYS A 238 3.47 -16.97 2.19
CA CYS A 238 4.15 -17.04 0.89
C CYS A 238 3.19 -17.32 -0.28
N SER A 239 2.03 -17.95 0.00
CA SER A 239 0.99 -18.23 -0.99
C SER A 239 -0.10 -17.15 -1.06
N LEU A 240 -0.05 -16.12 -0.21
CA LEU A 240 -1.00 -15.02 -0.26
C LEU A 240 -0.62 -14.07 -1.39
N LEU A 241 -1.58 -13.77 -2.25
CA LEU A 241 -1.41 -12.88 -3.39
C LEU A 241 -2.35 -11.68 -3.27
N PRO A 242 -1.86 -10.45 -3.47
CA PRO A 242 -2.70 -9.26 -3.43
C PRO A 242 -3.52 -9.09 -4.71
N VAL A 243 -4.57 -8.26 -4.64
CA VAL A 243 -5.15 -7.66 -5.84
C VAL A 243 -4.43 -6.35 -6.11
N VAL A 244 -3.84 -6.23 -7.30
CA VAL A 244 -3.08 -5.04 -7.69
C VAL A 244 -4.05 -3.89 -7.96
N ASN A 245 -4.05 -2.89 -7.08
CA ASN A 245 -4.79 -1.65 -7.26
C ASN A 245 -3.81 -0.49 -7.42
N ASN A 246 -4.15 0.47 -8.29
CA ASN A 246 -3.37 1.69 -8.53
C ASN A 246 -3.55 2.75 -7.41
N SER A 247 -4.20 2.37 -6.32
CA SER A 247 -4.98 3.28 -5.49
C SER A 247 -4.73 3.02 -4.00
N GLY A 248 -3.92 3.87 -3.36
CA GLY A 248 -3.71 3.88 -1.91
C GLY A 248 -2.29 3.53 -1.44
N ALA A 249 -1.97 3.87 -0.19
CA ALA A 249 -0.72 3.46 0.44
C ALA A 249 -0.65 1.93 0.51
N ILE A 250 0.44 1.34 0.01
CA ILE A 250 0.58 -0.11 -0.01
C ILE A 250 0.58 -0.67 1.41
N CYS A 251 -0.09 -1.80 1.60
CA CYS A 251 0.03 -2.55 2.84
C CYS A 251 1.49 -3.00 3.02
N ASN A 252 2.09 -2.68 4.17
CA ASN A 252 3.48 -3.03 4.46
C ASN A 252 3.74 -4.55 4.45
N SER A 253 2.69 -5.37 4.48
CA SER A 253 2.76 -6.83 4.38
C SER A 253 3.42 -7.34 3.10
N TRP A 254 3.38 -6.56 2.01
CA TRP A 254 3.93 -6.92 0.70
C TRP A 254 5.33 -6.37 0.43
N LYS A 255 5.91 -5.63 1.39
CA LYS A 255 7.27 -5.12 1.23
C LYS A 255 8.29 -6.25 1.27
N LEU A 256 9.23 -6.20 0.35
CA LEU A 256 10.34 -7.13 0.19
C LEU A 256 11.66 -6.38 0.27
N ASP A 257 12.70 -7.08 0.72
CA ASP A 257 14.06 -6.56 0.66
C ASP A 257 14.53 -6.46 -0.81
N PRO A 258 14.97 -5.27 -1.29
CA PRO A 258 15.41 -5.08 -2.68
C PRO A 258 16.67 -5.86 -3.06
N THR A 259 17.41 -6.42 -2.09
CA THR A 259 18.63 -7.21 -2.37
C THR A 259 18.36 -8.71 -2.39
N THR A 260 17.47 -9.21 -1.54
CA THR A 260 17.24 -10.64 -1.34
C THR A 260 15.85 -11.13 -1.75
N LEU A 261 14.89 -10.23 -2.01
CA LEU A 261 13.46 -10.52 -2.21
C LEU A 261 12.80 -11.28 -1.05
N ARG A 262 13.38 -11.21 0.16
CA ARG A 262 12.83 -11.83 1.36
C ARG A 262 11.89 -10.87 2.09
N PHE A 263 11.01 -11.41 2.92
CA PHE A 263 10.22 -10.58 3.82
C PHE A 263 11.12 -9.95 4.89
N PRO A 264 10.90 -8.68 5.27
CA PRO A 264 11.61 -8.05 6.39
C PRO A 264 11.06 -8.60 7.71
N LEU A 265 11.64 -9.71 8.18
CA LEU A 265 11.26 -10.36 9.44
C LEU A 265 11.76 -9.57 10.65
N LYS A 266 11.00 -9.58 11.75
CA LYS A 266 11.36 -8.88 13.00
C LYS A 266 12.07 -9.83 13.95
N GLY A 267 13.24 -9.42 14.44
CA GLY A 267 14.06 -10.25 15.33
C GLY A 267 14.71 -11.46 14.61
N MET A 268 15.68 -12.06 15.28
CA MET A 268 16.44 -13.20 14.75
C MET A 268 15.86 -14.53 15.27
N LEU A 269 14.59 -14.77 15.01
CA LEU A 269 13.89 -16.00 15.41
C LEU A 269 14.06 -17.11 14.35
N PRO A 270 13.89 -18.39 14.74
CA PRO A 270 13.86 -19.52 13.82
C PRO A 270 12.50 -19.59 13.10
N TYR A 271 12.28 -18.64 12.19
CA TYR A 271 11.13 -18.65 11.29
C TYR A 271 11.18 -19.85 10.35
N ASP A 272 10.05 -20.14 9.72
CA ASP A 272 9.98 -21.19 8.71
C ASP A 272 10.88 -20.87 7.51
N LYS A 273 11.38 -21.94 6.88
CA LYS A 273 12.35 -21.85 5.78
C LYS A 273 11.81 -21.04 4.59
N ASP A 274 10.52 -21.18 4.30
CA ASP A 274 9.85 -20.48 3.20
C ASP A 274 9.86 -18.94 3.38
N LEU A 275 9.85 -18.44 4.61
CA LEU A 275 9.96 -17.01 4.91
C LEU A 275 11.37 -16.45 4.67
N PHE A 276 12.40 -17.30 4.71
CA PHE A 276 13.78 -16.96 4.36
C PHE A 276 14.09 -17.16 2.88
N GLU A 277 13.18 -17.75 2.10
CA GLU A 277 13.35 -17.92 0.66
C GLU A 277 12.94 -16.64 -0.10
N PRO A 278 13.57 -16.36 -1.26
CA PRO A 278 13.20 -15.21 -2.09
C PRO A 278 11.78 -15.40 -2.65
N GLN A 279 10.92 -14.40 -2.45
CA GLN A 279 9.50 -14.44 -2.82
C GLN A 279 9.28 -14.15 -4.31
N THR A 280 9.87 -14.98 -5.16
CA THR A 280 9.82 -14.83 -6.62
C THR A 280 8.41 -15.01 -7.17
N GLY A 281 7.64 -15.98 -6.67
CA GLY A 281 6.26 -16.23 -7.09
C GLY A 281 5.35 -15.01 -6.89
N LEU A 282 5.45 -14.35 -5.73
CA LEU A 282 4.72 -13.13 -5.42
C LEU A 282 5.09 -11.99 -6.38
N LEU A 283 6.38 -11.72 -6.56
CA LEU A 283 6.82 -10.64 -7.45
C LEU A 283 6.47 -10.92 -8.91
N ARG A 284 6.55 -12.18 -9.36
CA ARG A 284 6.17 -12.59 -10.73
C ARG A 284 4.70 -12.32 -10.99
N TYR A 285 3.83 -12.76 -10.08
CA TYR A 285 2.40 -12.53 -10.17
C TYR A 285 2.06 -11.03 -10.26
N VAL A 286 2.70 -10.19 -9.44
CA VAL A 286 2.47 -8.73 -9.48
C VAL A 286 2.98 -8.13 -10.79
N LEU A 287 4.15 -8.54 -11.29
CA LEU A 287 4.70 -8.06 -12.55
C LEU A 287 3.85 -8.44 -13.76
N GLU A 288 3.13 -9.57 -13.72
CA GLU A 288 2.18 -9.99 -14.76
C GLU A 288 0.93 -9.10 -14.84
N GLN A 289 0.56 -8.42 -13.75
CA GLN A 289 -0.64 -7.58 -13.75
C GLN A 289 -0.39 -6.22 -14.43
N PRO A 290 -1.32 -5.74 -15.28
CA PRO A 290 -1.31 -4.36 -15.77
C PRO A 290 -1.39 -3.34 -14.63
N TYR A 291 -0.80 -2.17 -14.85
CA TYR A 291 -0.73 -1.06 -13.89
C TYR A 291 -0.06 -1.39 -12.54
N SER A 292 0.76 -2.44 -12.46
CA SER A 292 1.49 -2.85 -11.25
C SER A 292 2.74 -2.01 -10.93
N ARG A 293 3.13 -1.06 -11.80
CA ARG A 293 4.39 -0.29 -11.72
C ARG A 293 4.61 0.35 -10.35
N ASP A 294 3.62 1.08 -9.84
CA ASP A 294 3.72 1.77 -8.56
C ASP A 294 3.76 0.80 -7.38
N MET A 295 3.02 -0.32 -7.47
CA MET A 295 3.03 -1.38 -6.47
C MET A 295 4.41 -2.05 -6.37
N VAL A 296 5.02 -2.42 -7.49
CA VAL A 296 6.37 -3.02 -7.52
C VAL A 296 7.42 -2.07 -6.94
N CYS A 297 7.38 -0.79 -7.32
CA CYS A 297 8.26 0.22 -6.76
C CYS A 297 8.11 0.32 -5.23
N ASN A 298 6.87 0.33 -4.72
CA ASN A 298 6.61 0.41 -3.29
C ASN A 298 6.98 -0.88 -2.54
N MET A 299 6.84 -2.06 -3.15
CA MET A 299 7.24 -3.34 -2.56
C MET A 299 8.75 -3.39 -2.33
N LEU A 300 9.53 -2.90 -3.29
CA LEU A 300 11.00 -2.92 -3.26
C LEU A 300 11.62 -1.63 -2.69
N GLY A 301 10.81 -0.63 -2.34
CA GLY A 301 11.30 0.67 -1.88
C GLY A 301 12.05 1.49 -2.94
N LEU A 302 11.74 1.27 -4.23
CA LEU A 302 12.36 1.94 -5.36
C LEU A 302 11.75 3.34 -5.54
N ASN A 303 12.52 4.37 -5.16
CA ASN A 303 12.13 5.75 -5.35
C ASN A 303 12.68 6.28 -6.68
N LYS A 304 11.82 6.93 -7.49
CA LYS A 304 12.17 7.51 -8.81
C LYS A 304 13.35 8.51 -8.79
N GLN A 305 13.75 9.00 -7.61
CA GLN A 305 14.80 10.01 -7.44
C GLN A 305 16.22 9.43 -7.34
N HIS A 306 16.37 8.15 -6.99
CA HIS A 306 17.68 7.52 -6.81
C HIS A 306 17.92 6.48 -7.90
N LYS A 307 19.06 6.60 -8.61
CA LYS A 307 19.52 5.60 -9.57
C LYS A 307 19.97 4.36 -8.80
N GLN A 308 19.10 3.36 -8.69
CA GLN A 308 19.39 2.13 -7.98
C GLN A 308 19.14 0.95 -8.91
N ARG A 309 20.22 0.29 -9.33
CA ARG A 309 20.11 -0.97 -10.05
C ARG A 309 19.66 -2.06 -9.09
N CYS A 310 18.60 -2.79 -9.43
CA CYS A 310 18.06 -3.90 -8.65
C CYS A 310 18.24 -5.21 -9.45
N PRO A 311 19.31 -6.00 -9.19
CA PRO A 311 19.60 -7.22 -9.95
C PRO A 311 18.49 -8.27 -9.83
N VAL A 312 17.87 -8.40 -8.67
CA VAL A 312 16.80 -9.37 -8.43
C VAL A 312 15.52 -9.06 -9.22
N LEU A 313 15.19 -7.78 -9.39
CA LEU A 313 14.10 -7.35 -10.27
C LEU A 313 14.49 -7.57 -11.74
N GLU A 314 15.74 -7.27 -12.09
CA GLU A 314 16.28 -7.47 -13.43
C GLU A 314 16.19 -8.94 -13.88
N GLU A 315 16.62 -9.87 -13.03
CA GLU A 315 16.52 -11.31 -13.29
C GLU A 315 15.06 -11.77 -13.41
N GLN A 316 14.16 -11.23 -12.58
CA GLN A 316 12.76 -11.62 -12.61
C GLN A 316 12.02 -11.10 -13.85
N LEU A 317 12.41 -9.92 -14.36
CA LEU A 317 11.93 -9.41 -15.63
C LEU A 317 12.41 -10.30 -16.79
N VAL A 318 13.66 -10.77 -16.75
CA VAL A 318 14.19 -11.74 -17.73
C VAL A 318 13.43 -13.06 -17.65
N ASP A 319 13.16 -13.59 -16.46
CA ASP A 319 12.37 -14.82 -16.28
C ASP A 319 10.95 -14.68 -16.84
N LEU A 320 10.34 -13.51 -16.69
CA LEU A 320 9.01 -13.25 -17.24
C LEU A 320 9.02 -13.21 -18.78
N VAL A 321 10.11 -12.69 -19.39
CA VAL A 321 10.30 -12.75 -20.84
C VAL A 321 10.50 -14.18 -21.34
N VAL A 322 11.29 -15.00 -20.61
CA VAL A 322 11.46 -16.42 -20.94
C VAL A 322 10.12 -17.16 -20.83
N TYR A 323 9.34 -16.91 -19.79
CA TYR A 323 8.00 -17.47 -19.64
C TYR A 323 7.06 -17.06 -20.80
N ALA A 324 7.12 -15.81 -21.25
CA ALA A 324 6.36 -15.37 -22.42
C ALA A 324 6.80 -16.10 -23.72
N MET A 325 8.10 -16.38 -23.89
CA MET A 325 8.60 -17.20 -25.00
C MET A 325 8.10 -18.65 -24.92
N GLU A 326 8.07 -19.25 -23.73
CA GLU A 326 7.59 -20.63 -23.52
C GLU A 326 6.10 -20.75 -23.86
N ARG A 327 5.28 -19.80 -23.40
CA ARG A 327 3.85 -19.75 -23.74
C ARG A 327 3.60 -19.59 -25.25
N SER A 328 4.40 -18.75 -25.89
CA SER A 328 4.36 -18.49 -27.33
C SER A 328 4.65 -19.75 -28.16
N GLU A 329 5.32 -20.75 -27.59
CA GLU A 329 5.63 -22.00 -28.28
C GLU A 329 4.47 -23.01 -28.23
N THR A 330 3.80 -23.07 -27.06
CA THR A 330 2.66 -23.97 -26.79
C THR A 330 1.35 -23.59 -27.51
N GLU A 331 1.15 -22.33 -27.91
CA GLU A 331 -0.06 -21.94 -28.64
C GLU A 331 0.00 -22.38 -30.12
N GLU A 332 -1.04 -23.10 -30.58
CA GLU A 332 -1.15 -23.66 -31.94
C GLU A 332 -1.55 -22.61 -33.00
N GLN A 333 -2.25 -21.53 -32.60
CA GLN A 333 -2.64 -20.40 -33.45
C GLN A 333 -2.33 -19.07 -32.74
N PHE A 334 -1.52 -18.22 -33.37
CA PHE A 334 -1.34 -16.82 -32.97
C PHE A 334 -2.51 -15.99 -33.49
N ASP A 335 -3.67 -16.16 -32.86
CA ASP A 335 -4.83 -15.31 -33.15
C ASP A 335 -4.58 -13.90 -32.60
N ASP A 336 -4.97 -12.88 -33.38
CA ASP A 336 -4.94 -11.48 -32.96
C ASP A 336 -5.77 -11.31 -31.67
N GLY A 337 -5.09 -11.05 -30.55
CA GLY A 337 -5.72 -10.89 -29.23
C GLY A 337 -5.59 -12.09 -28.28
N GLY A 338 -4.80 -13.11 -28.61
CA GLY A 338 -4.46 -14.22 -27.70
C GLY A 338 -3.77 -13.75 -26.41
N THR A 339 -3.84 -14.56 -25.35
CA THR A 339 -3.24 -14.26 -24.05
C THR A 339 -1.74 -13.96 -24.12
N SER A 340 -1.01 -14.62 -25.02
CA SER A 340 0.41 -14.39 -25.23
C SER A 340 0.71 -13.00 -25.81
N GLN A 341 -0.07 -12.53 -26.79
CA GLN A 341 0.13 -11.20 -27.37
C GLN A 341 -0.12 -10.09 -26.35
N LEU A 342 -1.14 -10.24 -25.51
CA LEU A 342 -1.45 -9.29 -24.44
C LEU A 342 -0.34 -9.27 -23.37
N LEU A 343 0.23 -10.43 -23.04
CA LEU A 343 1.40 -10.50 -22.17
C LEU A 343 2.61 -9.78 -22.77
N TRP A 344 2.87 -9.95 -24.08
CA TRP A 344 3.95 -9.23 -24.77
C TRP A 344 3.74 -7.71 -24.80
N GLN A 345 2.51 -7.24 -25.04
CA GLN A 345 2.18 -5.82 -24.98
C GLN A 345 2.37 -5.24 -23.57
N HIS A 346 1.91 -5.97 -22.55
CA HIS A 346 2.10 -5.59 -21.16
C HIS A 346 3.59 -5.51 -20.81
N LEU A 347 4.35 -6.58 -21.12
CA LEU A 347 5.80 -6.66 -20.93
C LEU A 347 6.52 -5.49 -21.59
N SER A 348 6.17 -5.17 -22.84
CA SER A 348 6.70 -4.02 -23.56
C SER A 348 6.57 -2.74 -22.74
N SER A 349 5.36 -2.44 -22.26
CA SER A 349 5.10 -1.23 -21.48
C SER A 349 5.85 -1.22 -20.13
N GLN A 350 5.93 -2.38 -19.48
CA GLN A 350 6.48 -2.55 -18.14
C GLN A 350 8.00 -2.44 -18.11
N LEU A 351 8.68 -3.11 -19.05
CA LEU A 351 10.13 -3.11 -19.17
C LEU A 351 10.66 -1.72 -19.48
N ILE A 352 9.97 -0.96 -20.34
CA ILE A 352 10.34 0.42 -20.68
C ILE A 352 10.41 1.28 -19.41
N PHE A 353 9.43 1.17 -18.52
CA PHE A 353 9.42 1.94 -17.28
C PHE A 353 10.64 1.62 -16.40
N PHE A 354 10.92 0.36 -16.10
CA PHE A 354 12.01 0.00 -15.20
C PHE A 354 13.39 0.31 -15.77
N VAL A 355 13.58 0.18 -17.07
CA VAL A 355 14.87 0.52 -17.70
C VAL A 355 15.02 2.03 -17.87
N LEU A 356 13.96 2.76 -18.23
CA LEU A 356 14.00 4.24 -18.38
C LEU A 356 14.36 4.94 -17.07
N PHE A 357 13.82 4.47 -15.94
CA PHE A 357 14.15 4.98 -14.60
C PHE A 357 15.43 4.37 -13.99
N GLN A 358 16.19 3.57 -14.76
CA GLN A 358 17.47 2.96 -14.38
C GLN A 358 17.38 1.98 -13.20
N PHE A 359 16.22 1.35 -13.00
CA PHE A 359 16.05 0.25 -12.04
C PHE A 359 16.60 -1.07 -12.58
N ALA A 360 16.51 -1.28 -13.89
CA ALA A 360 17.07 -2.42 -14.60
C ALA A 360 18.06 -1.98 -15.68
N SER A 361 19.11 -2.78 -15.92
CA SER A 361 20.13 -2.49 -16.94
C SER A 361 19.88 -3.28 -18.22
N PHE A 362 19.62 -2.56 -19.32
CA PHE A 362 19.38 -3.19 -20.63
C PHE A 362 20.48 -4.16 -21.11
N PRO A 363 21.78 -3.80 -21.15
CA PRO A 363 22.82 -4.70 -21.65
C PRO A 363 22.90 -5.99 -20.84
N HIS A 364 22.76 -5.91 -19.52
CA HIS A 364 22.84 -7.05 -18.63
C HIS A 364 21.59 -7.94 -18.73
N MET A 365 20.40 -7.35 -18.85
CA MET A 365 19.18 -8.10 -19.16
C MET A 365 19.32 -8.91 -20.45
N VAL A 366 19.86 -8.29 -21.51
CA VAL A 366 20.03 -8.95 -22.82
C VAL A 366 21.03 -10.10 -22.73
N LEU A 367 22.15 -9.91 -22.02
CA LEU A 367 23.15 -10.98 -21.80
C LEU A 367 22.59 -12.13 -20.95
N SER A 368 21.86 -11.81 -19.88
CA SER A 368 21.19 -12.82 -19.03
C SER A 368 20.11 -13.57 -19.81
N LEU A 369 19.33 -12.86 -20.63
CA LEU A 369 18.34 -13.46 -21.50
C LEU A 369 18.99 -14.41 -22.53
N HIS A 370 20.11 -14.00 -23.14
CA HIS A 370 20.87 -14.87 -24.04
C HIS A 370 21.32 -16.16 -23.34
N GLN A 371 21.83 -16.06 -22.09
CA GLN A 371 22.22 -17.24 -21.32
C GLN A 371 21.03 -18.17 -21.02
N LYS A 372 19.85 -17.62 -20.68
CA LYS A 372 18.66 -18.43 -20.39
C LYS A 372 18.02 -19.05 -21.64
N LEU A 373 18.11 -18.40 -22.80
CA LEU A 373 17.56 -18.89 -24.07
C LEU A 373 18.50 -19.84 -24.81
N ALA A 374 19.82 -19.74 -24.60
CA ALA A 374 20.80 -20.61 -25.24
C ALA A 374 20.50 -22.10 -24.94
N GLY A 375 20.25 -22.88 -25.99
CA GLY A 375 19.96 -24.32 -25.89
C GLY A 375 18.50 -24.70 -25.63
N ARG A 376 17.57 -23.74 -25.51
CA ARG A 376 16.13 -24.04 -25.27
C ARG A 376 15.26 -24.17 -26.52
N GLY A 377 15.73 -23.75 -27.71
CA GLY A 377 14.99 -23.94 -28.97
C GLY A 377 13.75 -23.05 -29.20
N LEU A 378 13.49 -22.07 -28.33
CA LEU A 378 12.31 -21.19 -28.38
C LEU A 378 12.41 -20.15 -29.51
N ILE A 379 11.73 -20.36 -30.65
CA ILE A 379 11.86 -19.49 -31.84
C ILE A 379 10.57 -18.72 -32.18
N LYS A 380 9.37 -19.25 -31.91
CA LYS A 380 8.10 -18.64 -32.34
C LYS A 380 7.89 -17.20 -31.81
N GLY A 381 8.31 -16.91 -30.57
CA GLY A 381 8.15 -15.59 -29.94
C GLY A 381 9.19 -14.53 -30.33
N ARG A 382 10.12 -14.82 -31.24
CA ARG A 382 11.29 -13.96 -31.53
C ARG A 382 10.92 -12.55 -31.99
N ASP A 383 9.89 -12.41 -32.82
CA ASP A 383 9.48 -11.11 -33.38
C ASP A 383 8.89 -10.21 -32.29
N HIS A 384 8.11 -10.79 -31.36
CA HIS A 384 7.57 -10.08 -30.20
C HIS A 384 8.68 -9.67 -29.22
N LEU A 385 9.66 -10.54 -28.99
CA LEU A 385 10.82 -10.18 -28.19
C LEU A 385 11.61 -9.01 -28.81
N MET A 386 11.85 -9.06 -30.11
CA MET A 386 12.54 -7.96 -30.81
C MET A 386 11.71 -6.68 -30.83
N TRP A 387 10.37 -6.78 -30.89
CA TRP A 387 9.49 -5.63 -30.73
C TRP A 387 9.64 -4.96 -29.35
N VAL A 388 9.68 -5.76 -28.27
CA VAL A 388 9.91 -5.27 -26.90
C VAL A 388 11.27 -4.57 -26.79
N LEU A 389 12.33 -5.19 -27.31
CA LEU A 389 13.68 -4.61 -27.30
C LEU A 389 13.75 -3.33 -28.15
N LEU A 390 13.08 -3.30 -29.30
CA LEU A 390 13.01 -2.13 -30.18
C LEU A 390 12.42 -0.91 -29.47
N GLN A 391 11.41 -1.09 -28.61
CA GLN A 391 10.82 0.03 -27.88
C GLN A 391 11.86 0.79 -27.06
N PHE A 392 12.72 0.05 -26.36
CA PHE A 392 13.78 0.64 -25.56
C PHE A 392 14.87 1.28 -26.43
N ILE A 393 15.33 0.57 -27.47
CA ILE A 393 16.40 1.04 -28.36
C ILE A 393 15.97 2.32 -29.07
N SER A 394 14.80 2.31 -29.72
CA SER A 394 14.27 3.47 -30.45
C SER A 394 14.09 4.70 -29.55
N GLY A 395 13.70 4.51 -28.28
CA GLY A 395 13.45 5.59 -27.32
C GLY A 395 14.69 6.15 -26.61
N SER A 396 15.74 5.35 -26.42
CA SER A 396 16.90 5.71 -25.57
C SER A 396 18.24 5.82 -26.30
N ILE A 397 18.35 5.31 -27.53
CA ILE A 397 19.62 5.24 -28.28
C ILE A 397 20.28 6.61 -28.52
N GLN A 398 19.50 7.69 -28.56
CA GLN A 398 20.06 9.05 -28.73
C GLN A 398 20.87 9.51 -27.51
N LYS A 399 20.49 9.09 -26.28
CA LYS A 399 21.10 9.54 -25.03
C LYS A 399 22.13 8.57 -24.47
N ASN A 400 21.97 7.28 -24.76
CA ASN A 400 22.81 6.21 -24.22
C ASN A 400 23.98 5.87 -25.15
N ALA A 401 25.00 5.21 -24.62
CA ALA A 401 26.17 4.80 -25.39
C ALA A 401 25.82 3.63 -26.33
N LEU A 402 26.43 3.60 -27.52
CA LEU A 402 26.21 2.52 -28.49
C LEU A 402 26.55 1.12 -27.91
N ALA A 403 27.57 1.04 -27.05
CA ALA A 403 28.02 -0.20 -26.43
C ALA A 403 26.93 -0.92 -25.61
N ASP A 404 26.01 -0.18 -25.01
CA ASP A 404 24.92 -0.72 -24.19
C ASP A 404 23.92 -1.55 -25.03
N PHE A 405 23.88 -1.35 -26.35
CA PHE A 405 22.93 -1.98 -27.25
C PHE A 405 23.53 -3.11 -28.10
N LEU A 406 24.86 -3.19 -28.19
CA LEU A 406 25.56 -4.25 -28.93
C LEU A 406 25.21 -5.69 -28.49
N PRO A 407 24.90 -5.98 -27.21
CA PRO A 407 24.51 -7.35 -26.80
C PRO A 407 23.31 -7.92 -27.58
N VAL A 408 22.47 -7.08 -28.17
CA VAL A 408 21.33 -7.51 -29.00
C VAL A 408 21.78 -8.27 -30.24
N MET A 409 23.01 -8.01 -30.72
CA MET A 409 23.60 -8.77 -31.84
C MET A 409 23.71 -10.26 -31.53
N LYS A 410 24.12 -10.61 -30.30
CA LYS A 410 24.20 -12.02 -29.87
C LYS A 410 22.83 -12.69 -29.82
N LEU A 411 21.78 -11.96 -29.44
CA LEU A 411 20.41 -12.49 -29.46
C LEU A 411 19.90 -12.71 -30.88
N PHE A 412 20.25 -11.82 -31.83
CA PHE A 412 19.90 -12.01 -33.23
C PHE A 412 20.53 -13.30 -33.79
N ASP A 413 21.84 -13.48 -33.58
CA ASP A 413 22.56 -14.67 -34.06
C ASP A 413 21.97 -15.98 -33.47
N LEU A 414 21.43 -15.91 -32.24
CA LEU A 414 20.79 -17.04 -31.58
C LEU A 414 19.38 -17.34 -32.12
N LEU A 415 18.55 -16.32 -32.35
CA LEU A 415 17.11 -16.46 -32.65
C LEU A 415 16.78 -16.50 -34.15
N TYR A 416 17.72 -16.06 -35.00
CA TYR A 416 17.58 -16.05 -36.46
C TYR A 416 18.70 -16.90 -37.10
N PRO A 417 18.64 -18.23 -37.00
CA PRO A 417 19.67 -19.12 -37.56
C PRO A 417 19.63 -19.24 -39.10
N GLU A 418 18.60 -18.66 -39.73
CA GLU A 418 18.33 -18.75 -41.16
C GLU A 418 19.39 -17.98 -41.98
N LYS A 419 20.00 -18.66 -42.96
CA LYS A 419 20.95 -18.05 -43.91
C LYS A 419 20.26 -17.38 -45.10
N GLU A 420 19.01 -17.75 -45.37
CA GLU A 420 18.21 -17.21 -46.45
C GLU A 420 17.56 -15.87 -46.07
N CYS A 421 17.11 -15.12 -47.07
CA CYS A 421 16.42 -13.85 -46.85
C CYS A 421 15.01 -14.09 -46.32
N ILE A 422 14.66 -13.45 -45.20
CA ILE A 422 13.33 -13.51 -44.61
C ILE A 422 12.35 -12.77 -45.54
N PRO A 423 11.20 -13.37 -45.91
CA PRO A 423 10.23 -12.75 -46.79
C PRO A 423 9.50 -11.59 -46.12
N VAL A 424 9.09 -10.60 -46.91
CA VAL A 424 8.31 -9.46 -46.42
C VAL A 424 6.92 -9.95 -45.94
N PRO A 425 6.52 -9.66 -44.69
CA PRO A 425 5.22 -10.06 -44.15
C PRO A 425 4.07 -9.24 -44.76
N ASP A 426 2.83 -9.73 -44.60
CA ASP A 426 1.63 -8.99 -45.02
C ASP A 426 1.48 -7.68 -44.23
N ILE A 427 1.70 -6.57 -44.92
CA ILE A 427 1.67 -5.20 -44.38
C ILE A 427 0.26 -4.70 -44.03
N ASN A 428 -0.79 -5.45 -44.36
CA ASN A 428 -2.15 -5.13 -43.94
C ASN A 428 -2.45 -5.59 -42.51
N LYS A 429 -1.56 -6.41 -41.92
CA LYS A 429 -1.67 -6.88 -40.53
C LYS A 429 -0.75 -6.08 -39.60
N PRO A 430 -1.18 -5.79 -38.35
CA PRO A 430 -0.35 -5.07 -37.38
C PRO A 430 0.92 -5.84 -37.01
N GLN A 431 0.86 -7.17 -37.04
CA GLN A 431 1.99 -8.07 -36.77
C GLN A 431 3.20 -7.84 -37.68
N SER A 432 3.00 -7.23 -38.87
CA SER A 432 4.10 -6.81 -39.74
C SER A 432 5.11 -5.94 -39.00
N THR A 433 4.66 -5.07 -38.09
CA THR A 433 5.55 -4.21 -37.30
C THR A 433 6.47 -4.98 -36.36
N HIS A 434 6.04 -6.13 -35.88
CA HIS A 434 6.85 -7.00 -35.03
C HIS A 434 7.89 -7.77 -35.87
N ALA A 435 7.50 -8.31 -37.03
CA ALA A 435 8.44 -8.98 -37.94
C ALA A 435 9.52 -8.04 -38.49
N PHE A 436 9.16 -6.78 -38.76
CA PHE A 436 10.13 -5.75 -39.13
C PHE A 436 10.96 -5.22 -37.95
N ALA A 437 10.62 -5.55 -36.69
CA ALA A 437 11.26 -4.97 -35.52
C ALA A 437 12.77 -5.20 -35.51
N MET A 438 13.20 -6.41 -35.90
CA MET A 438 14.61 -6.77 -36.02
C MET A 438 15.37 -5.86 -36.99
N THR A 439 14.76 -5.56 -38.13
CA THR A 439 15.32 -4.65 -39.15
C THR A 439 15.37 -3.22 -38.63
N CYS A 440 14.32 -2.76 -37.93
CA CYS A 440 14.27 -1.44 -37.30
C CYS A 440 15.38 -1.27 -36.25
N ILE A 441 15.66 -2.29 -35.42
CA ILE A 441 16.76 -2.28 -34.45
C ILE A 441 18.09 -2.03 -35.16
N TRP A 442 18.34 -2.77 -36.25
CA TRP A 442 19.59 -2.63 -37.01
C TRP A 442 19.74 -1.26 -37.66
N ILE A 443 18.64 -0.68 -38.17
CA ILE A 443 18.65 0.68 -38.73
C ILE A 443 19.05 1.69 -37.64
N HIS A 444 18.51 1.59 -36.42
CA HIS A 444 18.87 2.49 -35.32
C HIS A 444 20.34 2.34 -34.92
N LEU A 445 20.85 1.11 -34.80
CA LEU A 445 22.26 0.84 -34.48
C LEU A 445 23.20 1.40 -35.55
N ASN A 446 22.90 1.14 -36.83
CA ASN A 446 23.71 1.63 -37.95
C ASN A 446 23.71 3.17 -38.00
N ARG A 447 22.57 3.81 -37.77
CA ARG A 447 22.50 5.29 -37.71
C ARG A 447 23.28 5.87 -36.55
N LYS A 448 23.23 5.25 -35.38
CA LYS A 448 24.02 5.69 -34.22
C LYS A 448 25.53 5.51 -34.45
N ALA A 449 25.95 4.42 -35.10
CA ALA A 449 27.35 4.22 -35.50
C ALA A 449 27.82 5.28 -36.52
N GLN A 450 26.94 5.66 -37.46
CA GLN A 450 27.19 6.73 -38.44
C GLN A 450 27.29 8.11 -37.76
N SER A 451 26.41 8.43 -36.81
CA SER A 451 26.44 9.72 -36.10
C SER A 451 27.68 9.88 -35.21
N ASP A 452 28.12 8.80 -34.57
CA ASP A 452 29.24 8.81 -33.64
C ASP A 452 30.61 8.63 -34.34
N ASN A 453 30.66 8.63 -35.69
CA ASN A 453 31.87 8.42 -36.52
C ASN A 453 32.73 7.22 -36.05
N SER A 454 32.09 6.15 -35.59
CA SER A 454 32.79 5.00 -35.00
C SER A 454 33.41 4.13 -36.10
N LYS A 455 34.61 3.58 -35.89
CA LYS A 455 35.25 2.60 -36.81
C LYS A 455 34.43 1.31 -37.03
N LEU A 456 33.47 1.03 -36.15
CA LEU A 456 32.57 -0.13 -36.25
C LEU A 456 31.38 0.22 -37.15
N GLN A 457 31.53 0.07 -38.46
CA GLN A 457 30.40 0.03 -39.36
C GLN A 457 29.66 -1.29 -39.14
N ILE A 458 28.42 -1.24 -38.65
CA ILE A 458 27.59 -2.45 -38.42
C ILE A 458 26.83 -2.74 -39.73
N PRO A 459 27.24 -3.74 -40.53
CA PRO A 459 26.53 -4.09 -41.76
C PRO A 459 25.18 -4.73 -41.45
N ILE A 460 24.23 -4.58 -42.38
CA ILE A 460 22.92 -5.23 -42.29
C ILE A 460 23.08 -6.72 -42.66
N PRO A 461 22.59 -7.66 -41.84
CA PRO A 461 22.64 -9.08 -42.11
C PRO A 461 21.96 -9.44 -43.43
N HIS A 462 22.50 -10.44 -44.13
CA HIS A 462 21.93 -10.90 -45.41
C HIS A 462 20.46 -11.31 -45.28
N SER A 463 20.09 -11.97 -44.16
CA SER A 463 18.73 -12.41 -43.90
C SER A 463 17.69 -11.28 -43.83
N LEU A 464 18.09 -10.05 -43.47
CA LEU A 464 17.21 -8.89 -43.33
C LEU A 464 17.21 -7.96 -44.57
N LYS A 465 17.90 -8.34 -45.64
CA LYS A 465 18.10 -7.49 -46.81
C LYS A 465 16.78 -7.08 -47.49
N LEU A 466 15.85 -8.03 -47.67
CA LEU A 466 14.55 -7.78 -48.29
C LEU A 466 13.70 -6.78 -47.49
N HIS A 467 13.68 -6.92 -46.16
CA HIS A 467 12.99 -5.97 -45.28
C HIS A 467 13.57 -4.56 -45.40
N HIS A 468 14.90 -4.45 -45.45
CA HIS A 468 15.56 -3.16 -45.57
C HIS A 468 15.30 -2.49 -46.93
N GLU A 469 15.39 -3.24 -48.03
CA GLU A 469 15.09 -2.74 -49.37
C GLU A 469 13.65 -2.23 -49.48
N PHE A 470 12.69 -2.97 -48.90
CA PHE A 470 11.29 -2.55 -48.84
C PHE A 470 11.09 -1.21 -48.12
N LEU A 471 11.74 -1.02 -46.96
CA LEU A 471 11.66 0.23 -46.20
C LEU A 471 12.28 1.41 -46.97
N GLN A 472 13.42 1.20 -47.63
CA GLN A 472 14.06 2.24 -48.44
C GLN A 472 13.24 2.62 -49.68
N GLN A 473 12.64 1.63 -50.36
CA GLN A 473 11.75 1.88 -51.50
C GLN A 473 10.51 2.65 -51.07
N SER A 474 9.92 2.28 -49.93
CA SER A 474 8.75 2.95 -49.35
C SER A 474 9.03 4.40 -48.95
N LEU A 475 10.23 4.70 -48.43
CA LEU A 475 10.63 6.05 -48.06
C LEU A 475 10.78 7.01 -49.26
N ARG A 476 11.07 6.47 -50.46
CA ARG A 476 11.21 7.27 -51.69
C ARG A 476 9.85 7.63 -52.32
N SER A 477 8.75 7.04 -51.87
CA SER A 477 7.41 7.37 -52.35
C SER A 477 6.98 8.76 -51.87
N LYS A 478 6.46 9.59 -52.78
CA LYS A 478 5.99 10.95 -52.47
C LYS A 478 4.62 11.00 -51.79
N SER A 479 3.80 9.96 -51.93
CA SER A 479 2.50 9.82 -51.25
C SER A 479 2.40 8.45 -50.58
N LEU A 480 2.00 8.45 -49.31
CA LEU A 480 1.81 7.25 -48.51
C LEU A 480 0.33 7.16 -48.11
N PRO A 481 -0.40 6.10 -48.51
CA PRO A 481 -1.79 5.91 -48.11
C PRO A 481 -1.89 5.45 -46.65
N MET A 482 -3.02 5.74 -45.99
CA MET A 482 -3.32 5.33 -44.61
C MET A 482 -4.05 3.97 -44.51
N THR A 483 -4.14 3.23 -45.62
CA THR A 483 -4.85 1.94 -45.71
C THR A 483 -4.01 0.75 -45.21
N ASP A 484 -2.68 0.91 -45.14
CA ASP A 484 -1.74 -0.13 -44.74
C ASP A 484 -0.85 0.33 -43.56
N TYR A 485 -0.10 -0.60 -42.95
CA TYR A 485 0.85 -0.28 -41.87
C TYR A 485 2.21 0.24 -42.38
N LYS A 486 2.33 0.59 -43.66
CA LYS A 486 3.60 1.07 -44.26
C LYS A 486 4.10 2.34 -43.57
N ILE A 487 3.20 3.24 -43.21
CA ILE A 487 3.54 4.48 -42.50
C ILE A 487 4.08 4.16 -41.10
N ALA A 488 3.44 3.22 -40.38
CA ALA A 488 3.90 2.80 -39.06
C ALA A 488 5.31 2.18 -39.13
N LEU A 489 5.56 1.33 -40.13
CA LEU A 489 6.88 0.74 -40.36
C LEU A 489 7.97 1.81 -40.59
N LEU A 490 7.69 2.82 -41.41
CA LEU A 490 8.61 3.94 -41.65
C LEU A 490 8.85 4.78 -40.38
N CYS A 491 7.79 5.08 -39.62
CA CYS A 491 7.90 5.77 -38.33
C CYS A 491 8.77 4.99 -37.35
N ASN A 492 8.61 3.67 -37.26
CA ASN A 492 9.35 2.82 -36.33
C ASN A 492 10.83 2.68 -36.71
N ALA A 493 11.11 2.54 -38.01
CA ALA A 493 12.45 2.33 -38.55
C ALA A 493 13.31 3.61 -38.56
N TYR A 494 12.72 4.77 -38.83
CA TYR A 494 13.47 6.02 -39.06
C TYR A 494 13.22 7.09 -37.99
N SER A 495 12.66 6.72 -36.83
CA SER A 495 12.29 7.64 -35.75
C SER A 495 13.42 8.55 -35.24
N THR A 496 14.67 8.08 -35.33
CA THR A 496 15.86 8.76 -34.81
C THR A 496 16.54 9.66 -35.85
N ASN A 497 16.07 9.64 -37.10
CA ASN A 497 16.64 10.41 -38.21
C ASN A 497 15.80 11.65 -38.51
N SER A 498 16.34 12.84 -38.23
CA SER A 498 15.64 14.12 -38.40
C SER A 498 15.09 14.35 -39.81
N GLU A 499 15.84 14.02 -40.85
CA GLU A 499 15.43 14.27 -42.25
C GLU A 499 14.39 13.25 -42.72
N CYS A 500 14.63 11.97 -42.47
CA CYS A 500 13.77 10.89 -42.94
C CYS A 500 12.48 10.75 -42.14
N PHE A 501 12.46 11.20 -40.88
CA PHE A 501 11.30 11.08 -39.99
C PHE A 501 10.22 12.13 -40.26
N THR A 502 10.61 13.30 -40.78
CA THR A 502 9.68 14.41 -41.04
C THR A 502 8.59 14.02 -42.04
N LEU A 503 8.92 13.21 -43.05
CA LEU A 503 7.98 12.74 -44.07
C LEU A 503 6.85 11.85 -43.49
N PRO A 504 7.14 10.68 -42.87
CA PRO A 504 6.09 9.79 -42.36
C PRO A 504 5.34 10.42 -41.17
N MET A 505 6.02 11.14 -40.27
CA MET A 505 5.35 11.83 -39.16
C MET A 505 4.46 12.98 -39.66
N GLY A 506 4.91 13.74 -40.66
CA GLY A 506 4.11 14.80 -41.28
C GLY A 506 2.79 14.27 -41.85
N VAL A 507 2.82 13.15 -42.57
CA VAL A 507 1.60 12.52 -43.12
C VAL A 507 0.62 12.12 -42.01
N LEU A 508 1.10 11.51 -40.92
CA LEU A 508 0.24 11.16 -39.77
C LEU A 508 -0.40 12.39 -39.14
N VAL A 509 0.38 13.44 -38.91
CA VAL A 509 -0.08 14.68 -38.25
C VAL A 509 -1.06 15.45 -39.13
N GLU A 510 -0.79 15.60 -40.43
CA GLU A 510 -1.69 16.30 -41.35
C GLU A 510 -3.01 15.56 -41.54
N THR A 511 -3.01 14.22 -41.47
CA THR A 511 -4.23 13.41 -41.54
C THR A 511 -5.20 13.75 -40.42
N ILE A 512 -4.70 13.93 -39.19
CA ILE A 512 -5.54 14.27 -38.03
C ILE A 512 -5.82 15.77 -37.89
N TYR A 513 -4.93 16.64 -38.39
CA TYR A 513 -5.08 18.10 -38.30
C TYR A 513 -6.03 18.65 -39.39
N GLY A 514 -6.04 18.00 -40.56
CA GLY A 514 -6.83 18.37 -41.73
C GLY A 514 -6.15 19.44 -42.60
N ASN A 515 -6.32 19.32 -43.92
CA ASN A 515 -5.92 20.38 -44.86
C ASN A 515 -6.80 21.62 -44.60
N GLY A 516 -6.16 22.76 -44.32
CA GLY A 516 -6.80 24.00 -43.84
C GLY A 516 -7.90 24.65 -44.71
N THR A 517 -8.34 23.99 -45.79
CA THR A 517 -9.43 24.38 -46.68
C THR A 517 -10.79 23.82 -46.26
N ALA A 518 -10.84 22.63 -45.65
CA ALA A 518 -12.08 21.98 -45.24
C ALA A 518 -12.42 22.33 -43.78
N ARG A 519 -13.61 22.88 -43.53
CA ARG A 519 -14.12 23.21 -42.19
C ARG A 519 -15.44 22.49 -41.93
N ILE A 520 -15.65 22.08 -40.69
CA ILE A 520 -16.88 21.42 -40.23
C ILE A 520 -17.53 22.26 -39.12
N SER A 521 -18.86 22.28 -39.09
CA SER A 521 -19.63 22.92 -38.03
C SER A 521 -19.65 22.05 -36.77
N LEU A 522 -19.41 22.65 -35.62
CA LEU A 522 -19.63 22.02 -34.31
C LEU A 522 -21.04 22.36 -33.77
N PRO A 523 -21.51 21.68 -32.71
CA PRO A 523 -22.79 22.01 -32.07
C PRO A 523 -22.84 23.47 -31.59
N GLY A 524 -24.03 24.07 -31.68
CA GLY A 524 -24.26 25.48 -31.36
C GLY A 524 -24.13 26.43 -32.56
N THR A 525 -24.10 27.73 -32.28
CA THR A 525 -23.99 28.80 -33.30
C THR A 525 -22.56 29.32 -33.37
N ASN A 526 -22.11 29.68 -34.59
CA ASN A 526 -20.81 30.32 -34.84
C ASN A 526 -19.56 29.56 -34.36
N CYS A 527 -19.58 28.22 -34.35
CA CYS A 527 -18.41 27.39 -34.00
C CYS A 527 -17.99 26.47 -35.17
N MET A 528 -16.76 26.66 -35.67
CA MET A 528 -16.21 25.89 -36.79
C MET A 528 -14.90 25.21 -36.40
N ALA A 529 -14.73 23.95 -36.78
CA ALA A 529 -13.52 23.15 -36.60
C ALA A 529 -12.86 22.81 -37.94
N SER A 530 -11.62 22.33 -37.89
CA SER A 530 -10.96 21.70 -39.05
C SER A 530 -11.68 20.41 -39.47
N GLY A 531 -11.72 20.14 -40.78
CA GLY A 531 -12.57 19.10 -41.37
C GLY A 531 -12.18 17.62 -41.15
N SER A 532 -11.09 17.32 -40.45
CA SER A 532 -10.69 15.91 -40.22
C SER A 532 -11.46 15.29 -39.05
N THR A 533 -12.23 14.23 -39.34
CA THR A 533 -13.13 13.57 -38.39
C THR A 533 -12.69 12.17 -37.97
N THR A 534 -11.83 11.51 -38.76
CA THR A 534 -11.40 10.13 -38.52
C THR A 534 -10.11 10.10 -37.67
N PRO A 535 -10.17 9.63 -36.40
CA PRO A 535 -8.99 9.53 -35.55
C PRO A 535 -8.09 8.36 -35.95
N LEU A 536 -6.84 8.35 -35.48
CA LEU A 536 -5.95 7.21 -35.68
C LEU A 536 -6.48 5.99 -34.89
N PRO A 537 -6.67 4.83 -35.54
CA PRO A 537 -7.12 3.60 -34.89
C PRO A 537 -6.16 3.11 -33.79
N MET A 538 -6.70 2.44 -32.76
CA MET A 538 -5.89 1.91 -31.66
C MET A 538 -4.84 0.89 -32.11
N ASN A 539 -5.20 -0.03 -33.01
CA ASN A 539 -4.26 -1.01 -33.57
C ASN A 539 -3.07 -0.34 -34.29
N LEU A 540 -3.28 0.80 -34.95
CA LEU A 540 -2.22 1.61 -35.56
C LEU A 540 -1.33 2.26 -34.51
N LEU A 541 -1.92 2.85 -33.47
CA LEU A 541 -1.17 3.44 -32.36
C LEU A 541 -0.38 2.39 -31.56
N ASP A 542 -0.92 1.18 -31.39
CA ASP A 542 -0.25 0.05 -30.76
C ASP A 542 0.93 -0.45 -31.60
N SER A 543 0.82 -0.35 -32.92
CA SER A 543 1.87 -0.70 -33.90
C SER A 543 2.97 0.36 -34.04
N LEU A 544 2.86 1.50 -33.36
CA LEU A 544 3.92 2.51 -33.31
C LEU A 544 4.88 2.27 -32.14
N THR A 545 6.16 2.58 -32.31
CA THR A 545 7.11 2.56 -31.19
C THR A 545 6.84 3.71 -30.22
N VAL A 546 7.28 3.56 -28.97
CA VAL A 546 7.16 4.60 -27.95
C VAL A 546 7.79 5.92 -28.40
N HIS A 547 8.94 5.89 -29.07
CA HIS A 547 9.56 7.11 -29.60
C HIS A 547 8.72 7.79 -30.70
N ALA A 548 8.12 7.00 -31.59
CA ALA A 548 7.20 7.52 -32.60
C ALA A 548 5.97 8.16 -31.94
N LYS A 549 5.37 7.49 -30.95
CA LYS A 549 4.24 8.02 -30.17
C LYS A 549 4.61 9.30 -29.39
N MET A 550 5.78 9.35 -28.76
CA MET A 550 6.30 10.54 -28.06
C MET A 550 6.40 11.74 -29.00
N SER A 551 6.94 11.51 -30.20
CA SER A 551 7.08 12.55 -31.22
C SER A 551 5.73 13.01 -31.76
N LEU A 552 4.76 12.10 -31.90
CA LEU A 552 3.39 12.42 -32.28
C LEU A 552 2.68 13.27 -31.21
N ILE A 553 2.77 12.88 -29.93
CA ILE A 553 2.25 13.67 -28.79
C ILE A 553 2.87 15.07 -28.78
N HIS A 554 4.19 15.15 -28.90
CA HIS A 554 4.89 16.43 -28.90
C HIS A 554 4.46 17.33 -30.08
N SER A 555 4.31 16.75 -31.28
CA SER A 555 3.86 17.47 -32.47
C SER A 555 2.43 18.00 -32.28
N ILE A 556 1.51 17.19 -31.75
CA ILE A 556 0.13 17.60 -31.45
C ILE A 556 0.12 18.73 -30.41
N ALA A 557 0.81 18.55 -29.28
CA ALA A 557 0.84 19.55 -28.21
C ALA A 557 1.42 20.89 -28.70
N THR A 558 2.50 20.85 -29.48
CA THR A 558 3.11 22.06 -30.07
C THR A 558 2.16 22.77 -31.03
N ARG A 559 1.38 22.04 -31.82
CA ARG A 559 0.35 22.63 -32.71
C ARG A 559 -0.80 23.25 -31.92
N VAL A 560 -1.25 22.60 -30.84
CA VAL A 560 -2.28 23.14 -29.94
C VAL A 560 -1.80 24.44 -29.29
N ILE A 561 -0.57 24.47 -28.77
CA ILE A 561 0.03 25.69 -28.19
C ILE A 561 0.17 26.79 -29.24
N LYS A 562 0.60 26.45 -30.46
CA LYS A 562 0.69 27.42 -31.57
C LYS A 562 -0.67 28.02 -31.92
N LEU A 563 -1.73 27.20 -31.97
CA LEU A 563 -3.09 27.68 -32.22
C LEU A 563 -3.62 28.57 -31.08
N ALA A 564 -3.29 28.21 -29.84
CA ALA A 564 -3.64 29.00 -28.66
C ALA A 564 -3.00 30.41 -28.70
N HIS A 565 -1.72 30.50 -29.05
CA HIS A 565 -1.04 31.79 -29.21
C HIS A 565 -1.52 32.59 -30.43
N ALA A 566 -1.98 31.92 -31.48
CA ALA A 566 -2.53 32.58 -32.67
C ALA A 566 -3.91 33.24 -32.43
N LYS A 567 -4.54 33.03 -31.27
CA LYS A 567 -5.88 33.54 -30.91
C LYS A 567 -6.94 33.27 -31.99
N SER A 568 -6.84 32.13 -32.65
CA SER A 568 -7.79 31.73 -33.70
C SER A 568 -9.15 31.39 -33.09
N SER A 569 -10.22 31.76 -33.78
CA SER A 569 -11.59 31.33 -33.47
C SER A 569 -11.92 29.93 -34.00
N ILE A 570 -11.03 29.33 -34.81
CA ILE A 570 -11.21 28.00 -35.38
C ILE A 570 -10.83 26.95 -34.33
N ALA A 571 -11.73 25.99 -34.09
CA ALA A 571 -11.52 24.90 -33.17
C ALA A 571 -10.61 23.80 -33.75
N LEU A 572 -10.05 22.97 -32.86
CA LEU A 572 -9.23 21.82 -33.24
C LEU A 572 -10.04 20.80 -34.06
N ALA A 573 -9.36 19.96 -34.85
CA ALA A 573 -10.03 18.86 -35.55
C ALA A 573 -10.57 17.82 -34.56
N PRO A 574 -11.79 17.28 -34.75
CA PRO A 574 -12.30 16.16 -33.94
C PRO A 574 -11.35 14.95 -33.91
N ALA A 575 -10.74 14.62 -35.05
CA ALA A 575 -9.75 13.54 -35.14
C ALA A 575 -8.51 13.78 -34.28
N LEU A 576 -8.06 15.04 -34.15
CA LEU A 576 -6.88 15.41 -33.38
C LEU A 576 -7.11 15.23 -31.88
N VAL A 577 -8.24 15.72 -31.36
CA VAL A 577 -8.56 15.61 -29.92
C VAL A 577 -8.80 14.16 -29.52
N GLU A 578 -9.46 13.36 -30.35
CA GLU A 578 -9.67 11.94 -30.10
C GLU A 578 -8.38 11.12 -30.23
N THR A 579 -7.52 11.44 -31.19
CA THR A 579 -6.20 10.78 -31.30
C THR A 579 -5.31 11.15 -30.10
N TYR A 580 -5.36 12.40 -29.65
CA TYR A 580 -4.59 12.86 -28.50
C TYR A 580 -5.05 12.18 -27.21
N SER A 581 -6.35 12.00 -26.99
CA SER A 581 -6.87 11.27 -25.82
C SER A 581 -6.43 9.80 -25.82
N ARG A 582 -6.47 9.12 -26.98
CA ARG A 582 -5.94 7.74 -27.13
C ARG A 582 -4.46 7.64 -26.80
N LEU A 583 -3.67 8.65 -27.18
CA LEU A 583 -2.24 8.71 -26.86
C LEU A 583 -1.95 8.93 -25.37
N LEU A 584 -2.83 9.62 -24.65
CA LEU A 584 -2.68 9.85 -23.21
C LEU A 584 -2.90 8.58 -22.36
N VAL A 585 -3.44 7.51 -22.94
CA VAL A 585 -3.68 6.22 -22.28
C VAL A 585 -2.37 5.45 -22.02
N TYR A 586 -1.34 5.67 -22.84
CA TYR A 586 -0.05 4.98 -22.73
C TYR A 586 0.77 5.52 -21.56
N MET A 587 0.80 4.77 -20.46
CA MET A 587 1.51 5.17 -19.24
C MET A 587 3.03 5.21 -19.41
N GLU A 588 3.61 4.49 -20.36
CA GLU A 588 5.04 4.59 -20.68
C GLU A 588 5.43 5.99 -21.23
N ILE A 589 4.45 6.79 -21.67
CA ILE A 589 4.63 8.17 -22.13
C ILE A 589 4.14 9.19 -21.10
N GLU A 590 3.94 8.79 -19.84
CA GLU A 590 3.38 9.63 -18.76
C GLU A 590 4.07 11.01 -18.67
N SER A 591 5.39 11.07 -18.85
CA SER A 591 6.16 12.33 -18.72
C SER A 591 5.79 13.41 -19.75
N LEU A 592 5.56 13.05 -21.02
CA LEU A 592 5.18 13.99 -22.08
C LEU A 592 3.66 14.01 -22.31
N GLY A 593 2.97 12.92 -21.98
CA GLY A 593 1.52 12.78 -22.06
C GLY A 593 0.83 13.44 -20.88
N ILE A 594 0.39 12.65 -19.90
CA ILE A 594 -0.49 13.12 -18.79
C ILE A 594 0.17 14.22 -17.95
N LYS A 595 1.44 14.04 -17.57
CA LYS A 595 2.16 15.05 -16.78
C LYS A 595 2.33 16.35 -17.57
N GLY A 596 2.74 16.25 -18.83
CA GLY A 596 2.85 17.39 -19.75
C GLY A 596 1.52 18.09 -19.97
N PHE A 597 0.43 17.33 -20.13
CA PHE A 597 -0.92 17.84 -20.30
C PHE A 597 -1.35 18.74 -19.13
N ILE A 598 -1.21 18.25 -17.88
CA ILE A 598 -1.67 18.97 -16.68
C ILE A 598 -0.70 20.08 -16.29
N SER A 599 0.61 19.84 -16.34
CA SER A 599 1.60 20.80 -15.83
C SER A 599 2.08 21.83 -16.86
N GLN A 600 1.96 21.56 -18.17
CA GLN A 600 2.49 22.44 -19.22
C GLN A 600 1.40 22.92 -20.18
N LEU A 601 0.66 22.00 -20.81
CA LEU A 601 -0.32 22.35 -21.84
C LEU A 601 -1.47 23.18 -21.25
N LEU A 602 -2.12 22.67 -20.21
CA LEU A 602 -3.28 23.33 -19.59
C LEU A 602 -2.95 24.74 -19.06
N PRO A 603 -1.84 24.96 -18.30
CA PRO A 603 -1.47 26.29 -17.85
C PRO A 603 -1.08 27.24 -18.99
N ASN A 604 -0.42 26.76 -20.04
CA ASN A 604 -0.06 27.59 -21.19
C ASN A 604 -1.29 28.05 -21.98
N VAL A 605 -2.24 27.14 -22.22
CA VAL A 605 -3.52 27.47 -22.86
C VAL A 605 -4.29 28.47 -22.01
N PHE A 606 -4.35 28.26 -20.70
CA PHE A 606 -4.99 29.20 -19.78
C PHE A 606 -4.35 30.59 -19.80
N LYS A 607 -3.01 30.69 -19.73
CA LYS A 607 -2.28 31.96 -19.80
C LYS A 607 -2.46 32.70 -21.13
N SER A 608 -2.71 31.97 -22.22
CA SER A 608 -2.98 32.55 -23.54
C SER A 608 -4.42 33.04 -23.73
N HIS A 609 -5.31 32.84 -22.75
CA HIS A 609 -6.75 33.15 -22.82
C HIS A 609 -7.48 32.44 -23.98
N ALA A 610 -7.03 31.25 -24.36
CA ALA A 610 -7.66 30.45 -25.40
C ALA A 610 -8.81 29.59 -24.83
N TRP A 611 -9.94 30.25 -24.51
CA TRP A 611 -11.10 29.62 -23.85
C TRP A 611 -11.71 28.45 -24.63
N GLY A 612 -11.77 28.56 -25.96
CA GLY A 612 -12.24 27.48 -26.83
C GLY A 612 -11.39 26.22 -26.70
N ILE A 613 -10.06 26.36 -26.78
CA ILE A 613 -9.12 25.24 -26.61
C ILE A 613 -9.20 24.71 -25.18
N LEU A 614 -9.25 25.57 -24.17
CA LEU A 614 -9.40 25.15 -22.77
C LEU A 614 -10.65 24.28 -22.59
N HIS A 615 -11.79 24.68 -23.13
CA HIS A 615 -13.02 23.89 -23.11
C HIS A 615 -12.81 22.51 -23.74
N THR A 616 -12.12 22.43 -24.89
CA THR A 616 -11.82 21.13 -25.55
C THR A 616 -11.00 20.21 -24.65
N LEU A 617 -10.01 20.74 -23.93
CA LEU A 617 -9.11 19.94 -23.10
C LEU A 617 -9.82 19.41 -21.85
N LEU A 618 -10.69 20.23 -21.23
CA LEU A 618 -11.49 19.82 -20.08
C LEU A 618 -12.56 18.81 -20.46
N GLU A 619 -13.23 19.03 -21.60
CA GLU A 619 -14.20 18.09 -22.15
C GLU A 619 -13.54 16.75 -22.50
N MET A 620 -12.41 16.78 -23.20
CA MET A 620 -11.61 15.58 -23.49
C MET A 620 -11.25 14.84 -22.20
N PHE A 621 -10.84 15.56 -21.15
CA PHE A 621 -10.53 14.94 -19.87
C PHE A 621 -11.75 14.22 -19.27
N SER A 622 -12.92 14.86 -19.31
CA SER A 622 -14.16 14.35 -18.70
C SER A 622 -14.75 13.10 -19.38
N TYR A 623 -14.57 12.96 -20.70
CA TYR A 623 -15.25 11.93 -21.50
C TYR A 623 -14.32 10.88 -22.14
N ARG A 624 -12.99 11.05 -22.07
CA ARG A 624 -12.02 10.16 -22.74
C ARG A 624 -10.93 9.61 -21.83
N MET A 625 -10.77 10.13 -20.61
CA MET A 625 -9.71 9.69 -19.70
C MET A 625 -10.21 8.58 -18.77
N HIS A 626 -9.36 7.57 -18.53
CA HIS A 626 -9.68 6.38 -17.71
C HIS A 626 -8.73 6.29 -16.51
N HIS A 627 -7.62 5.56 -16.66
CA HIS A 627 -6.64 5.31 -15.61
C HIS A 627 -5.66 6.48 -15.41
N ILE A 628 -6.13 7.53 -14.73
CA ILE A 628 -5.29 8.65 -14.30
C ILE A 628 -4.92 8.50 -12.84
N GLN A 629 -3.63 8.62 -12.52
CA GLN A 629 -3.18 8.52 -11.14
C GLN A 629 -3.83 9.61 -10.25
N PRO A 630 -4.10 9.32 -8.97
CA PRO A 630 -4.93 10.20 -8.15
C PRO A 630 -4.33 11.59 -7.92
N HIS A 631 -3.00 11.68 -7.84
CA HIS A 631 -2.33 12.97 -7.65
C HIS A 631 -2.49 13.90 -8.87
N TYR A 632 -2.54 13.36 -10.09
CA TYR A 632 -2.82 14.13 -11.30
C TYR A 632 -4.27 14.64 -11.33
N ARG A 633 -5.23 13.82 -10.88
CA ARG A 633 -6.64 14.23 -10.72
C ARG A 633 -6.77 15.39 -9.72
N VAL A 634 -6.09 15.30 -8.58
CA VAL A 634 -6.10 16.37 -7.55
C VAL A 634 -5.39 17.63 -8.04
N GLN A 635 -4.28 17.51 -8.79
CA GLN A 635 -3.67 18.67 -9.44
C GLN A 635 -4.62 19.33 -10.45
N LEU A 636 -5.32 18.56 -11.28
CA LEU A 636 -6.31 19.14 -12.19
C LEU A 636 -7.44 19.83 -11.41
N LEU A 637 -7.93 19.21 -10.34
CA LEU A 637 -8.96 19.78 -9.46
C LEU A 637 -8.52 21.13 -8.89
N SER A 638 -7.28 21.26 -8.40
CA SER A 638 -6.77 22.54 -7.91
C SER A 638 -6.70 23.60 -9.02
N HIS A 639 -6.32 23.22 -10.24
CA HIS A 639 -6.36 24.13 -11.39
C HIS A 639 -7.80 24.58 -11.70
N LEU A 640 -8.79 23.67 -11.65
CA LEU A 640 -10.19 24.00 -11.90
C LEU A 640 -10.76 24.98 -10.87
N HIS A 641 -10.44 24.80 -9.58
CA HIS A 641 -10.86 25.75 -8.54
C HIS A 641 -10.22 27.13 -8.72
N SER A 642 -8.92 27.17 -9.07
CA SER A 642 -8.26 28.44 -9.40
C SER A 642 -8.84 29.11 -10.64
N LEU A 643 -9.26 28.32 -11.64
CA LEU A 643 -9.85 28.78 -12.89
C LEU A 643 -11.25 29.38 -12.67
N ALA A 644 -12.10 28.68 -11.90
CA ALA A 644 -13.45 29.15 -11.58
C ALA A 644 -13.45 30.45 -10.78
N ALA A 645 -12.39 30.70 -10.00
CA ALA A 645 -12.23 31.93 -9.22
C ALA A 645 -11.97 33.18 -10.11
N VAL A 646 -11.54 33.03 -11.37
CA VAL A 646 -11.19 34.16 -12.24
C VAL A 646 -12.43 34.78 -12.90
N PRO A 647 -12.67 36.10 -12.77
CA PRO A 647 -13.85 36.77 -13.33
C PRO A 647 -14.00 36.66 -14.85
N GLN A 648 -12.89 36.53 -15.58
CA GLN A 648 -12.88 36.41 -17.04
C GLN A 648 -13.45 35.07 -17.56
N THR A 649 -13.73 34.10 -16.68
CA THR A 649 -14.32 32.80 -17.02
C THR A 649 -15.86 32.77 -16.89
N ASN A 650 -16.50 33.93 -16.69
CA ASN A 650 -17.93 34.08 -16.48
C ASN A 650 -18.77 33.88 -17.77
N GLN A 651 -18.49 32.83 -18.52
CA GLN A 651 -19.23 32.37 -19.69
C GLN A 651 -20.00 31.10 -19.30
N ASN A 652 -21.30 31.04 -19.60
CA ASN A 652 -22.21 29.93 -19.21
C ASN A 652 -21.61 28.55 -19.50
N GLN A 653 -21.18 28.34 -20.74
CA GLN A 653 -20.63 27.06 -21.20
C GLN A 653 -19.30 26.70 -20.51
N LEU A 654 -18.41 27.66 -20.30
CA LEU A 654 -17.12 27.41 -19.66
C LEU A 654 -17.29 27.09 -18.18
N HIS A 655 -18.14 27.85 -17.48
CA HIS A 655 -18.43 27.61 -16.06
C HIS A 655 -19.07 26.23 -15.85
N LEU A 656 -20.04 25.86 -16.70
CA LEU A 656 -20.66 24.54 -16.69
C LEU A 656 -19.63 23.42 -16.92
N CYS A 657 -18.74 23.59 -17.89
CA CYS A 657 -17.70 22.60 -18.20
C CYS A 657 -16.71 22.42 -17.04
N VAL A 658 -16.25 23.52 -16.42
CA VAL A 658 -15.34 23.49 -15.27
C VAL A 658 -15.97 22.76 -14.09
N GLU A 659 -17.22 23.08 -13.76
CA GLU A 659 -17.90 22.48 -12.62
C GLU A 659 -18.28 21.01 -12.86
N SER A 660 -18.75 20.67 -14.07
CA SER A 660 -19.04 19.29 -14.46
C SER A 660 -17.77 18.42 -14.42
N THR A 661 -16.65 18.95 -14.91
CA THR A 661 -15.35 18.26 -14.86
C THR A 661 -14.90 18.06 -13.41
N ALA A 662 -15.01 19.09 -12.55
CA ALA A 662 -14.67 19.00 -11.14
C ALA A 662 -15.55 17.99 -10.40
N LEU A 663 -16.86 17.96 -10.67
CA LEU A 663 -17.80 17.00 -10.10
C LEU A 663 -17.40 15.57 -10.45
N ARG A 664 -17.10 15.29 -11.73
CA ARG A 664 -16.62 13.96 -12.17
C ARG A 664 -15.33 13.57 -11.47
N LEU A 665 -14.37 14.48 -11.37
CA LEU A 665 -13.11 14.23 -10.68
C LEU A 665 -13.34 13.84 -9.21
N ILE A 666 -14.15 14.61 -8.49
CA ILE A 666 -14.45 14.37 -7.07
C ILE A 666 -15.16 13.03 -6.90
N THR A 667 -16.25 12.79 -7.64
CA THR A 667 -17.06 11.57 -7.50
C THR A 667 -16.28 10.32 -7.88
N ALA A 668 -15.35 10.39 -8.85
CA ALA A 668 -14.55 9.27 -9.33
C ALA A 668 -13.33 8.92 -8.47
N LEU A 669 -13.00 9.67 -7.41
CA LEU A 669 -11.86 9.36 -6.55
C LEU A 669 -12.03 8.01 -5.85
N GLY A 670 -11.09 7.08 -5.98
CA GLY A 670 -11.17 5.78 -5.31
C GLY A 670 -11.18 5.93 -3.78
N SER A 671 -11.91 5.08 -3.07
CA SER A 671 -12.04 5.17 -1.60
C SER A 671 -10.69 5.15 -0.88
N SER A 672 -9.74 4.34 -1.35
CA SER A 672 -8.37 4.26 -0.81
C SER A 672 -7.45 5.41 -1.27
N GLU A 673 -7.86 6.21 -2.26
CA GLU A 673 -7.06 7.29 -2.84
C GLU A 673 -7.25 8.61 -2.09
N VAL A 674 -8.44 8.83 -1.52
CA VAL A 674 -8.83 10.10 -0.92
C VAL A 674 -7.86 10.49 0.21
N GLN A 675 -7.65 9.61 1.19
CA GLN A 675 -6.78 9.91 2.33
C GLN A 675 -5.35 10.32 1.91
N PRO A 676 -4.56 9.51 1.17
CA PRO A 676 -3.17 9.83 0.89
C PRO A 676 -2.99 11.08 0.02
N GLN A 677 -3.96 11.43 -0.83
CA GLN A 677 -3.87 12.63 -1.65
C GLN A 677 -4.21 13.89 -0.86
N PHE A 678 -5.33 13.90 -0.15
CA PHE A 678 -5.78 15.08 0.58
C PHE A 678 -4.91 15.36 1.82
N THR A 679 -4.27 14.33 2.40
CA THR A 679 -3.32 14.51 3.52
C THR A 679 -2.11 15.38 3.13
N ARG A 680 -1.75 15.46 1.84
CA ARG A 680 -0.64 16.29 1.38
C ARG A 680 -0.95 17.79 1.41
N PHE A 681 -2.23 18.17 1.47
CA PHE A 681 -2.69 19.55 1.37
C PHE A 681 -3.18 20.13 2.71
N LEU A 682 -2.89 19.50 3.86
CA LEU A 682 -3.29 20.03 5.17
C LEU A 682 -2.70 21.42 5.46
N SER A 683 -1.50 21.72 4.94
CA SER A 683 -0.86 23.02 5.16
C SER A 683 -1.61 24.17 4.48
N ASP A 684 -2.24 23.92 3.33
CA ASP A 684 -3.07 24.90 2.63
C ASP A 684 -4.23 24.21 1.87
N PRO A 685 -5.32 23.86 2.59
CA PRO A 685 -6.45 23.15 2.00
C PRO A 685 -7.23 24.02 1.01
N LYS A 686 -7.00 25.35 0.95
CA LYS A 686 -7.72 26.27 0.08
C LYS A 686 -7.49 25.98 -1.40
N THR A 687 -6.35 25.37 -1.74
CA THR A 687 -5.96 25.07 -3.13
C THR A 687 -6.80 23.97 -3.78
N VAL A 688 -7.34 23.04 -3.00
CA VAL A 688 -8.10 21.88 -3.48
C VAL A 688 -9.61 22.03 -3.26
N LEU A 689 -10.05 23.13 -2.62
CA LEU A 689 -11.44 23.36 -2.26
C LEU A 689 -12.06 24.45 -3.12
N SER A 690 -13.38 24.37 -3.30
CA SER A 690 -14.15 25.41 -3.98
C SER A 690 -14.45 26.56 -3.02
N ALA A 691 -14.30 27.80 -3.49
CA ALA A 691 -14.60 28.99 -2.70
C ALA A 691 -16.11 29.34 -2.67
N GLU A 692 -16.85 29.05 -3.75
CA GLU A 692 -18.24 29.51 -3.92
C GLU A 692 -19.25 28.41 -4.29
N SER A 693 -18.81 27.34 -4.97
CA SER A 693 -19.71 26.22 -5.32
C SER A 693 -19.89 25.30 -4.12
N GLU A 694 -21.07 25.40 -3.50
CA GLU A 694 -21.50 24.54 -2.40
C GLU A 694 -21.64 23.08 -2.87
N GLU A 695 -22.15 22.85 -4.08
CA GLU A 695 -22.43 21.53 -4.64
C GLU A 695 -21.16 20.70 -4.78
N LEU A 696 -20.04 21.29 -5.25
CA LEU A 696 -18.76 20.60 -5.34
C LEU A 696 -18.21 20.23 -3.96
N ASN A 697 -18.29 21.15 -3.00
CA ASN A 697 -17.84 20.90 -1.63
C ASN A 697 -18.69 19.82 -0.93
N ARG A 698 -20.01 19.80 -1.20
CA ARG A 698 -20.92 18.75 -0.72
C ARG A 698 -20.63 17.40 -1.37
N ALA A 699 -20.39 17.37 -2.68
CA ALA A 699 -19.97 16.15 -3.37
C ALA A 699 -18.63 15.62 -2.83
N LEU A 700 -17.71 16.52 -2.46
CA LEU A 700 -16.47 16.15 -1.80
C LEU A 700 -16.75 15.53 -0.42
N ILE A 701 -17.61 16.13 0.40
CA ILE A 701 -18.01 15.56 1.70
C ILE A 701 -18.64 14.17 1.55
N LEU A 702 -19.53 13.96 0.57
CA LEU A 702 -20.10 12.63 0.29
C LEU A 702 -19.01 11.62 -0.11
N THR A 703 -18.03 12.06 -0.88
CA THR A 703 -16.87 11.25 -1.27
C THR A 703 -16.00 10.91 -0.05
N LEU A 704 -15.77 11.87 0.86
CA LEU A 704 -15.10 11.64 2.13
C LEU A 704 -15.87 10.63 3.00
N ALA A 705 -17.20 10.76 3.08
CA ALA A 705 -18.05 9.89 3.86
C ALA A 705 -17.98 8.44 3.36
N ARG A 706 -18.14 8.20 2.04
CA ARG A 706 -18.00 6.83 1.51
C ARG A 706 -16.58 6.30 1.62
N ALA A 707 -15.56 7.14 1.41
CA ALA A 707 -14.17 6.72 1.43
C ALA A 707 -13.80 6.25 2.84
N THR A 708 -14.10 7.07 3.84
CA THR A 708 -13.83 6.75 5.25
C THR A 708 -14.68 5.60 5.78
N HIS A 709 -15.88 5.38 5.23
CA HIS A 709 -16.71 4.21 5.52
C HIS A 709 -16.11 2.93 4.91
N ILE A 710 -15.82 2.91 3.61
CA ILE A 710 -15.29 1.72 2.91
C ILE A 710 -13.90 1.32 3.43
N THR A 711 -13.06 2.29 3.76
CA THR A 711 -11.72 2.02 4.33
C THR A 711 -11.73 1.84 5.84
N ASP A 712 -12.89 1.89 6.50
CA ASP A 712 -13.04 1.80 7.96
C ASP A 712 -12.10 2.75 8.72
N PHE A 713 -11.90 3.96 8.20
CA PHE A 713 -10.90 4.87 8.73
C PHE A 713 -11.19 5.26 10.19
N PHE A 714 -12.47 5.45 10.51
CA PHE A 714 -12.92 5.90 11.83
C PHE A 714 -13.23 4.76 12.81
N THR A 715 -13.14 3.48 12.42
CA THR A 715 -13.45 2.37 13.36
C THR A 715 -12.42 2.35 14.49
N GLY A 716 -12.84 2.69 15.71
CA GLY A 716 -12.01 2.83 16.91
C GLY A 716 -11.63 4.27 17.30
N SER A 717 -12.08 5.29 16.55
CA SER A 717 -11.88 6.71 16.88
C SER A 717 -13.22 7.43 16.94
N ASP A 718 -13.67 7.78 18.15
CA ASP A 718 -14.97 8.45 18.35
C ASP A 718 -14.95 9.94 17.99
N SER A 719 -13.76 10.54 17.84
CA SER A 719 -13.61 11.95 17.52
C SER A 719 -12.87 12.18 16.21
N ILE A 720 -13.29 13.24 15.50
CA ILE A 720 -12.61 13.73 14.29
C ILE A 720 -11.35 14.53 14.63
N GLN A 721 -11.13 14.85 15.91
CA GLN A 721 -10.05 15.74 16.36
C GLN A 721 -8.68 15.09 16.15
N GLY A 722 -7.77 15.79 15.47
CA GLY A 722 -6.43 15.29 15.13
C GLY A 722 -6.37 14.48 13.81
N THR A 723 -7.49 14.32 13.10
CA THR A 723 -7.53 13.69 11.77
C THR A 723 -7.43 14.72 10.65
N TRP A 724 -6.96 14.29 9.48
CA TRP A 724 -6.87 15.11 8.26
C TRP A 724 -8.21 15.68 7.79
N CYS A 725 -9.32 15.01 8.13
CA CYS A 725 -10.66 15.45 7.75
C CYS A 725 -11.05 16.77 8.42
N LYS A 726 -10.59 17.03 9.66
CA LYS A 726 -11.03 18.20 10.43
C LYS A 726 -10.70 19.52 9.71
N ASP A 727 -9.44 19.69 9.31
CA ASP A 727 -8.99 20.96 8.72
C ASP A 727 -9.63 21.22 7.35
N ILE A 728 -9.84 20.15 6.58
CA ILE A 728 -10.55 20.21 5.30
C ILE A 728 -12.01 20.62 5.51
N LEU A 729 -12.74 19.92 6.41
CA LEU A 729 -14.15 20.22 6.66
C LEU A 729 -14.35 21.60 7.28
N GLN A 730 -13.48 22.02 8.19
CA GLN A 730 -13.53 23.36 8.79
C GLN A 730 -13.31 24.43 7.71
N THR A 731 -12.38 24.22 6.78
CA THR A 731 -12.17 25.14 5.66
C THR A 731 -13.38 25.17 4.72
N ILE A 732 -14.02 24.03 4.47
CA ILE A 732 -15.27 23.97 3.68
C ILE A 732 -16.38 24.76 4.36
N MET A 733 -16.55 24.64 5.67
CA MET A 733 -17.56 25.42 6.43
C MET A 733 -17.29 26.92 6.39
N ASN A 734 -16.02 27.34 6.33
CA ASN A 734 -15.66 28.75 6.24
C ASN A 734 -15.99 29.35 4.86
N PHE A 735 -15.90 28.58 3.77
CA PHE A 735 -16.22 29.04 2.42
C PHE A 735 -17.70 28.89 2.07
N THR A 736 -18.25 27.70 2.28
CA THR A 736 -19.62 27.36 1.90
C THR A 736 -20.33 26.71 3.10
N PRO A 737 -20.84 27.50 4.06
CA PRO A 737 -21.55 26.98 5.22
C PRO A 737 -22.88 26.33 4.79
N HIS A 738 -23.10 25.07 5.19
CA HIS A 738 -24.29 24.31 4.80
C HIS A 738 -24.66 23.25 5.84
N ASN A 739 -25.91 22.79 5.78
CA ASN A 739 -26.44 21.72 6.60
C ASN A 739 -26.68 20.44 5.79
N TRP A 740 -26.74 19.31 6.49
CA TRP A 740 -27.12 18.01 5.95
C TRP A 740 -28.47 17.57 6.51
N ALA A 741 -29.33 17.04 5.63
CA ALA A 741 -30.59 16.46 6.05
C ALA A 741 -30.36 15.22 6.93
N SER A 742 -31.27 14.95 7.87
CA SER A 742 -31.16 13.89 8.86
C SER A 742 -30.97 12.50 8.25
N HIS A 743 -31.68 12.19 7.15
CA HIS A 743 -31.57 10.90 6.46
C HIS A 743 -30.24 10.68 5.74
N THR A 744 -29.57 11.76 5.32
CA THR A 744 -28.24 11.68 4.70
C THR A 744 -27.16 11.67 5.77
N LEU A 745 -27.30 12.54 6.78
CA LEU A 745 -26.35 12.66 7.87
C LEU A 745 -26.28 11.38 8.71
N SER A 746 -27.40 10.68 8.90
CA SER A 746 -27.44 9.40 9.62
C SER A 746 -26.62 8.29 8.94
N CYS A 747 -26.38 8.40 7.63
CA CYS A 747 -25.57 7.45 6.87
C CYS A 747 -24.06 7.74 6.97
N PHE A 748 -23.66 8.91 7.48
CA PHE A 748 -22.24 9.27 7.60
C PHE A 748 -21.58 8.53 8.79
N PRO A 749 -20.25 8.31 8.76
CA PRO A 749 -19.52 7.87 9.94
C PRO A 749 -19.76 8.77 11.16
N ALA A 750 -19.88 8.17 12.35
CA ALA A 750 -20.23 8.88 13.59
C ALA A 750 -19.39 10.14 13.89
N PRO A 751 -18.05 10.15 13.66
CA PRO A 751 -17.26 11.38 13.87
C PRO A 751 -17.63 12.53 12.93
N LEU A 752 -18.04 12.24 11.69
CA LEU A 752 -18.54 13.25 10.76
C LEU A 752 -19.91 13.79 11.23
N GLN A 753 -20.78 12.90 11.73
CA GLN A 753 -22.06 13.32 12.30
C GLN A 753 -21.87 14.27 13.48
N ALA A 754 -20.94 13.94 14.39
CA ALA A 754 -20.62 14.78 15.54
C ALA A 754 -20.12 16.17 15.10
N PHE A 755 -19.29 16.24 14.06
CA PHE A 755 -18.80 17.50 13.50
C PHE A 755 -19.94 18.39 12.98
N PHE A 756 -20.83 17.86 12.14
CA PHE A 756 -21.93 18.66 11.57
C PHE A 756 -23.00 19.02 12.61
N LYS A 757 -23.19 18.22 13.66
CA LYS A 757 -24.05 18.57 14.80
C LYS A 757 -23.50 19.73 15.63
N GLN A 758 -22.17 19.83 15.75
CA GLN A 758 -21.49 20.93 16.46
C GLN A 758 -21.46 22.22 15.61
N ASN A 759 -21.23 22.09 14.31
CA ASN A 759 -21.08 23.22 13.37
C ASN A 759 -22.37 23.46 12.57
N ASN A 760 -23.49 23.69 13.25
CA ASN A 760 -24.79 23.91 12.59
C ASN A 760 -24.94 25.35 12.07
N VAL A 761 -25.50 25.50 10.87
CA VAL A 761 -25.71 26.81 10.22
C VAL A 761 -27.20 27.16 10.28
N PRO A 762 -27.60 28.36 10.73
CA PRO A 762 -29.00 28.76 10.70
C PRO A 762 -29.47 28.94 9.24
N GLN A 763 -30.52 28.22 8.84
CA GLN A 763 -31.12 28.33 7.51
C GLN A 763 -32.26 29.37 7.51
N GLU A 764 -32.41 30.10 6.39
CA GLU A 764 -33.54 31.02 6.22
C GLU A 764 -34.88 30.28 6.33
N SER A 765 -35.83 30.87 7.05
CA SER A 765 -37.14 30.25 7.26
C SER A 765 -37.98 30.30 5.97
N ARG A 766 -38.79 29.25 5.76
CA ARG A 766 -39.68 29.11 4.61
C ARG A 766 -40.60 30.32 4.38
N PHE A 767 -41.14 30.86 5.48
CA PHE A 767 -42.03 32.02 5.44
C PHE A 767 -41.28 33.28 4.98
N ASN A 768 -40.04 33.47 5.44
CA ASN A 768 -39.22 34.60 5.04
C ASN A 768 -38.86 34.54 3.56
N LEU A 769 -38.46 33.36 3.06
CA LEU A 769 -38.17 33.19 1.63
C LEU A 769 -39.39 33.52 0.77
N LYS A 770 -40.57 32.98 1.10
CA LYS A 770 -41.80 33.26 0.36
C LYS A 770 -42.17 34.74 0.42
N LYS A 771 -42.09 35.37 1.59
CA LYS A 771 -42.38 36.78 1.79
C LYS A 771 -41.45 37.65 0.95
N ASN A 772 -40.14 37.37 0.97
CA ASN A 772 -39.15 38.09 0.19
C ASN A 772 -39.41 37.96 -1.32
N VAL A 773 -39.74 36.76 -1.81
CA VAL A 773 -40.08 36.55 -3.23
C VAL A 773 -41.32 37.36 -3.63
N GLU A 774 -42.38 37.36 -2.82
CA GLU A 774 -43.61 38.12 -3.12
C GLU A 774 -43.39 39.64 -3.03
N GLU A 775 -42.55 40.12 -2.11
CA GLU A 775 -42.17 41.53 -2.00
C GLU A 775 -41.32 42.00 -3.19
N GLU A 776 -40.30 41.23 -3.58
CA GLU A 776 -39.47 41.53 -4.74
C GLU A 776 -40.27 41.44 -6.06
N TYR A 777 -41.20 40.49 -6.15
CA TYR A 777 -42.10 40.42 -7.30
C TYR A 777 -43.08 41.59 -7.37
N ARG A 778 -43.56 42.08 -6.22
CA ARG A 778 -44.36 43.33 -6.17
C ARG A 778 -43.53 44.54 -6.58
N LYS A 779 -42.26 44.62 -6.18
CA LYS A 779 -41.33 45.66 -6.62
C LYS A 779 -41.10 45.61 -8.12
N TRP A 780 -40.87 44.42 -8.69
CA TRP A 780 -40.74 44.21 -10.13
C TRP A 780 -41.94 44.77 -10.91
N LYS A 781 -43.17 44.51 -10.45
CA LYS A 781 -44.40 45.07 -11.08
C LYS A 781 -44.52 46.59 -10.95
N SER A 782 -43.94 47.17 -9.90
CA SER A 782 -44.05 48.61 -9.62
C SER A 782 -42.98 49.46 -10.33
N MET A 783 -41.86 48.86 -10.72
CA MET A 783 -40.76 49.55 -11.38
C MET A 783 -41.01 49.70 -12.89
N THR A 784 -40.73 50.88 -13.44
CA THR A 784 -40.91 51.20 -14.87
C THR A 784 -39.61 51.57 -15.58
N ASN A 785 -38.52 51.87 -14.85
CA ASN A 785 -37.22 52.27 -15.40
C ASN A 785 -36.26 51.08 -15.58
N GLU A 786 -35.81 50.85 -16.83
CA GLU A 786 -34.93 49.72 -17.20
C GLU A 786 -33.59 49.73 -16.46
N GLY A 787 -32.94 50.89 -16.34
CA GLY A 787 -31.63 51.00 -15.69
C GLY A 787 -31.66 50.64 -14.20
N ASP A 788 -32.75 51.00 -13.52
CA ASP A 788 -32.93 50.73 -12.10
C ASP A 788 -33.32 49.27 -11.86
N ILE A 789 -34.17 48.69 -12.70
CA ILE A 789 -34.53 47.27 -12.67
C ILE A 789 -33.28 46.41 -12.83
N ILE A 790 -32.49 46.66 -13.89
CA ILE A 790 -31.29 45.88 -14.15
C ILE A 790 -30.32 46.03 -12.98
N THR A 791 -30.10 47.25 -12.47
CA THR A 791 -29.14 47.48 -11.39
C THR A 791 -29.60 46.88 -10.05
N HIS A 792 -30.90 46.93 -9.74
CA HIS A 792 -31.45 46.37 -8.51
C HIS A 792 -31.41 44.84 -8.51
N PHE A 793 -31.90 44.20 -9.57
CA PHE A 793 -32.01 42.73 -9.65
C PHE A 793 -30.71 42.02 -10.07
N SER A 794 -29.66 42.75 -10.46
CA SER A 794 -28.31 42.19 -10.72
C SER A 794 -27.25 42.61 -9.70
N MET A 795 -27.63 43.29 -8.60
CA MET A 795 -26.69 43.76 -7.58
C MET A 795 -26.03 42.57 -6.86
N GLN A 796 -24.70 42.51 -6.88
CA GLN A 796 -23.93 41.48 -6.21
C GLN A 796 -24.13 41.57 -4.68
N GLY A 797 -24.49 40.44 -4.05
CA GLY A 797 -24.77 40.36 -2.62
C GLY A 797 -26.24 40.60 -2.23
N SER A 798 -27.12 40.90 -3.19
CA SER A 798 -28.57 40.88 -2.96
C SER A 798 -29.10 39.43 -2.85
N PRO A 799 -30.25 39.20 -2.17
CA PRO A 799 -30.85 37.87 -2.08
C PRO A 799 -31.10 37.29 -3.50
N PRO A 800 -30.59 36.09 -3.81
CA PRO A 800 -30.61 35.56 -5.17
C PRO A 800 -31.98 34.99 -5.56
N LEU A 801 -32.98 35.85 -5.71
CA LEU A 801 -34.39 35.47 -5.90
C LEU A 801 -34.86 35.51 -7.36
N PHE A 802 -34.01 35.96 -8.28
CA PHE A 802 -34.42 36.25 -9.66
C PHE A 802 -35.07 35.06 -10.41
N LEU A 803 -34.58 33.82 -10.24
CA LEU A 803 -35.22 32.65 -10.83
C LEU A 803 -36.64 32.39 -10.27
N CYS A 804 -36.85 32.66 -8.98
CA CYS A 804 -38.18 32.61 -8.35
C CYS A 804 -39.11 33.68 -8.93
N LEU A 805 -38.58 34.86 -9.28
CA LEU A 805 -39.35 35.92 -9.95
C LEU A 805 -39.77 35.48 -11.35
N LEU A 806 -38.87 34.92 -12.15
CA LEU A 806 -39.20 34.38 -13.48
C LEU A 806 -40.29 33.30 -13.39
N TRP A 807 -40.18 32.40 -12.42
CA TRP A 807 -41.23 31.43 -12.13
C TRP A 807 -42.57 32.08 -11.82
N LYS A 808 -42.60 33.08 -10.93
CA LYS A 808 -43.82 33.80 -10.54
C LYS A 808 -44.44 34.57 -11.72
N MET A 809 -43.60 35.16 -12.57
CA MET A 809 -44.04 35.80 -13.81
C MET A 809 -44.73 34.78 -14.72
N LEU A 810 -44.06 33.67 -15.01
CA LEU A 810 -44.61 32.61 -15.86
C LEU A 810 -45.90 31.99 -15.28
N LEU A 811 -46.02 31.89 -13.96
CA LEU A 811 -47.18 31.31 -13.27
C LEU A 811 -48.44 32.19 -13.30
N GLU A 812 -48.29 33.51 -13.13
CA GLU A 812 -49.41 34.45 -13.10
C GLU A 812 -49.80 34.96 -14.48
N THR A 813 -48.83 35.21 -15.37
CA THR A 813 -49.11 35.84 -16.66
C THR A 813 -49.07 34.86 -17.83
N ASP A 814 -48.62 33.61 -17.68
CA ASP A 814 -48.47 32.58 -18.77
C ASP A 814 -47.54 33.00 -19.94
N HIS A 815 -47.13 34.25 -19.98
CA HIS A 815 -46.17 34.89 -20.87
C HIS A 815 -45.46 35.99 -20.07
N ILE A 816 -44.17 36.20 -20.29
CA ILE A 816 -43.49 37.41 -19.80
C ILE A 816 -43.83 38.53 -20.82
N ASN A 817 -44.20 39.74 -20.37
CA ASN A 817 -44.44 40.85 -21.31
C ASN A 817 -43.18 41.10 -22.18
N GLN A 818 -43.34 41.50 -23.45
CA GLN A 818 -42.21 41.70 -24.39
C GLN A 818 -41.07 42.56 -23.83
N ILE A 819 -41.42 43.60 -23.06
CA ILE A 819 -40.46 44.49 -22.36
C ILE A 819 -39.81 43.77 -21.17
N GLY A 820 -40.57 42.93 -20.46
CA GLY A 820 -40.09 42.12 -19.33
C GLY A 820 -39.10 41.03 -19.75
N PHE A 821 -39.23 40.46 -20.95
CA PHE A 821 -38.25 39.48 -21.44
C PHE A 821 -36.91 40.15 -21.76
N ARG A 822 -36.93 41.35 -22.36
CA ARG A 822 -35.71 42.12 -22.63
C ARG A 822 -34.97 42.46 -21.33
N TRP A 823 -35.69 42.92 -20.32
CA TRP A 823 -35.11 43.21 -19.00
C TRP A 823 -34.65 41.95 -18.28
N ALA A 824 -35.40 40.85 -18.39
CA ALA A 824 -35.01 39.57 -17.80
C ALA A 824 -33.73 39.00 -18.41
N CYS A 825 -33.58 39.05 -19.74
CA CYS A 825 -32.34 38.67 -20.42
C CYS A 825 -31.18 39.56 -19.98
N ALA A 826 -31.36 40.88 -19.94
CA ALA A 826 -30.31 41.82 -19.52
C ALA A 826 -29.90 41.62 -18.04
N VAL A 827 -30.84 41.28 -17.17
CA VAL A 827 -30.56 40.93 -15.77
C VAL A 827 -29.78 39.63 -15.69
N LEU A 828 -30.21 38.56 -16.38
CA LEU A 828 -29.51 37.27 -16.39
C LEU A 828 -28.08 37.37 -16.94
N GLU A 829 -27.89 38.16 -18.00
CA GLU A 829 -26.58 38.41 -18.59
C GLU A 829 -25.65 39.18 -17.63
N ARG A 830 -26.20 40.14 -16.87
CA ARG A 830 -25.44 40.94 -15.89
C ARG A 830 -25.13 40.19 -14.59
N ILE A 831 -26.01 39.27 -14.15
CA ILE A 831 -25.73 38.35 -13.03
C ILE A 831 -24.56 37.43 -13.41
N GLY A 832 -24.60 36.86 -14.62
CA GLY A 832 -23.59 35.96 -15.16
C GLY A 832 -23.64 34.55 -14.55
N ALA A 833 -23.01 33.60 -15.26
CA ALA A 833 -23.07 32.17 -14.97
C ALA A 833 -22.68 31.80 -13.53
N ARG A 834 -21.66 32.47 -12.99
CA ARG A 834 -21.09 32.16 -11.69
C ARG A 834 -22.01 32.53 -10.53
N ALA A 835 -22.67 33.68 -10.59
CA ALA A 835 -23.62 34.08 -9.55
C ALA A 835 -24.98 33.38 -9.73
N LEU A 836 -25.30 32.96 -10.95
CA LEU A 836 -26.56 32.29 -11.28
C LEU A 836 -26.80 31.00 -10.48
N VAL A 837 -25.75 30.25 -10.13
CA VAL A 837 -25.90 29.02 -9.33
C VAL A 837 -26.50 29.28 -7.95
N ALA A 838 -26.24 30.45 -7.34
CA ALA A 838 -26.89 30.85 -6.09
C ALA A 838 -28.40 31.07 -6.28
N HIS A 839 -28.81 31.64 -7.42
CA HIS A 839 -30.22 31.79 -7.77
C HIS A 839 -30.90 30.43 -8.01
N VAL A 840 -30.21 29.48 -8.67
CA VAL A 840 -30.72 28.12 -8.85
C VAL A 840 -30.92 27.42 -7.51
N ARG A 841 -29.99 27.62 -6.56
CA ARG A 841 -30.05 27.02 -5.23
C ARG A 841 -31.25 27.51 -4.42
N THR A 842 -31.45 28.82 -4.36
CA THR A 842 -32.61 29.41 -3.67
C THR A 842 -33.92 29.10 -4.41
N PHE A 843 -33.87 28.99 -5.75
CA PHE A 843 -35.00 28.54 -6.54
C PHE A 843 -35.40 27.10 -6.22
N ALA A 844 -34.43 26.19 -6.00
CA ALA A 844 -34.71 24.83 -5.55
C ALA A 844 -35.47 24.80 -4.21
N ASP A 845 -35.04 25.62 -3.24
CA ASP A 845 -35.74 25.74 -1.95
C ASP A 845 -37.16 26.30 -2.11
N PHE A 846 -37.33 27.28 -3.01
CA PHE A 846 -38.63 27.87 -3.32
C PHE A 846 -39.59 26.89 -4.03
N LEU A 847 -39.08 26.06 -4.95
CA LEU A 847 -39.89 25.02 -5.61
C LEU A 847 -40.43 24.02 -4.60
N VAL A 848 -39.61 23.56 -3.67
CA VAL A 848 -40.06 22.62 -2.62
C VAL A 848 -41.18 23.24 -1.79
N TYR A 849 -41.06 24.53 -1.44
CA TYR A 849 -42.11 25.26 -0.74
C TYR A 849 -43.43 25.34 -1.54
N GLU A 850 -43.38 25.75 -2.81
CA GLU A 850 -44.56 25.88 -3.66
C GLU A 850 -45.27 24.53 -3.86
N PHE A 851 -44.52 23.46 -4.10
CA PHE A 851 -45.10 22.12 -4.29
C PHE A 851 -45.63 21.52 -2.98
N SER A 852 -45.03 21.85 -1.84
CA SER A 852 -45.48 21.43 -0.51
C SER A 852 -46.79 22.10 -0.08
N THR A 853 -47.01 23.35 -0.53
CA THR A 853 -48.19 24.15 -0.16
C THR A 853 -49.28 24.18 -1.24
N SER A 854 -49.06 23.56 -2.39
CA SER A 854 -49.98 23.58 -3.53
C SER A 854 -51.24 22.73 -3.30
N ALA A 855 -52.41 23.26 -3.70
CA ALA A 855 -53.63 22.48 -3.79
C ALA A 855 -53.57 21.54 -5.02
N GLY A 856 -53.85 20.25 -4.82
CA GLY A 856 -53.76 19.24 -5.87
C GLY A 856 -54.61 19.52 -7.11
N GLY A 857 -54.29 18.84 -8.22
CA GLY A 857 -55.06 18.91 -9.48
C GLY A 857 -54.44 19.83 -10.53
N GLN A 858 -55.16 20.87 -10.95
CA GLN A 858 -54.77 21.75 -12.06
C GLN A 858 -53.59 22.67 -11.72
N GLN A 859 -53.53 23.20 -10.49
CA GLN A 859 -52.46 24.10 -10.06
C GLN A 859 -51.10 23.38 -10.06
N LEU A 860 -51.05 22.15 -9.56
CA LEU A 860 -49.84 21.33 -9.57
C LEU A 860 -49.38 21.00 -11.00
N ASN A 861 -50.31 20.66 -11.89
CA ASN A 861 -49.97 20.40 -13.29
C ASN A 861 -49.41 21.65 -13.98
N LYS A 862 -49.98 22.82 -13.70
CA LYS A 862 -49.50 24.11 -14.20
C LYS A 862 -48.08 24.41 -13.72
N CYS A 863 -47.78 24.20 -12.43
CA CYS A 863 -46.41 24.33 -11.90
C CYS A 863 -45.44 23.41 -12.65
N ILE A 864 -45.82 22.17 -12.92
CA ILE A 864 -44.94 21.23 -13.61
C ILE A 864 -44.72 21.62 -15.07
N GLU A 865 -45.74 22.11 -15.76
CA GLU A 865 -45.63 22.60 -17.14
C GLU A 865 -44.65 23.78 -17.21
N ILE A 866 -44.82 24.77 -16.34
CA ILE A 866 -43.93 25.95 -16.27
C ILE A 866 -42.50 25.55 -15.92
N LEU A 867 -42.32 24.58 -15.01
CA LEU A 867 -40.99 24.10 -14.65
C LEU A 867 -40.26 23.49 -15.84
N ASN A 868 -40.96 22.68 -16.63
CA ASN A 868 -40.41 22.08 -17.84
C ASN A 868 -40.17 23.14 -18.92
N ASP A 869 -41.06 24.13 -19.05
CA ASP A 869 -40.89 25.25 -19.95
C ASP A 869 -39.64 26.07 -19.61
N MET A 870 -39.37 26.33 -18.32
CA MET A 870 -38.14 27.04 -17.90
C MET A 870 -36.85 26.32 -18.32
N VAL A 871 -36.88 24.98 -18.38
CA VAL A 871 -35.72 24.15 -18.75
C VAL A 871 -35.60 23.98 -20.27
N TRP A 872 -36.66 23.55 -20.94
CA TRP A 872 -36.60 23.11 -22.34
C TRP A 872 -36.99 24.20 -23.34
N LYS A 873 -37.98 25.04 -22.99
CA LYS A 873 -38.55 26.05 -23.90
C LYS A 873 -37.85 27.41 -23.78
N TYR A 874 -37.57 27.86 -22.56
CA TYR A 874 -36.89 29.12 -22.28
C TYR A 874 -35.37 28.95 -22.04
N ASN A 875 -34.93 27.72 -21.72
CA ASN A 875 -33.52 27.38 -21.47
C ASN A 875 -32.85 28.26 -20.39
N ILE A 876 -33.58 28.61 -19.34
CA ILE A 876 -33.11 29.43 -18.21
C ILE A 876 -32.10 28.67 -17.36
N VAL A 877 -32.28 27.36 -17.20
CA VAL A 877 -31.37 26.49 -16.47
C VAL A 877 -31.33 25.12 -17.14
N THR A 878 -30.17 24.50 -17.16
CA THR A 878 -30.03 23.14 -17.69
C THR A 878 -30.59 22.12 -16.70
N LEU A 879 -31.06 20.98 -17.21
CA LEU A 879 -31.70 19.94 -16.40
C LEU A 879 -30.76 19.38 -15.33
N ASP A 880 -29.52 19.06 -15.71
CA ASP A 880 -28.48 18.52 -14.84
C ASP A 880 -28.17 19.47 -13.67
N ARG A 881 -28.07 20.76 -13.96
CA ARG A 881 -27.81 21.82 -12.98
C ARG A 881 -28.94 21.91 -11.95
N LEU A 882 -30.19 21.96 -12.41
CA LEU A 882 -31.35 22.08 -11.54
C LEU A 882 -31.50 20.83 -10.64
N ILE A 883 -31.35 19.64 -11.22
CA ILE A 883 -31.43 18.37 -10.48
C ILE A 883 -30.30 18.26 -9.45
N LEU A 884 -29.07 18.64 -9.81
CA LEU A 884 -27.95 18.63 -8.89
C LEU A 884 -28.22 19.53 -7.66
N CYS A 885 -28.71 20.75 -7.89
CA CYS A 885 -29.07 21.66 -6.80
C CYS A 885 -30.19 21.10 -5.91
N LEU A 886 -31.25 20.54 -6.50
CA LEU A 886 -32.36 19.90 -5.78
C LEU A 886 -31.89 18.71 -4.92
N ALA A 887 -31.05 17.84 -5.49
CA ALA A 887 -30.53 16.67 -4.78
C ALA A 887 -29.59 17.03 -3.62
N MET A 888 -28.91 18.17 -3.71
CA MET A 888 -27.97 18.67 -2.70
C MET A 888 -28.64 19.59 -1.66
N ARG A 889 -29.96 19.53 -1.44
CA ARG A 889 -30.65 20.32 -0.39
C ARG A 889 -30.78 19.58 0.94
N SER A 890 -31.03 20.35 2.00
CA SER A 890 -31.14 19.89 3.40
C SER A 890 -32.59 19.82 3.91
N HIS A 891 -33.56 19.50 3.04
CA HIS A 891 -34.96 19.37 3.45
C HIS A 891 -35.19 18.12 4.32
N GLU A 892 -36.19 18.21 5.20
CA GLU A 892 -36.53 17.17 6.19
C GLU A 892 -37.94 16.60 5.94
N GLY A 893 -38.12 15.30 6.19
CA GLY A 893 -39.43 14.62 6.17
C GLY A 893 -40.18 14.77 4.84
N ASN A 894 -41.42 15.28 4.90
CA ASN A 894 -42.29 15.46 3.73
C ASN A 894 -41.69 16.40 2.68
N GLU A 895 -40.92 17.41 3.11
CA GLU A 895 -40.29 18.36 2.19
C GLU A 895 -39.21 17.68 1.32
N ALA A 896 -38.47 16.73 1.90
CA ALA A 896 -37.52 15.93 1.14
C ALA A 896 -38.23 15.03 0.12
N GLN A 897 -39.38 14.46 0.50
CA GLN A 897 -40.22 13.68 -0.43
C GLN A 897 -40.71 14.54 -1.59
N VAL A 898 -41.16 15.77 -1.31
CA VAL A 898 -41.57 16.73 -2.36
C VAL A 898 -40.38 17.10 -3.25
N CYS A 899 -39.20 17.35 -2.68
CA CYS A 899 -37.98 17.62 -3.46
C CYS A 899 -37.66 16.48 -4.44
N TYR A 900 -37.64 15.23 -3.95
CA TYR A 900 -37.38 14.07 -4.81
C TYR A 900 -38.51 13.80 -5.80
N PHE A 901 -39.75 14.13 -5.44
CA PHE A 901 -40.89 14.09 -6.36
C PHE A 901 -40.73 15.11 -7.50
N ILE A 902 -40.23 16.33 -7.23
CA ILE A 902 -39.91 17.31 -8.29
C ILE A 902 -38.84 16.75 -9.24
N ILE A 903 -37.79 16.10 -8.72
CA ILE A 903 -36.77 15.46 -9.55
C ILE A 903 -37.39 14.36 -10.43
N GLN A 904 -38.24 13.50 -9.86
CA GLN A 904 -38.92 12.45 -10.61
C GLN A 904 -39.80 13.04 -11.73
N LEU A 905 -40.50 14.14 -11.46
CA LEU A 905 -41.34 14.82 -12.43
C LEU A 905 -40.54 15.41 -13.59
N LEU A 906 -39.41 16.06 -13.30
CA LEU A 906 -38.50 16.63 -14.30
C LEU A 906 -37.93 15.56 -15.25
N LEU A 907 -37.66 14.35 -14.73
CA LEU A 907 -37.05 13.26 -15.50
C LEU A 907 -38.07 12.45 -16.30
N LEU A 908 -39.23 12.13 -15.71
CA LEU A 908 -40.15 11.11 -16.25
C LEU A 908 -41.43 11.68 -16.86
N LYS A 909 -41.91 12.86 -16.43
CA LYS A 909 -43.17 13.40 -16.94
C LYS A 909 -43.05 13.94 -18.38
N PRO A 910 -42.07 14.81 -18.71
CA PRO A 910 -41.90 15.25 -20.10
C PRO A 910 -41.38 14.13 -21.00
N ASN A 911 -41.65 14.23 -22.30
CA ASN A 911 -41.07 13.33 -23.31
C ASN A 911 -39.64 13.76 -23.69
N ASP A 912 -39.27 15.00 -23.39
CA ASP A 912 -38.01 15.62 -23.77
C ASP A 912 -36.77 14.84 -23.35
N PHE A 913 -36.66 14.53 -22.06
CA PHE A 913 -35.49 13.79 -21.56
C PHE A 913 -35.53 12.32 -21.97
N ARG A 914 -36.69 11.66 -21.88
CA ARG A 914 -36.85 10.24 -22.22
C ARG A 914 -36.51 9.93 -23.67
N ASN A 915 -36.95 10.77 -24.60
CA ASN A 915 -36.62 10.60 -26.02
C ASN A 915 -35.11 10.77 -26.28
N ARG A 916 -34.49 11.79 -25.67
CA ARG A 916 -33.03 12.00 -25.75
C ARG A 916 -32.27 10.77 -25.24
N VAL A 917 -32.64 10.23 -24.08
CA VAL A 917 -32.00 9.02 -23.50
C VAL A 917 -32.16 7.81 -24.42
N SER A 918 -33.40 7.53 -24.83
CA SER A 918 -33.74 6.35 -25.64
C SER A 918 -32.98 6.34 -26.97
N ASP A 919 -32.99 7.47 -27.68
CA ASP A 919 -32.33 7.56 -28.98
C ASP A 919 -30.81 7.51 -28.86
N PHE A 920 -30.25 8.18 -27.84
CA PHE A 920 -28.81 8.19 -27.63
C PHE A 920 -28.27 6.80 -27.27
N VAL A 921 -28.93 6.06 -26.36
CA VAL A 921 -28.54 4.70 -25.96
C VAL A 921 -28.73 3.70 -27.11
N LYS A 922 -29.72 3.91 -27.96
CA LYS A 922 -30.00 3.03 -29.11
C LYS A 922 -28.98 3.19 -30.24
N GLU A 923 -28.53 4.40 -30.51
CA GLU A 923 -27.69 4.72 -31.69
C GLU A 923 -26.18 4.74 -31.38
N ASN A 924 -25.79 4.94 -30.12
CA ASN A 924 -24.40 5.09 -29.70
C ASN A 924 -23.90 3.95 -28.82
N ALA A 925 -22.63 3.61 -28.97
CA ALA A 925 -21.93 2.66 -28.11
C ALA A 925 -20.87 3.39 -27.26
N PRO A 926 -20.61 2.97 -26.02
CA PRO A 926 -19.66 3.62 -25.12
C PRO A 926 -18.18 3.41 -25.49
N GLU A 927 -17.85 2.38 -26.28
CA GLU A 927 -16.48 2.01 -26.64
C GLU A 927 -15.87 2.98 -27.69
N HIS A 928 -15.63 4.23 -27.29
CA HIS A 928 -15.18 5.31 -28.18
C HIS A 928 -13.81 5.02 -28.84
N TRP A 929 -12.95 4.22 -28.20
CA TRP A 929 -11.62 3.87 -28.71
C TRP A 929 -11.67 2.94 -29.94
N LEU A 930 -12.77 2.22 -30.13
CA LEU A 930 -13.00 1.35 -31.31
C LEU A 930 -13.73 2.08 -32.45
N GLN A 931 -14.33 3.24 -32.18
CA GLN A 931 -15.15 3.96 -33.15
C GLN A 931 -14.31 4.88 -34.04
N SER A 932 -14.73 4.99 -35.31
CA SER A 932 -14.16 5.91 -36.29
C SER A 932 -15.10 7.07 -36.66
N ASP A 933 -16.39 6.94 -36.39
CA ASP A 933 -17.47 7.82 -36.85
C ASP A 933 -18.22 8.55 -35.72
N TRP A 934 -17.65 8.60 -34.51
CA TRP A 934 -18.26 9.24 -33.33
C TRP A 934 -18.81 10.64 -33.63
N HIS A 935 -18.03 11.48 -34.32
CA HIS A 935 -18.43 12.86 -34.61
C HIS A 935 -19.72 12.94 -35.45
N ASN A 936 -19.93 12.02 -36.40
CA ASN A 936 -21.14 12.01 -37.22
C ASN A 936 -22.37 11.66 -36.39
N LYS A 937 -22.25 10.68 -35.48
CA LYS A 937 -23.34 10.29 -34.57
C LYS A 937 -23.62 11.39 -33.54
N HIS A 938 -22.57 12.00 -33.00
CA HIS A 938 -22.68 13.14 -32.09
C HIS A 938 -23.38 14.33 -32.75
N MET A 939 -23.03 14.68 -33.98
CA MET A 939 -23.72 15.71 -34.74
C MET A 939 -25.17 15.34 -35.08
N SER A 940 -25.47 14.07 -35.33
CA SER A 940 -26.84 13.60 -35.57
C SER A 940 -27.71 13.79 -34.33
N TYR A 941 -27.17 13.49 -33.14
CA TYR A 941 -27.82 13.77 -31.86
C TYR A 941 -28.07 15.27 -31.67
N HIS A 942 -27.05 16.13 -31.81
CA HIS A 942 -27.19 17.58 -31.60
C HIS A 942 -28.07 18.27 -32.65
N LYS A 943 -28.14 17.75 -33.88
CA LYS A 943 -29.10 18.22 -34.89
C LYS A 943 -30.55 17.85 -34.54
N LYS A 944 -30.76 16.68 -33.95
CA LYS A 944 -32.08 16.21 -33.51
C LYS A 944 -32.53 16.89 -32.21
N TYR A 945 -31.59 17.14 -31.30
CA TYR A 945 -31.81 17.75 -30.00
C TYR A 945 -30.80 18.87 -29.73
N PRO A 946 -31.02 20.09 -30.28
CA PRO A 946 -30.12 21.22 -30.04
C PRO A 946 -30.12 21.63 -28.55
N GLU A 947 -28.92 21.80 -27.98
CA GLU A 947 -28.73 22.30 -26.62
C GLU A 947 -28.43 23.81 -26.64
N LYS A 948 -29.32 24.60 -26.02
CA LYS A 948 -29.27 26.06 -25.96
C LYS A 948 -28.72 26.50 -24.58
N LEU A 949 -27.51 27.08 -24.56
CA LEU A 949 -26.72 27.37 -23.35
C LEU A 949 -26.68 28.86 -22.98
N TYR A 950 -27.18 29.75 -23.84
CA TYR A 950 -27.17 31.20 -23.66
C TYR A 950 -28.59 31.80 -23.63
N PHE A 951 -29.53 31.07 -23.04
CA PHE A 951 -30.92 31.51 -22.89
C PHE A 951 -31.61 31.82 -24.23
N GLU A 952 -31.22 31.14 -25.32
CA GLU A 952 -31.72 31.43 -26.66
C GLU A 952 -33.23 31.23 -26.77
N GLY A 953 -33.80 30.26 -26.07
CA GLY A 953 -35.25 30.05 -26.01
C GLY A 953 -36.00 31.24 -25.39
N LEU A 954 -35.39 31.93 -24.42
CA LEU A 954 -35.91 33.15 -23.81
C LEU A 954 -35.82 34.33 -24.79
N ALA A 955 -34.71 34.45 -25.51
CA ALA A 955 -34.43 35.52 -26.46
C ALA A 955 -35.23 35.44 -27.76
N GLU A 956 -35.46 34.22 -28.28
CA GLU A 956 -36.24 33.96 -29.49
C GLU A 956 -37.73 34.28 -29.32
N GLN A 957 -38.24 34.18 -28.09
CA GLN A 957 -39.65 34.49 -27.78
C GLN A 957 -39.90 35.99 -27.53
N VAL A 958 -38.85 36.84 -27.57
CA VAL A 958 -38.96 38.30 -27.51
C VAL A 958 -39.30 38.85 -28.90
N SER A 959 -40.16 39.88 -28.99
CA SER A 959 -40.44 40.58 -30.25
C SER A 959 -40.10 42.07 -30.12
N PRO A 960 -39.18 42.63 -30.94
CA PRO A 960 -38.40 41.94 -31.97
C PRO A 960 -37.39 40.96 -31.34
N PRO A 961 -37.08 39.84 -32.01
CA PRO A 961 -36.14 38.84 -31.49
C PRO A 961 -34.79 39.50 -31.26
N MET A 962 -34.34 39.45 -30.02
CA MET A 962 -33.01 39.94 -29.66
C MET A 962 -32.01 38.95 -30.26
N GLN A 963 -31.28 39.37 -31.30
CA GLN A 963 -30.27 38.52 -31.93
C GLN A 963 -29.07 38.35 -31.00
N LEU A 964 -29.17 37.39 -30.08
CA LEU A 964 -28.02 36.84 -29.38
C LEU A 964 -27.22 36.01 -30.38
N GLN A 965 -26.03 36.50 -30.76
CA GLN A 965 -25.02 35.72 -31.50
C GLN A 965 -23.82 35.36 -30.60
N PRO A 966 -24.02 34.70 -29.45
CA PRO A 966 -22.90 34.25 -28.63
C PRO A 966 -22.09 33.22 -29.41
N GLN A 967 -20.77 33.35 -29.34
CA GLN A 967 -19.87 32.35 -29.92
C GLN A 967 -19.82 31.13 -29.01
N TYR A 968 -20.32 29.99 -29.50
CA TYR A 968 -20.22 28.73 -28.79
C TYR A 968 -18.77 28.24 -28.72
N LEU A 969 -18.41 27.64 -27.60
CA LEU A 969 -17.15 26.91 -27.44
C LEU A 969 -17.28 25.50 -28.04
N PRO A 970 -16.16 24.88 -28.46
CA PRO A 970 -16.20 23.61 -29.19
C PRO A 970 -16.69 22.46 -28.31
N ILE A 971 -17.74 21.74 -28.75
CA ILE A 971 -18.28 20.53 -28.10
C ILE A 971 -18.01 19.32 -28.99
N TYR A 972 -17.23 18.34 -28.52
CA TYR A 972 -16.91 17.12 -29.29
C TYR A 972 -17.59 15.86 -28.76
N PHE A 973 -17.88 15.82 -27.46
CA PHE A 973 -18.23 14.59 -26.75
C PHE A 973 -19.45 14.78 -25.87
N GLY A 974 -19.58 15.93 -25.22
CA GLY A 974 -20.62 16.23 -24.24
C GLY A 974 -22.02 16.33 -24.85
N ASN A 975 -22.98 15.93 -24.02
CA ASN A 975 -24.41 16.15 -24.12
C ASN A 975 -25.00 16.13 -22.69
N LEU A 976 -26.28 16.47 -22.55
CA LEU A 976 -27.04 16.37 -21.29
C LEU A 976 -27.07 14.96 -20.66
N LEU A 977 -26.60 13.93 -21.37
CA LEU A 977 -26.68 12.53 -20.97
C LEU A 977 -25.30 11.95 -20.66
N PRO A 978 -24.89 11.89 -19.39
CA PRO A 978 -23.73 11.08 -19.05
C PRO A 978 -24.08 9.61 -19.30
N VAL A 979 -23.32 8.96 -20.19
CA VAL A 979 -23.37 7.50 -20.35
C VAL A 979 -22.91 6.86 -19.04
N SER A 980 -23.86 6.41 -18.22
CA SER A 980 -23.61 5.42 -17.18
C SER A 980 -24.40 4.16 -17.53
N LYS A 981 -23.68 3.08 -17.82
CA LYS A 981 -24.29 1.75 -17.94
C LYS A 981 -24.78 1.36 -16.54
N SER A 982 -26.09 1.18 -16.38
CA SER A 982 -26.66 0.47 -15.25
C SER A 982 -26.39 -1.04 -15.39
N LEU A 983 -26.27 -1.71 -14.25
CA LEU A 983 -25.77 -3.06 -14.00
C LEU A 983 -26.29 -4.22 -14.87
N GLU A 984 -27.34 -4.06 -15.66
CA GLU A 984 -28.08 -5.18 -16.26
C GLU A 984 -27.49 -5.76 -17.56
N THR A 985 -26.46 -5.17 -18.16
CA THR A 985 -25.92 -5.64 -19.47
C THR A 985 -24.55 -6.34 -19.44
N LEU A 986 -23.96 -6.60 -18.26
CA LEU A 986 -22.65 -7.28 -18.16
C LEU A 986 -22.70 -8.81 -18.39
N ALA A 987 -23.88 -9.39 -18.65
CA ALA A 987 -24.07 -10.85 -18.70
C ALA A 987 -23.79 -11.54 -20.06
N ALA A 988 -23.37 -10.83 -21.11
CA ALA A 988 -23.36 -11.42 -22.46
C ALA A 988 -22.07 -11.19 -23.26
N THR A 989 -20.99 -11.91 -22.92
CA THR A 989 -19.96 -12.34 -23.88
C THR A 989 -19.07 -13.44 -23.26
N ARG A 990 -19.43 -14.71 -23.45
CA ARG A 990 -18.58 -15.87 -23.12
C ARG A 990 -17.85 -16.35 -24.37
N LYS A 991 -16.54 -16.13 -24.48
CA LYS A 991 -15.58 -16.99 -25.22
C LYS A 991 -14.12 -16.76 -24.77
N SER A 992 -13.64 -17.58 -23.84
CA SER A 992 -12.25 -18.02 -23.61
C SER A 992 -12.24 -18.99 -22.40
N PRO A 993 -11.20 -19.82 -22.15
CA PRO A 993 -11.20 -20.79 -21.03
C PRO A 993 -11.10 -20.16 -19.63
N GLY A 994 -10.93 -18.83 -19.53
CA GLY A 994 -10.96 -18.11 -18.25
C GLY A 994 -12.39 -17.88 -17.73
N PRO A 995 -12.59 -17.71 -16.40
CA PRO A 995 -13.92 -17.47 -15.83
C PRO A 995 -14.56 -16.16 -16.33
N PHE A 996 -13.74 -15.16 -16.70
CA PHE A 996 -14.16 -13.90 -17.31
C PHE A 996 -13.46 -13.70 -18.66
N PRO A 997 -14.12 -13.08 -19.65
CA PRO A 997 -13.46 -12.69 -20.91
C PRO A 997 -12.36 -11.66 -20.62
N ASN A 998 -11.26 -11.74 -21.37
CA ASN A 998 -10.20 -10.75 -21.26
C ASN A 998 -10.61 -9.49 -22.05
N CYS A 999 -10.45 -8.32 -21.43
CA CYS A 999 -10.81 -7.04 -22.02
C CYS A 999 -9.56 -6.15 -22.13
N ASP A 1000 -9.62 -5.09 -22.95
CA ASP A 1000 -8.56 -4.08 -22.95
C ASP A 1000 -8.66 -3.23 -21.67
N TRP A 1001 -7.88 -3.62 -20.65
CA TRP A 1001 -7.88 -2.99 -19.33
C TRP A 1001 -7.47 -1.52 -19.35
N ARG A 1002 -6.99 -0.97 -20.48
CA ARG A 1002 -6.65 0.45 -20.59
C ARG A 1002 -7.85 1.38 -20.55
N PHE A 1003 -9.01 0.87 -20.96
CA PHE A 1003 -10.25 1.63 -21.13
C PHE A 1003 -11.37 1.18 -20.18
N ASN A 1004 -11.08 0.28 -19.26
CA ASN A 1004 -12.04 -0.17 -18.27
C ASN A 1004 -11.91 0.63 -16.97
N GLU A 1005 -12.90 0.50 -16.10
CA GLU A 1005 -12.85 1.07 -14.74
C GLU A 1005 -11.81 0.37 -13.86
N PHE A 1006 -11.55 -0.92 -14.11
CA PHE A 1006 -10.60 -1.76 -13.38
C PHE A 1006 -9.28 -1.92 -14.12
N PRO A 1007 -8.13 -1.89 -13.42
CA PRO A 1007 -6.81 -1.98 -14.04
C PRO A 1007 -6.44 -3.39 -14.52
N ASN A 1008 -7.06 -4.45 -14.00
CA ASN A 1008 -6.67 -5.83 -14.28
C ASN A 1008 -7.82 -6.82 -14.02
N PRO A 1009 -7.70 -8.09 -14.49
CA PRO A 1009 -8.74 -9.10 -14.31
C PRO A 1009 -9.07 -9.40 -12.85
N ALA A 1010 -8.06 -9.42 -11.97
CA ALA A 1010 -8.26 -9.74 -10.55
C ALA A 1010 -9.08 -8.66 -9.83
N ALA A 1011 -8.83 -7.38 -10.13
CA ALA A 1011 -9.61 -6.26 -9.59
C ALA A 1011 -11.05 -6.31 -10.09
N HIS A 1012 -11.27 -6.60 -11.37
CA HIS A 1012 -12.61 -6.79 -11.92
C HIS A 1012 -13.34 -7.94 -11.22
N ALA A 1013 -12.72 -9.13 -11.19
CA ALA A 1013 -13.29 -10.33 -10.57
C ALA A 1013 -13.66 -10.11 -9.10
N LEU A 1014 -12.81 -9.42 -8.33
CA LEU A 1014 -13.10 -9.09 -6.93
C LEU A 1014 -14.37 -8.24 -6.79
N HIS A 1015 -14.44 -7.11 -7.51
CA HIS A 1015 -15.54 -6.16 -7.34
C HIS A 1015 -16.87 -6.71 -7.88
N VAL A 1016 -16.88 -7.40 -9.02
CA VAL A 1016 -18.12 -8.00 -9.54
C VAL A 1016 -18.64 -9.09 -8.60
N THR A 1017 -17.76 -9.88 -7.99
CA THR A 1017 -18.14 -10.88 -6.98
C THR A 1017 -18.74 -10.21 -5.75
N CYS A 1018 -18.12 -9.12 -5.24
CA CYS A 1018 -18.67 -8.40 -4.09
C CYS A 1018 -20.04 -7.78 -4.40
N VAL A 1019 -20.22 -7.20 -5.58
CA VAL A 1019 -21.50 -6.63 -6.01
C VAL A 1019 -22.57 -7.71 -6.14
N GLU A 1020 -22.25 -8.86 -6.75
CA GLU A 1020 -23.16 -10.00 -6.84
C GLU A 1020 -23.58 -10.48 -5.44
N LEU A 1021 -22.64 -10.65 -4.52
CA LEU A 1021 -22.91 -11.07 -3.14
C LEU A 1021 -23.79 -10.07 -2.37
N MET A 1022 -23.60 -8.77 -2.60
CA MET A 1022 -24.43 -7.73 -1.98
C MET A 1022 -25.82 -7.60 -2.63
N ALA A 1023 -25.98 -8.03 -3.88
CA ALA A 1023 -27.25 -8.04 -4.58
C ALA A 1023 -28.15 -9.21 -4.20
N LEU A 1024 -27.63 -10.24 -3.52
CA LEU A 1024 -28.41 -11.36 -3.01
C LEU A 1024 -29.43 -10.87 -1.97
N ALA A 1025 -30.66 -11.36 -2.07
CA ALA A 1025 -31.72 -11.14 -1.07
C ALA A 1025 -31.51 -12.01 0.19
N VAL A 1026 -30.27 -12.08 0.69
CA VAL A 1026 -29.84 -12.89 1.83
C VAL A 1026 -29.09 -11.98 2.80
N PRO A 1027 -29.32 -12.06 4.13
CA PRO A 1027 -28.64 -11.21 5.08
C PRO A 1027 -27.13 -11.46 5.07
N GLY A 1028 -26.33 -10.40 5.22
CA GLY A 1028 -24.88 -10.48 5.13
C GLY A 1028 -24.25 -11.49 6.10
N LYS A 1029 -24.87 -11.72 7.27
CA LYS A 1029 -24.43 -12.74 8.24
C LYS A 1029 -24.48 -14.16 7.67
N GLU A 1030 -25.51 -14.49 6.89
CA GLU A 1030 -25.64 -15.81 6.27
C GLU A 1030 -24.68 -15.98 5.10
N VAL A 1031 -24.55 -14.95 4.26
CA VAL A 1031 -23.60 -14.92 3.15
C VAL A 1031 -22.16 -15.08 3.65
N GLY A 1032 -21.78 -14.31 4.67
CA GLY A 1032 -20.46 -14.41 5.30
C GLY A 1032 -20.18 -15.81 5.84
N ASN A 1033 -21.14 -16.41 6.56
CA ASN A 1033 -21.00 -17.79 7.04
C ASN A 1033 -20.88 -18.80 5.89
N ALA A 1034 -21.62 -18.61 4.79
CA ALA A 1034 -21.52 -19.45 3.61
C ALA A 1034 -20.12 -19.38 2.99
N LEU A 1035 -19.53 -18.17 2.87
CA LEU A 1035 -18.16 -17.98 2.37
C LEU A 1035 -17.12 -18.70 3.24
N LEU A 1036 -17.21 -18.59 4.57
CA LEU A 1036 -16.28 -19.31 5.46
C LEU A 1036 -16.45 -20.83 5.32
N ASN A 1037 -17.70 -21.31 5.17
CA ASN A 1037 -17.99 -22.74 5.03
C ASN A 1037 -17.45 -23.37 3.74
N VAL A 1038 -17.13 -22.59 2.69
CA VAL A 1038 -16.48 -23.12 1.46
C VAL A 1038 -15.15 -23.81 1.78
N VAL A 1039 -14.42 -23.29 2.77
CA VAL A 1039 -13.13 -23.84 3.19
C VAL A 1039 -13.25 -24.66 4.48
N LEU A 1040 -14.09 -24.22 5.41
CA LEU A 1040 -14.22 -24.87 6.72
C LEU A 1040 -15.01 -26.20 6.68
N LYS A 1041 -15.77 -26.45 5.60
CA LYS A 1041 -16.46 -27.73 5.37
C LYS A 1041 -15.90 -28.38 4.11
N SER A 1042 -15.60 -29.67 4.17
CA SER A 1042 -15.02 -30.44 3.07
C SER A 1042 -16.00 -30.48 1.88
N GLN A 1043 -15.82 -29.58 0.92
CA GLN A 1043 -16.59 -29.53 -0.32
C GLN A 1043 -15.88 -30.31 -1.44
N PRO A 1044 -16.61 -31.12 -2.23
CA PRO A 1044 -16.01 -31.95 -3.28
C PRO A 1044 -15.43 -31.14 -4.45
N LEU A 1045 -15.85 -29.89 -4.62
CA LEU A 1045 -15.45 -29.03 -5.74
C LEU A 1045 -14.13 -28.28 -5.51
N VAL A 1046 -13.65 -28.19 -4.27
CA VAL A 1046 -12.44 -27.45 -3.92
C VAL A 1046 -11.28 -28.45 -3.71
N PRO A 1047 -10.33 -28.56 -4.65
CA PRO A 1047 -9.18 -29.44 -4.48
C PRO A 1047 -8.30 -28.95 -3.32
N ARG A 1048 -7.83 -29.90 -2.49
CA ARG A 1048 -7.04 -29.60 -1.28
C ARG A 1048 -5.77 -28.80 -1.59
N ASP A 1049 -5.11 -29.10 -2.71
CA ASP A 1049 -3.88 -28.43 -3.14
C ASP A 1049 -4.07 -26.92 -3.37
N ASN A 1050 -5.32 -26.47 -3.60
CA ASN A 1050 -5.64 -25.07 -3.89
C ASN A 1050 -6.37 -24.35 -2.73
N VAL A 1051 -6.49 -24.99 -1.55
CA VAL A 1051 -7.20 -24.42 -0.40
C VAL A 1051 -6.59 -23.09 0.03
N THR A 1052 -5.26 -22.94 -0.06
CA THR A 1052 -4.59 -21.68 0.24
C THR A 1052 -4.96 -20.58 -0.75
N ALA A 1053 -5.15 -20.85 -2.04
CA ALA A 1053 -5.63 -19.83 -2.97
C ALA A 1053 -7.10 -19.47 -2.70
N CYS A 1054 -7.95 -20.46 -2.41
CA CYS A 1054 -9.35 -20.22 -2.07
C CYS A 1054 -9.51 -19.39 -0.79
N MET A 1055 -8.76 -19.70 0.27
CA MET A 1055 -8.73 -18.91 1.49
C MET A 1055 -8.25 -17.47 1.23
N ASN A 1056 -7.28 -17.27 0.34
CA ASN A 1056 -6.84 -15.93 -0.05
C ASN A 1056 -7.96 -15.16 -0.76
N ALA A 1057 -8.65 -15.79 -1.72
CA ALA A 1057 -9.79 -15.19 -2.41
C ALA A 1057 -10.93 -14.84 -1.45
N ILE A 1058 -11.29 -15.74 -0.53
CA ILE A 1058 -12.31 -15.46 0.51
C ILE A 1058 -11.88 -14.30 1.40
N GLY A 1059 -10.61 -14.26 1.82
CA GLY A 1059 -10.07 -13.15 2.59
C GLY A 1059 -10.22 -11.81 1.87
N LEU A 1060 -9.89 -11.75 0.58
CA LEU A 1060 -10.03 -10.55 -0.25
C LEU A 1060 -11.49 -10.14 -0.45
N VAL A 1061 -12.38 -11.10 -0.73
CA VAL A 1061 -13.82 -10.83 -0.95
C VAL A 1061 -14.48 -10.37 0.34
N ILE A 1062 -14.31 -11.11 1.44
CA ILE A 1062 -15.00 -10.81 2.70
C ILE A 1062 -14.53 -9.48 3.31
N THR A 1063 -13.26 -9.10 3.09
CA THR A 1063 -12.71 -7.81 3.53
C THR A 1063 -13.17 -6.64 2.67
N ALA A 1064 -13.57 -6.87 1.42
CA ALA A 1064 -14.16 -5.83 0.58
C ALA A 1064 -15.66 -5.61 0.85
N LEU A 1065 -16.32 -6.55 1.54
CA LEU A 1065 -17.74 -6.48 1.90
C LEU A 1065 -18.00 -5.63 3.17
N PRO A 1066 -19.25 -5.17 3.37
CA PRO A 1066 -19.67 -4.44 4.58
C PRO A 1066 -19.51 -5.26 5.89
N GLU A 1067 -19.52 -4.57 7.03
CA GLU A 1067 -19.37 -5.14 8.38
C GLU A 1067 -20.19 -6.42 8.66
N PRO A 1068 -21.49 -6.49 8.33
CA PRO A 1068 -22.29 -7.68 8.60
C PRO A 1068 -21.79 -8.96 7.95
N TYR A 1069 -20.98 -8.87 6.89
CA TYR A 1069 -20.45 -10.03 6.16
C TYR A 1069 -19.20 -10.60 6.82
N TRP A 1070 -18.29 -9.76 7.31
CA TRP A 1070 -17.02 -10.23 7.90
C TRP A 1070 -17.08 -10.40 9.42
N ILE A 1071 -18.02 -9.76 10.12
CA ILE A 1071 -18.19 -9.90 11.58
C ILE A 1071 -18.42 -11.35 12.03
N VAL A 1072 -18.96 -12.20 11.14
CA VAL A 1072 -19.15 -13.64 11.40
C VAL A 1072 -17.85 -14.39 11.69
N LEU A 1073 -16.70 -13.85 11.27
CA LEU A 1073 -15.40 -14.40 11.64
C LEU A 1073 -15.19 -14.33 13.15
N HIS A 1074 -15.65 -13.26 13.80
CA HIS A 1074 -15.56 -13.09 15.25
C HIS A 1074 -16.40 -14.14 15.98
N ASP A 1075 -17.64 -14.37 15.54
CA ASP A 1075 -18.52 -15.43 16.07
C ASP A 1075 -17.84 -16.81 15.96
N ARG A 1076 -17.16 -17.08 14.84
CA ARG A 1076 -16.44 -18.35 14.62
C ARG A 1076 -15.21 -18.48 15.51
N LEU A 1077 -14.46 -17.40 15.72
CA LEU A 1077 -13.31 -17.39 16.63
C LEU A 1077 -13.75 -17.66 18.07
N VAL A 1078 -14.86 -17.06 18.51
CA VAL A 1078 -15.46 -17.32 19.83
C VAL A 1078 -15.89 -18.79 19.95
N SER A 1079 -16.53 -19.34 18.91
CA SER A 1079 -16.89 -20.77 18.88
C SER A 1079 -15.67 -21.69 18.96
N VAL A 1080 -14.53 -21.32 18.37
CA VAL A 1080 -13.28 -22.09 18.47
C VAL A 1080 -12.69 -22.00 19.87
N ILE A 1081 -12.67 -20.81 20.47
CA ILE A 1081 -12.17 -20.60 21.85
C ILE A 1081 -12.99 -21.38 22.87
N GLY A 1082 -14.30 -21.52 22.66
CA GLY A 1082 -15.18 -22.36 23.47
C GLY A 1082 -15.11 -23.86 23.16
N SER A 1083 -14.33 -24.29 22.17
CA SER A 1083 -14.28 -25.69 21.74
C SER A 1083 -13.54 -26.59 22.75
N PRO A 1084 -13.90 -27.88 22.83
CA PRO A 1084 -13.23 -28.84 23.74
C PRO A 1084 -11.73 -29.00 23.45
N ALA A 1085 -11.28 -28.71 22.22
CA ALA A 1085 -9.87 -28.77 21.85
C ALA A 1085 -9.00 -27.74 22.58
N LEU A 1086 -9.57 -26.58 22.94
CA LEU A 1086 -8.86 -25.51 23.66
C LEU A 1086 -9.23 -25.44 25.14
N THR A 1087 -10.37 -25.98 25.56
CA THR A 1087 -10.81 -25.99 26.96
C THR A 1087 -10.37 -27.22 27.76
N SER A 1088 -9.97 -28.30 27.08
CA SER A 1088 -9.50 -29.52 27.74
C SER A 1088 -8.12 -29.31 28.38
N GLU A 1089 -7.96 -29.76 29.62
CA GLU A 1089 -6.69 -29.73 30.37
C GLU A 1089 -5.77 -30.94 30.04
N THR A 1090 -5.97 -31.60 28.90
CA THR A 1090 -5.11 -32.74 28.53
C THR A 1090 -3.73 -32.22 28.16
N GLU A 1091 -2.70 -32.65 28.89
CA GLU A 1091 -1.32 -32.25 28.64
C GLU A 1091 -0.78 -32.91 27.37
N TRP A 1092 -0.11 -32.13 26.52
CA TRP A 1092 0.57 -32.61 25.32
C TRP A 1092 2.08 -32.65 25.59
N VAL A 1093 2.77 -33.64 25.01
CA VAL A 1093 4.24 -33.70 25.05
C VAL A 1093 4.78 -32.77 23.98
N GLY A 1094 5.31 -31.62 24.39
CA GLY A 1094 5.81 -30.58 23.50
C GLY A 1094 4.72 -29.63 22.98
N TYR A 1095 5.13 -28.58 22.25
CA TYR A 1095 4.19 -27.55 21.81
C TYR A 1095 3.16 -28.10 20.81
N PRO A 1096 1.85 -27.76 20.95
CA PRO A 1096 0.78 -28.34 20.14
C PRO A 1096 0.72 -27.74 18.72
N PHE A 1097 1.76 -27.94 17.92
CA PHE A 1097 1.81 -27.46 16.54
C PHE A 1097 0.64 -28.00 15.71
N GLN A 1098 0.21 -29.24 15.91
CA GLN A 1098 -0.93 -29.82 15.17
C GLN A 1098 -2.29 -29.18 15.46
N LEU A 1099 -2.43 -28.37 16.52
CA LEU A 1099 -3.68 -27.64 16.80
C LEU A 1099 -3.68 -26.22 16.20
N LEU A 1100 -2.49 -25.66 15.99
CA LEU A 1100 -2.27 -24.23 15.73
C LEU A 1100 -1.57 -23.98 14.39
N ASP A 1101 -1.06 -25.04 13.74
CA ASP A 1101 -0.35 -24.97 12.47
C ASP A 1101 -1.14 -25.61 11.33
N PHE A 1102 -1.73 -24.74 10.51
CA PHE A 1102 -2.40 -25.14 9.29
C PHE A 1102 -1.50 -25.94 8.34
N THR A 1103 -0.21 -25.60 8.23
CA THR A 1103 0.69 -26.25 7.26
C THR A 1103 1.00 -27.69 7.66
N ALA A 1104 1.29 -27.93 8.94
CA ALA A 1104 1.46 -29.27 9.48
C ALA A 1104 0.16 -30.10 9.42
N CYS A 1105 -1.01 -29.51 9.73
CA CYS A 1105 -2.31 -30.18 9.59
C CYS A 1105 -2.60 -30.59 8.14
N HIS A 1106 -2.35 -29.67 7.20
CA HIS A 1106 -2.58 -29.89 5.79
C HIS A 1106 -1.67 -30.98 5.22
N GLN A 1107 -0.39 -30.98 5.59
CA GLN A 1107 0.57 -32.01 5.18
C GLN A 1107 0.32 -33.37 5.83
N SER A 1108 -0.25 -33.40 7.06
CA SER A 1108 -0.56 -34.64 7.80
C SER A 1108 -1.96 -35.19 7.52
N TYR A 1109 -2.73 -34.60 6.60
CA TYR A 1109 -4.11 -34.98 6.28
C TYR A 1109 -5.09 -34.93 7.47
N SER A 1110 -4.74 -34.21 8.55
CA SER A 1110 -5.57 -34.06 9.75
C SER A 1110 -6.41 -32.77 9.67
N GLU A 1111 -7.73 -32.90 9.49
CA GLU A 1111 -8.66 -31.75 9.40
C GLU A 1111 -9.00 -31.19 10.80
N MET A 1112 -8.06 -30.45 11.40
CA MET A 1112 -8.34 -29.72 12.64
C MET A 1112 -9.00 -28.37 12.33
N TYR A 1113 -10.28 -28.25 12.68
CA TYR A 1113 -11.10 -27.06 12.46
C TYR A 1113 -10.46 -25.76 13.03
N CYS A 1114 -9.78 -25.85 14.18
CA CYS A 1114 -9.13 -24.70 14.83
C CYS A 1114 -8.03 -24.06 13.98
N ALA A 1115 -7.18 -24.88 13.34
CA ALA A 1115 -6.08 -24.39 12.52
C ALA A 1115 -6.57 -23.73 11.21
N TYR A 1116 -7.66 -24.23 10.63
CA TYR A 1116 -8.28 -23.66 9.44
C TYR A 1116 -8.94 -22.31 9.72
N VAL A 1117 -9.65 -22.17 10.86
CA VAL A 1117 -10.23 -20.89 11.28
C VAL A 1117 -9.14 -19.86 11.56
N LEU A 1118 -8.05 -20.26 12.21
CA LEU A 1118 -6.88 -19.39 12.44
C LEU A 1118 -6.26 -18.92 11.12
N ALA A 1119 -6.00 -19.83 10.18
CA ALA A 1119 -5.44 -19.50 8.88
C ALA A 1119 -6.36 -18.59 8.05
N LEU A 1120 -7.68 -18.77 8.14
CA LEU A 1120 -8.66 -17.93 7.47
C LEU A 1120 -8.73 -16.54 8.12
N ALA A 1121 -8.68 -16.48 9.45
CA ALA A 1121 -8.64 -15.23 10.20
C ALA A 1121 -7.39 -14.42 9.89
N HIS A 1122 -6.25 -15.08 9.68
CA HIS A 1122 -5.01 -14.45 9.24
C HIS A 1122 -5.08 -13.81 7.84
N ARG A 1123 -6.08 -14.17 7.03
CA ARG A 1123 -6.22 -13.71 5.63
C ARG A 1123 -7.33 -12.68 5.45
N ALA A 1124 -8.40 -12.75 6.24
CA ALA A 1124 -9.55 -11.85 6.20
C ALA A 1124 -9.38 -10.57 7.04
N VAL A 1125 -8.16 -10.20 7.44
CA VAL A 1125 -7.86 -9.45 8.67
C VAL A 1125 -8.55 -8.08 8.77
N ARG A 1126 -9.61 -8.06 9.59
CA ARG A 1126 -10.16 -6.92 10.33
C ARG A 1126 -10.45 -7.36 11.76
N LEU A 1127 -9.44 -7.28 12.64
CA LEU A 1127 -9.59 -7.50 14.09
C LEU A 1127 -9.43 -6.14 14.78
N PRO A 1128 -10.53 -5.48 15.18
CA PRO A 1128 -10.47 -4.29 16.01
C PRO A 1128 -9.81 -4.62 17.36
N GLY A 1129 -9.01 -3.69 17.91
CA GLY A 1129 -8.46 -3.85 19.27
C GLY A 1129 -9.55 -4.05 20.33
N THR A 1130 -10.74 -3.48 20.10
CA THR A 1130 -11.93 -3.62 20.96
C THR A 1130 -12.46 -5.06 21.03
N PHE A 1131 -12.41 -5.82 19.93
CA PHE A 1131 -12.83 -7.23 19.93
C PHE A 1131 -12.00 -8.06 20.90
N LEU A 1132 -10.70 -7.77 20.99
CA LEU A 1132 -9.78 -8.47 21.88
C LEU A 1132 -10.06 -8.14 23.36
N SER A 1133 -10.28 -6.86 23.67
CA SER A 1133 -10.50 -6.41 25.05
C SER A 1133 -11.90 -6.71 25.58
N GLU A 1134 -12.95 -6.61 24.75
CA GLU A 1134 -14.35 -6.71 25.18
C GLU A 1134 -14.92 -8.12 25.04
N VAL A 1135 -14.54 -8.86 23.99
CA VAL A 1135 -15.13 -10.17 23.68
C VAL A 1135 -14.20 -11.33 24.05
N LEU A 1136 -12.92 -11.28 23.64
CA LEU A 1136 -12.00 -12.40 23.87
C LEU A 1136 -11.49 -12.46 25.31
N LYS A 1137 -11.08 -11.33 25.88
CA LYS A 1137 -10.55 -11.24 27.26
C LYS A 1137 -11.38 -11.98 28.32
N PRO A 1138 -12.72 -11.82 28.42
CA PRO A 1138 -13.51 -12.51 29.45
C PRO A 1138 -13.63 -14.03 29.24
N LEU A 1139 -13.38 -14.54 28.02
CA LEU A 1139 -13.53 -15.95 27.67
C LEU A 1139 -12.26 -16.78 27.90
N VAL A 1140 -11.10 -16.14 27.90
CA VAL A 1140 -9.80 -16.81 28.01
C VAL A 1140 -9.51 -17.17 29.47
N LYS A 1141 -9.47 -18.47 29.77
CA LYS A 1141 -9.19 -19.01 31.12
C LYS A 1141 -8.13 -20.11 31.14
N THR A 1142 -7.89 -20.77 30.01
CA THR A 1142 -6.93 -21.87 29.88
C THR A 1142 -5.68 -21.46 29.10
N GLU A 1143 -4.62 -22.23 29.23
CA GLU A 1143 -3.34 -21.97 28.56
C GLU A 1143 -3.43 -22.07 27.03
N PHE A 1144 -4.17 -23.05 26.48
CA PHE A 1144 -4.33 -23.19 25.03
C PHE A 1144 -5.15 -22.07 24.41
N GLN A 1145 -6.17 -21.55 25.11
CA GLN A 1145 -6.91 -20.37 24.66
C GLN A 1145 -6.00 -19.14 24.56
N LEU A 1146 -5.11 -18.94 25.55
CA LEU A 1146 -4.14 -17.85 25.53
C LEU A 1146 -3.19 -17.96 24.33
N LEU A 1147 -2.63 -19.15 24.11
CA LEU A 1147 -1.75 -19.40 22.97
C LEU A 1147 -2.47 -19.18 21.63
N TYR A 1148 -3.75 -19.59 21.52
CA TYR A 1148 -4.54 -19.35 20.31
C TYR A 1148 -4.74 -17.86 20.04
N VAL A 1149 -5.00 -17.05 21.07
CA VAL A 1149 -5.11 -15.58 20.93
C VAL A 1149 -3.77 -14.96 20.52
N TYR A 1150 -2.66 -15.45 21.06
CA TYR A 1150 -1.34 -14.99 20.65
C TYR A 1150 -1.01 -15.34 19.20
N HIS A 1151 -1.36 -16.55 18.73
CA HIS A 1151 -1.24 -16.91 17.31
C HIS A 1151 -2.09 -16.00 16.42
N LEU A 1152 -3.31 -15.68 16.85
CA LEU A 1152 -4.25 -14.87 16.07
C LEU A 1152 -3.76 -13.43 15.88
N VAL A 1153 -3.16 -12.82 16.91
CA VAL A 1153 -2.86 -11.37 16.93
C VAL A 1153 -1.39 -11.05 16.81
N GLY A 1154 -0.50 -11.93 17.27
CA GLY A 1154 0.96 -11.77 17.22
C GLY A 1154 1.50 -11.37 15.85
N PRO A 1155 1.10 -12.02 14.73
CA PRO A 1155 1.62 -11.69 13.41
C PRO A 1155 1.26 -10.28 12.92
N PHE A 1156 0.23 -9.66 13.50
CA PHE A 1156 -0.27 -8.34 13.11
C PHE A 1156 0.27 -7.19 13.96
N LEU A 1157 1.04 -7.46 15.00
CA LEU A 1157 1.63 -6.41 15.85
C LEU A 1157 2.50 -5.42 15.05
N GLN A 1158 3.22 -5.90 14.04
CA GLN A 1158 3.98 -5.03 13.13
C GLN A 1158 3.08 -4.06 12.36
N ARG A 1159 1.90 -4.52 11.93
CA ARG A 1159 0.93 -3.68 11.23
C ARG A 1159 0.39 -2.59 12.17
N PHE A 1160 0.04 -2.95 13.40
CA PHE A 1160 -0.39 -1.97 14.40
C PHE A 1160 0.72 -0.98 14.76
N GLN A 1161 1.98 -1.40 14.85
CA GLN A 1161 3.10 -0.48 15.10
C GLN A 1161 3.19 0.62 14.04
N GLN A 1162 3.00 0.27 12.77
CA GLN A 1162 3.16 1.18 11.63
C GLN A 1162 1.91 2.01 11.34
N GLU A 1163 0.71 1.44 11.52
CA GLU A 1163 -0.55 2.07 11.16
C GLU A 1163 -1.22 2.77 12.36
N ARG A 1164 -1.20 2.16 13.56
CA ARG A 1164 -1.91 2.63 14.76
C ARG A 1164 -1.20 2.22 16.06
N THR A 1165 -0.18 2.98 16.47
CA THR A 1165 0.66 2.65 17.65
C THR A 1165 -0.14 2.53 18.95
N ARG A 1166 -1.24 3.30 19.11
CA ARG A 1166 -2.09 3.22 20.31
C ARG A 1166 -2.73 1.83 20.49
N CYS A 1167 -3.31 1.27 19.43
CA CYS A 1167 -3.93 -0.06 19.48
C CYS A 1167 -2.90 -1.14 19.84
N MET A 1168 -1.66 -1.01 19.36
CA MET A 1168 -0.58 -1.93 19.72
C MET A 1168 -0.30 -1.93 21.23
N LEU A 1169 -0.30 -0.77 21.87
CA LEU A 1169 -0.09 -0.65 23.33
C LEU A 1169 -1.27 -1.27 24.11
N GLU A 1170 -2.50 -0.98 23.70
CA GLU A 1170 -3.72 -1.54 24.32
C GLU A 1170 -3.78 -3.07 24.20
N ILE A 1171 -3.49 -3.62 23.02
CA ILE A 1171 -3.40 -5.08 22.78
C ILE A 1171 -2.31 -5.70 23.66
N SER A 1172 -1.16 -5.03 23.77
CA SER A 1172 -0.03 -5.54 24.56
C SER A 1172 -0.40 -5.65 26.03
N VAL A 1173 -1.10 -4.66 26.59
CA VAL A 1173 -1.60 -4.72 27.98
C VAL A 1173 -2.63 -5.84 28.13
N ALA A 1174 -3.55 -5.98 27.18
CA ALA A 1174 -4.56 -7.02 27.21
C ALA A 1174 -3.96 -8.45 27.21
N PHE A 1175 -2.83 -8.68 26.55
CA PHE A 1175 -2.11 -9.96 26.66
C PHE A 1175 -1.66 -10.27 28.08
N TYR A 1176 -1.12 -9.29 28.81
CA TYR A 1176 -0.73 -9.49 30.22
C TYR A 1176 -1.94 -9.71 31.13
N GLU A 1177 -3.05 -9.02 30.88
CA GLU A 1177 -4.30 -9.23 31.64
C GLU A 1177 -4.89 -10.62 31.39
N MET A 1178 -4.86 -11.13 30.16
CA MET A 1178 -5.28 -12.51 29.86
C MET A 1178 -4.35 -13.53 30.50
N LEU A 1179 -3.03 -13.29 30.46
CA LEU A 1179 -2.06 -14.12 31.16
C LEU A 1179 -2.35 -14.18 32.67
N GLN A 1180 -2.68 -13.04 33.28
CA GLN A 1180 -3.10 -12.98 34.67
C GLN A 1180 -4.36 -13.82 34.91
N ALA A 1181 -5.40 -13.68 34.07
CA ALA A 1181 -6.62 -14.46 34.21
C ALA A 1181 -6.33 -15.98 34.14
N VAL A 1182 -5.50 -16.41 33.20
CA VAL A 1182 -5.13 -17.82 33.00
C VAL A 1182 -4.28 -18.34 34.17
N ASP A 1183 -3.35 -17.54 34.68
CA ASP A 1183 -2.51 -17.87 35.84
C ASP A 1183 -3.33 -18.01 37.13
N HIS A 1184 -4.47 -17.33 37.27
CA HIS A 1184 -5.36 -17.49 38.42
C HIS A 1184 -6.27 -18.72 38.30
N HIS A 1185 -6.68 -19.10 37.08
CA HIS A 1185 -7.61 -20.21 36.85
C HIS A 1185 -6.93 -21.59 36.70
N SER A 1186 -5.75 -21.65 36.09
CA SER A 1186 -5.08 -22.92 35.74
C SER A 1186 -4.24 -23.45 36.90
N LYS A 1187 -4.25 -24.73 37.25
CA LYS A 1187 -3.43 -25.23 38.39
C LYS A 1187 -1.92 -25.24 38.09
N HIS A 1188 -1.53 -25.53 36.85
CA HIS A 1188 -0.16 -25.54 36.36
C HIS A 1188 -0.13 -24.93 34.95
N LEU A 1189 1.04 -24.42 34.52
CA LEU A 1189 1.26 -23.89 33.17
C LEU A 1189 2.40 -24.68 32.53
N ALA A 1190 2.14 -25.39 31.44
CA ALA A 1190 3.12 -26.25 30.77
C ALA A 1190 4.03 -25.47 29.80
N TYR A 1191 3.53 -24.38 29.21
CA TYR A 1191 4.17 -23.60 28.14
C TYR A 1191 4.55 -22.19 28.58
N MET A 1192 5.02 -22.04 29.83
CA MET A 1192 5.49 -20.78 30.38
C MET A 1192 6.63 -20.16 29.56
N ASP A 1193 7.53 -20.99 29.02
CA ASP A 1193 8.70 -20.53 28.27
C ASP A 1193 8.31 -19.86 26.94
N PRO A 1194 7.54 -20.50 26.03
CA PRO A 1194 7.03 -19.84 24.82
C PRO A 1194 6.25 -18.55 25.08
N ILE A 1195 5.44 -18.51 26.14
CA ILE A 1195 4.66 -17.33 26.53
C ILE A 1195 5.60 -16.19 26.90
N CYS A 1196 6.57 -16.44 27.80
CA CYS A 1196 7.54 -15.42 28.22
C CYS A 1196 8.42 -14.96 27.05
N ASP A 1197 8.90 -15.88 26.21
CA ASP A 1197 9.73 -15.57 25.05
C ASP A 1197 9.00 -14.68 24.04
N PHE A 1198 7.69 -14.93 23.83
CA PHE A 1198 6.84 -14.07 23.01
C PHE A 1198 6.66 -12.67 23.63
N LEU A 1199 6.42 -12.57 24.93
CA LEU A 1199 6.29 -11.27 25.61
C LEU A 1199 7.62 -10.48 25.58
N TYR A 1200 8.76 -11.15 25.68
CA TYR A 1200 10.08 -10.53 25.46
C TYR A 1200 10.26 -10.05 24.02
N HIS A 1201 9.85 -10.84 23.04
CA HIS A 1201 9.85 -10.42 21.64
C HIS A 1201 9.01 -9.14 21.45
N ILE A 1202 7.81 -9.10 22.04
CA ILE A 1202 6.94 -7.92 21.99
C ILE A 1202 7.61 -6.71 22.63
N LYS A 1203 8.19 -6.87 23.81
CA LYS A 1203 8.90 -5.79 24.51
C LYS A 1203 9.98 -5.19 23.63
N TYR A 1204 10.89 -6.02 23.12
CA TYR A 1204 12.09 -5.51 22.44
C TYR A 1204 11.83 -5.04 21.00
N MET A 1205 10.81 -5.57 20.31
CA MET A 1205 10.52 -5.21 18.92
C MET A 1205 9.43 -4.13 18.78
N PHE A 1206 8.49 -4.05 19.72
CA PHE A 1206 7.27 -3.26 19.56
C PHE A 1206 7.06 -2.24 20.68
N THR A 1207 6.85 -2.67 21.93
CA THR A 1207 6.37 -1.77 23.00
C THR A 1207 7.47 -0.97 23.68
N GLY A 1208 8.71 -1.46 23.67
CA GLY A 1208 9.80 -0.88 24.46
C GLY A 1208 9.40 -0.74 25.94
N ASP A 1209 9.53 0.48 26.48
CA ASP A 1209 9.18 0.81 27.86
C ASP A 1209 7.81 1.50 27.99
N SER A 1210 7.04 1.66 26.91
CA SER A 1210 5.80 2.47 26.90
C SER A 1210 4.67 1.92 27.78
N VAL A 1211 4.64 0.60 28.06
CA VAL A 1211 3.61 -0.06 28.89
C VAL A 1211 4.13 -0.52 30.25
N LYS A 1212 5.34 -0.10 30.64
CA LYS A 1212 6.07 -0.65 31.79
C LYS A 1212 5.26 -0.61 33.09
N ASP A 1213 4.74 0.55 33.48
CA ASP A 1213 4.08 0.74 34.79
C ASP A 1213 2.79 -0.08 34.92
N GLN A 1214 2.04 -0.23 33.82
CA GLN A 1214 0.80 -1.00 33.80
C GLN A 1214 1.11 -2.51 33.87
N VAL A 1215 2.09 -2.96 33.09
CA VAL A 1215 2.54 -4.35 33.07
C VAL A 1215 3.18 -4.77 34.39
N GLU A 1216 3.91 -3.88 35.06
CA GLU A 1216 4.53 -4.16 36.36
C GLU A 1216 3.52 -4.51 37.43
N ARG A 1217 2.41 -3.75 37.51
CA ARG A 1217 1.31 -4.06 38.42
C ARG A 1217 0.73 -5.45 38.17
N ILE A 1218 0.59 -5.85 36.90
CA ILE A 1218 0.09 -7.17 36.53
C ILE A 1218 1.10 -8.26 36.92
N ILE A 1219 2.38 -8.09 36.58
CA ILE A 1219 3.44 -9.07 36.90
C ILE A 1219 3.54 -9.32 38.40
N CYS A 1220 3.36 -8.30 39.24
CA CYS A 1220 3.36 -8.42 40.70
C CYS A 1220 2.28 -9.36 41.25
N THR A 1221 1.21 -9.63 40.50
CA THR A 1221 0.14 -10.55 40.91
C THR A 1221 0.34 -11.99 40.45
N LEU A 1222 1.25 -12.23 39.49
CA LEU A 1222 1.50 -13.56 38.93
C LEU A 1222 2.21 -14.49 39.93
N ARG A 1223 2.18 -15.80 39.64
CA ARG A 1223 2.93 -16.81 40.38
C ARG A 1223 4.44 -16.56 40.38
N PRO A 1224 5.17 -17.04 41.42
CA PRO A 1224 6.63 -16.86 41.52
C PRO A 1224 7.41 -17.37 40.30
N ALA A 1225 7.00 -18.51 39.73
CA ALA A 1225 7.67 -19.10 38.56
C ALA A 1225 7.52 -18.24 37.28
N MET A 1226 6.42 -17.51 37.12
CA MET A 1226 6.24 -16.54 36.04
C MET A 1226 7.03 -15.25 36.31
N LYS A 1227 7.03 -14.76 37.55
CA LYS A 1227 7.81 -13.59 37.96
C LYS A 1227 9.30 -13.77 37.71
N LEU A 1228 9.84 -14.96 38.01
CA LEU A 1228 11.25 -15.27 37.78
C LEU A 1228 11.60 -15.25 36.29
N ARG A 1229 10.73 -15.80 35.43
CA ARG A 1229 10.91 -15.79 33.97
C ARG A 1229 10.74 -14.40 33.35
N LEU A 1230 9.79 -13.59 33.86
CA LEU A 1230 9.52 -12.22 33.38
C LEU A 1230 10.33 -11.14 34.12
N ARG A 1231 11.33 -11.52 34.93
CA ARG A 1231 12.14 -10.63 35.77
C ARG A 1231 12.67 -9.39 35.05
N PHE A 1232 13.06 -9.57 33.78
CA PHE A 1232 13.68 -8.51 32.98
C PHE A 1232 12.69 -7.64 32.18
N ILE A 1233 11.38 -7.89 32.27
CA ILE A 1233 10.36 -7.05 31.63
C ILE A 1233 10.24 -5.70 32.34
N THR A 1234 10.37 -5.64 33.67
CA THR A 1234 10.18 -4.39 34.44
C THR A 1234 11.44 -3.89 35.14
N HIS A 1235 12.57 -4.60 35.04
CA HIS A 1235 13.80 -4.29 35.79
C HIS A 1235 13.54 -4.16 37.30
N ILE A 1236 12.73 -5.04 37.89
CA ILE A 1236 12.59 -5.11 39.35
C ILE A 1236 13.95 -5.51 39.92
N SER A 1237 14.66 -4.52 40.45
CA SER A 1237 15.92 -4.68 41.15
C SER A 1237 15.67 -5.30 42.53
N LYS A 1238 16.27 -6.47 42.76
CA LYS A 1238 16.45 -7.17 44.05
C LYS A 1238 15.18 -7.62 44.78
N MET A 1239 14.81 -8.88 44.58
CA MET A 1239 14.22 -9.70 45.64
C MET A 1239 15.33 -10.63 46.14
N GLU A 1240 15.52 -10.71 47.47
CA GLU A 1240 16.56 -11.51 48.12
C GLU A 1240 16.54 -12.99 47.69
N PRO A 1241 17.70 -13.66 47.62
CA PRO A 1241 17.75 -15.10 47.34
C PRO A 1241 17.12 -15.88 48.49
N VAL A 1242 16.05 -16.62 48.19
CA VAL A 1242 15.47 -17.61 49.09
C VAL A 1242 16.53 -18.68 49.35
N ALA A 1243 16.87 -18.87 50.62
CA ALA A 1243 17.82 -19.86 51.09
C ALA A 1243 17.49 -21.27 50.58
N ALA A 1244 18.52 -21.97 50.12
CA ALA A 1244 18.45 -23.36 49.70
C ALA A 1244 17.93 -24.25 50.84
N VAL A 1245 16.90 -25.04 50.54
CA VAL A 1245 16.38 -26.11 51.38
C VAL A 1245 17.49 -27.15 51.57
N THR A 1246 18.03 -27.23 52.78
CA THR A 1246 18.91 -28.31 53.21
C THR A 1246 18.05 -29.51 53.61
N THR A 1247 18.30 -30.63 52.95
CA THR A 1247 17.82 -31.97 53.29
C THR A 1247 18.30 -32.36 54.68
N VAL A 1248 17.39 -32.64 55.61
CA VAL A 1248 17.71 -33.27 56.90
C VAL A 1248 17.28 -34.73 56.85
N THR A 1249 18.29 -35.60 56.90
CA THR A 1249 18.20 -37.05 57.10
C THR A 1249 17.74 -37.39 58.53
N SER A 1250 16.92 -38.43 58.62
CA SER A 1250 16.38 -39.06 59.84
C SER A 1250 17.43 -39.71 60.75
N ALA A 1251 17.30 -39.55 62.09
CA ALA A 1251 17.63 -40.58 63.09
C ALA A 1251 17.09 -40.27 64.52
N SER A 1252 16.16 -41.13 64.97
CA SER A 1252 15.98 -41.74 66.32
C SER A 1252 15.79 -40.97 67.65
N GLN A 1253 14.62 -41.27 68.28
CA GLN A 1253 14.30 -41.55 69.71
C GLN A 1253 14.02 -40.38 70.71
N PRO A 1254 13.34 -40.60 71.88
CA PRO A 1254 12.06 -41.30 72.15
C PRO A 1254 11.16 -40.60 73.23
N THR A 1255 9.93 -41.12 73.51
CA THR A 1255 9.08 -40.98 74.75
C THR A 1255 8.58 -39.57 75.17
N THR A 1256 7.38 -39.25 75.71
CA THR A 1256 6.27 -39.90 76.45
C THR A 1256 5.09 -38.89 76.59
N VAL A 1257 3.82 -39.36 76.56
CA VAL A 1257 2.65 -39.08 77.46
C VAL A 1257 2.46 -37.61 77.95
N SER A 1258 1.32 -36.88 77.92
CA SER A 1258 -0.14 -37.11 77.89
C SER A 1258 -0.90 -35.76 77.76
N SER A 1259 -2.09 -35.80 77.15
CA SER A 1259 -3.39 -35.06 77.34
C SER A 1259 -3.52 -33.92 78.39
N PRO A 1260 -4.61 -33.08 78.39
CA PRO A 1260 -5.90 -33.23 77.69
C PRO A 1260 -6.53 -31.95 77.05
N ALA A 1261 -7.62 -32.15 76.32
CA ALA A 1261 -8.59 -31.16 75.83
C ALA A 1261 -9.73 -30.97 76.87
N PRO A 1262 -10.95 -30.45 76.54
CA PRO A 1262 -11.42 -29.35 75.68
C PRO A 1262 -12.49 -28.46 76.39
N GLN A 1263 -13.00 -27.41 75.72
CA GLN A 1263 -14.39 -26.85 75.78
C GLN A 1263 -14.36 -25.54 74.96
N GLY A 1264 -15.26 -25.17 74.05
CA GLY A 1264 -16.69 -25.47 73.87
C GLY A 1264 -17.45 -24.14 73.87
N GLY A 1265 -18.12 -23.76 72.78
CA GLY A 1265 -18.95 -22.55 72.74
C GLY A 1265 -19.45 -22.14 71.34
N ALA A 1266 -20.73 -22.44 71.09
CA ALA A 1266 -21.48 -22.24 69.84
C ALA A 1266 -22.00 -20.80 69.63
N GLY A 1267 -21.98 -20.32 68.38
CA GLY A 1267 -23.15 -19.82 67.62
C GLY A 1267 -23.42 -18.31 67.78
N PRO A 1268 -24.24 -17.62 66.92
CA PRO A 1268 -25.14 -18.10 65.86
C PRO A 1268 -25.02 -17.27 64.52
N PRO A 1269 -25.93 -17.45 63.52
CA PRO A 1269 -25.66 -17.18 62.10
C PRO A 1269 -26.49 -16.04 61.44
N THR A 1270 -26.16 -15.81 60.16
CA THR A 1270 -27.00 -15.43 58.99
C THR A 1270 -27.53 -13.98 58.77
N VAL A 1271 -27.04 -13.37 57.67
CA VAL A 1271 -27.77 -12.79 56.48
C VAL A 1271 -28.56 -11.46 56.67
N PRO A 1272 -28.81 -10.62 55.63
CA PRO A 1272 -28.15 -10.40 54.32
C PRO A 1272 -27.68 -8.93 54.07
N GLN A 1273 -26.68 -8.76 53.21
CA GLN A 1273 -26.77 -7.98 51.95
C GLN A 1273 -25.53 -8.25 51.11
#